data_AF-A0A2N5YZY4-F1
#
_entry.id   AF-A0A2N5YZY4-F1
#
_cell.length_a   1.000
_cell.length_b   1.000
_cell.length_c   1.000
_cell.angle_alpha   90.00
_cell.angle_beta   90.00
_cell.angle_gamma   90.00
#
_symmetry.space_group_name_H-M   'P 1'
#
loop_
_entity.id
_entity.type
_entity.pdbx_description
1 polymer ?
#
loop_
_entity_poly.entity_id
_entity_poly.type
_entity_poly.pdbx_seq_one_letter_code
_entity_poly.pdbx_strand_id
1 'polypeptide(L)'
;MKKFLVILTAVFINSLLTAQIMTIKDSLRWQNNKTFIDNDNNKQNILSFENAQISSIDNFPVYFYKIPVSGELYINDIELVNAEYEVINKNQLVDVENINELSDMPKVKIYNSKFRKKDYLNFELVPLKRNKITGEIERLKSFEYKIIYEVLTTTKSNKSYTYTSKLASGNWYKIRVSQSGIYRLTYSQLSEMGFNDFSSIGIFGYGGIVPKTVGEELYDDLQELPVLKVDVNSNSVFDSGDYLLFYADGPHQITWDEDGDVEHEYHAYSAYSYYFVSDGGTWKQATNQASEATFDTEINTYDDYAFLEKDSINLLHSGRNLFWREFDYYLSYDFTKSFDNVSTTDTAEVKVMLAARSNVASYFNLIINGVNQSTINVAATTNSSLSIYAKTNDLNTFRIKPSSNTFSLGLTYTKTSSSSKGWLDYISIKLRRKLKISDDYLHFRDTKSLASGEIGKFNISNADANVVVWDITERDNVKKMQGSLSSGVYSFNADVSNLREYVAFNKNGSYPSPTYTGYSDIGNVGNQNLHGVSPVDLIIVTHSDFMSQAESIKQLHENYDGMSVFITTPEKIYNEFSSGTPDVSAIRNFMKMLYDRASTDDEIPENLLLIGDGSYDNLGIDDQATNFILTYQSESSLAPTSSFVSDDFYVFLDDGEGSVNGSHDIDVGIGRMPVKTVEEAESFVAKLQAYYGPESYCSWKNKLLLIADDAEGGETIHQTQSNTLGIQLEEDFPNYNLEKLFLDDYEQVSTVQVHKYPEVNQAINDYINNGVLVINWIGHGNEKGWAHESVLTLSMISAWQNTNRYPIFVTATCEFSPWDHHTLVSGGEEVLLNTDGGGIGLFTTTRLAFSSSNASLSYKFYENLLLKDADGRVYPIGLSAIYAKNALVGDTNKRVFSLLGDPALRPSVPTYTAYTTKINGVGVAEFNDTIKATSMVTFEGEITDSEGNLATDFNGIIYPTVFDKRMEYSTRGNDGYDPLNYTAQKNVIFNGQASVTNGKFRFSFIVPIDIAYFYDEGKVSYYAHNSSDTEAAGYDNSFLIGGSAENNLNDNEGPEIQLFMNNEQFIPGGITDENPLMLAQIADESGINTVGSGIGHDITLTFDENTSNVIVLNKFYESTIDDFTSGDINYPMSELELGPHTVKVKAWDVLNNSGEAVTDFIVANSAELVIDHIFNYPNPFSTSTDFYFDHNQPNQVLDVIIQVFTVSGKHVKTIEDVVMSDGFRSQPIHWDGKDEYGDKIGKGVYVYKIKVRSAEGNVVEEIEKLVILN
;
A
#
# COMPACT_ATOMS: atom_id res chain seq x y z
N MET A 1 -13.79 -67.46 -0.44
CA MET A 1 -14.63 -66.88 0.64
C MET A 1 -13.95 -65.86 1.56
N LYS A 2 -12.61 -65.78 1.66
CA LYS A 2 -11.92 -64.73 2.46
C LYS A 2 -11.71 -63.37 1.76
N LYS A 3 -11.86 -63.27 0.43
CA LYS A 3 -11.77 -62.00 -0.32
C LYS A 3 -13.09 -61.19 -0.36
N PHE A 4 -14.22 -61.80 -0.05
CA PHE A 4 -15.53 -61.12 -0.06
C PHE A 4 -15.87 -60.44 1.27
N LEU A 5 -15.26 -60.88 2.37
CA LEU A 5 -15.47 -60.29 3.70
C LEU A 5 -14.62 -59.02 3.92
N VAL A 6 -13.45 -58.91 3.29
CA VAL A 6 -12.58 -57.72 3.42
C VAL A 6 -13.15 -56.52 2.64
N ILE A 7 -13.82 -56.77 1.51
CA ILE A 7 -14.51 -55.71 0.74
C ILE A 7 -15.78 -55.24 1.49
N LEU A 8 -16.52 -56.14 2.14
CA LEU A 8 -17.68 -55.72 2.94
C LEU A 8 -17.31 -55.01 4.24
N THR A 9 -16.13 -55.28 4.83
CA THR A 9 -15.69 -54.58 6.04
C THR A 9 -15.06 -53.21 5.71
N ALA A 10 -14.44 -53.06 4.54
CA ALA A 10 -13.99 -51.74 4.04
C ALA A 10 -15.17 -50.85 3.63
N VAL A 11 -16.25 -51.43 3.08
CA VAL A 11 -17.48 -50.69 2.75
C VAL A 11 -18.32 -50.35 4.00
N PHE A 12 -18.17 -51.09 5.11
CA PHE A 12 -18.88 -50.80 6.36
C PHE A 12 -18.12 -49.89 7.35
N ILE A 13 -16.82 -49.62 7.14
CA ILE A 13 -16.06 -48.66 7.95
C ILE A 13 -16.10 -47.25 7.33
N ASN A 14 -16.31 -47.13 6.01
CA ASN A 14 -16.54 -45.82 5.35
C ASN A 14 -17.97 -45.27 5.51
N SER A 15 -18.90 -46.03 6.09
CA SER A 15 -20.31 -45.63 6.25
C SER A 15 -20.69 -45.15 7.66
N LEU A 16 -19.70 -44.80 8.48
CA LEU A 16 -19.88 -44.13 9.77
C LEU A 16 -19.29 -42.71 9.77
N LEU A 17 -19.44 -41.97 8.67
CA LEU A 17 -19.46 -40.51 8.73
C LEU A 17 -20.90 -40.12 9.08
N THR A 18 -21.17 -39.94 10.37
CA THR A 18 -22.46 -39.37 10.79
C THR A 18 -22.45 -37.89 10.41
N ALA A 19 -23.35 -37.48 9.52
CA ALA A 19 -23.58 -36.08 9.21
C ALA A 19 -23.74 -35.27 10.51
N GLN A 20 -22.88 -34.27 10.67
CA GLN A 20 -22.87 -33.35 11.80
C GLN A 20 -23.81 -32.19 11.54
N ILE A 21 -24.20 -31.49 12.60
CA ILE A 21 -25.13 -30.37 12.52
C ILE A 21 -24.50 -29.16 13.23
N MET A 22 -24.48 -28.02 12.55
CA MET A 22 -24.19 -26.71 13.11
C MET A 22 -25.41 -25.81 12.97
N THR A 23 -25.58 -24.88 13.91
CA THR A 23 -26.66 -23.90 13.86
C THR A 23 -26.07 -22.49 13.84
N ILE A 24 -26.54 -21.67 12.90
CA ILE A 24 -26.25 -20.23 12.85
C ILE A 24 -27.56 -19.50 13.10
N LYS A 25 -27.59 -18.61 14.10
CA LYS A 25 -28.78 -17.83 14.43
C LYS A 25 -28.42 -16.41 14.83
N ASP A 26 -29.22 -15.46 14.40
CA ASP A 26 -29.05 -14.06 14.75
C ASP A 26 -30.37 -13.27 14.65
N SER A 27 -30.37 -12.05 15.21
CA SER A 27 -31.43 -11.06 15.10
C SER A 27 -30.92 -9.80 14.39
N LEU A 28 -31.49 -9.49 13.24
CA LEU A 28 -31.12 -8.37 12.39
C LEU A 28 -31.81 -7.08 12.85
N ARG A 29 -31.00 -6.11 13.25
CA ARG A 29 -31.46 -4.79 13.69
C ARG A 29 -31.48 -3.82 12.52
N TRP A 30 -32.62 -3.78 11.83
CA TRP A 30 -32.81 -2.92 10.67
C TRP A 30 -32.75 -1.43 11.02
N GLN A 31 -32.04 -0.68 10.18
CA GLN A 31 -31.90 0.76 10.29
C GLN A 31 -32.76 1.46 9.22
N ASN A 32 -32.82 2.79 9.27
CA ASN A 32 -33.40 3.57 8.16
C ASN A 32 -32.56 3.38 6.90
N ASN A 33 -33.16 3.56 5.72
CA ASN A 33 -32.42 3.49 4.47
C ASN A 33 -31.29 4.53 4.48
N LYS A 34 -30.13 4.14 3.97
CA LYS A 34 -29.01 5.03 3.74
C LYS A 34 -29.14 5.61 2.34
N THR A 35 -29.11 6.94 2.21
CA THR A 35 -29.08 7.59 0.89
C THR A 35 -27.62 7.62 0.41
N PHE A 36 -27.40 7.12 -0.81
CA PHE A 36 -26.16 7.07 -1.57
C PHE A 36 -26.35 7.91 -2.82
N ILE A 37 -25.30 8.50 -3.38
CA ILE A 37 -25.33 9.09 -4.70
C ILE A 37 -24.53 8.17 -5.63
N ASP A 38 -25.21 7.59 -6.62
CA ASP A 38 -24.58 6.69 -7.57
C ASP A 38 -23.67 7.40 -8.58
N ASN A 39 -22.99 6.57 -9.34
CA ASN A 39 -22.01 6.90 -10.37
C ASN A 39 -22.53 7.88 -11.45
N ASP A 40 -23.84 8.08 -11.56
CA ASP A 40 -24.50 9.02 -12.47
C ASP A 40 -25.13 10.21 -11.73
N ASN A 41 -24.73 10.44 -10.47
CA ASN A 41 -25.26 11.46 -9.57
C ASN A 41 -26.72 11.23 -9.14
N ASN A 42 -27.23 9.99 -9.18
CA ASN A 42 -28.58 9.69 -8.74
C ASN A 42 -28.60 9.31 -7.26
N LYS A 43 -29.50 9.93 -6.48
CA LYS A 43 -29.75 9.52 -5.10
C LYS A 43 -30.41 8.15 -5.05
N GLN A 44 -29.73 7.16 -4.48
CA GLN A 44 -30.26 5.82 -4.21
C GLN A 44 -30.43 5.59 -2.69
N ASN A 45 -31.59 5.13 -2.26
CA ASN A 45 -31.88 4.76 -0.88
C ASN A 45 -31.69 3.26 -0.64
N ILE A 46 -30.55 2.89 -0.09
CA ILE A 46 -30.14 1.51 0.15
C ILE A 46 -30.66 1.02 1.51
N LEU A 47 -31.22 -0.18 1.52
CA LEU A 47 -31.64 -0.88 2.74
C LEU A 47 -30.43 -1.37 3.53
N SER A 48 -30.45 -1.21 4.86
CA SER A 48 -29.33 -1.60 5.73
C SER A 48 -29.80 -2.01 7.13
N PHE A 49 -28.98 -2.77 7.83
CA PHE A 49 -29.12 -3.16 9.23
C PHE A 49 -27.76 -3.06 9.94
N GLU A 50 -27.75 -3.10 11.27
CA GLU A 50 -26.52 -3.05 12.07
C GLU A 50 -25.51 -4.14 11.59
N ASN A 51 -24.29 -3.73 11.23
CA ASN A 51 -23.23 -4.59 10.68
C ASN A 51 -23.52 -5.24 9.31
N ALA A 52 -24.50 -4.74 8.55
CA ALA A 52 -24.71 -5.19 7.17
C ALA A 52 -23.53 -4.81 6.26
N GLN A 53 -23.02 -5.78 5.51
CA GLN A 53 -22.15 -5.51 4.36
C GLN A 53 -23.04 -5.16 3.16
N ILE A 54 -22.73 -4.09 2.42
CA ILE A 54 -23.50 -3.74 1.22
C ILE A 54 -22.79 -4.33 0.01
N SER A 55 -23.51 -5.15 -0.75
CA SER A 55 -23.02 -5.66 -2.02
C SER A 55 -22.86 -4.52 -3.01
N SER A 56 -21.65 -4.34 -3.55
CA SER A 56 -21.33 -3.29 -4.53
C SER A 56 -21.91 -3.53 -5.92
N ILE A 57 -22.54 -4.70 -6.16
CA ILE A 57 -23.09 -5.08 -7.48
C ILE A 57 -24.60 -4.82 -7.55
N ASP A 58 -25.34 -5.11 -6.48
CA ASP A 58 -26.81 -5.09 -6.47
C ASP A 58 -27.40 -4.30 -5.30
N ASN A 59 -26.55 -3.67 -4.47
CA ASN A 59 -26.93 -2.87 -3.30
C ASN A 59 -27.77 -3.65 -2.27
N PHE A 60 -27.69 -4.99 -2.26
CA PHE A 60 -28.33 -5.76 -1.20
C PHE A 60 -27.52 -5.69 0.10
N PRO A 61 -28.19 -5.57 1.26
CA PRO A 61 -27.54 -5.77 2.55
C PRO A 61 -27.30 -7.27 2.78
N VAL A 62 -26.08 -7.62 3.14
CA VAL A 62 -25.61 -9.00 3.35
C VAL A 62 -25.20 -9.16 4.81
N TYR A 63 -25.70 -10.22 5.43
CA TYR A 63 -25.20 -10.71 6.72
C TYR A 63 -24.06 -11.67 6.45
N PHE A 64 -22.91 -11.41 7.06
CA PHE A 64 -21.73 -12.26 6.93
C PHE A 64 -21.31 -12.82 8.29
N TYR A 65 -20.99 -14.11 8.32
CA TYR A 65 -20.45 -14.76 9.52
C TYR A 65 -19.40 -15.79 9.13
N LYS A 66 -18.21 -15.65 9.70
CA LYS A 66 -17.05 -16.54 9.48
C LYS A 66 -16.81 -17.39 10.72
N ILE A 67 -16.77 -18.70 10.53
CA ILE A 67 -16.77 -19.67 11.64
C ILE A 67 -15.51 -20.53 11.56
N PRO A 68 -14.66 -20.58 12.59
CA PRO A 68 -13.56 -21.54 12.63
C PRO A 68 -14.08 -22.97 12.71
N VAL A 69 -13.52 -23.86 11.90
CA VAL A 69 -13.94 -25.28 11.81
C VAL A 69 -12.74 -26.20 11.95
N SER A 70 -12.97 -27.46 12.32
CA SER A 70 -11.87 -28.42 12.58
C SER A 70 -11.25 -29.03 11.31
N GLY A 71 -11.70 -28.60 10.15
CA GLY A 71 -11.35 -29.14 8.84
C GLY A 71 -12.30 -28.62 7.78
N GLU A 72 -11.92 -28.77 6.52
CA GLU A 72 -12.78 -28.44 5.38
C GLU A 72 -14.12 -29.21 5.46
N LEU A 73 -15.23 -28.51 5.24
CA LEU A 73 -16.58 -29.07 5.37
C LEU A 73 -17.20 -29.33 4.00
N TYR A 74 -17.75 -30.53 3.82
CA TYR A 74 -18.71 -30.81 2.76
C TYR A 74 -20.12 -30.53 3.29
N ILE A 75 -20.81 -29.57 2.69
CA ILE A 75 -22.15 -29.17 3.10
C ILE A 75 -23.17 -30.09 2.42
N ASN A 76 -23.80 -30.95 3.22
CA ASN A 76 -24.83 -31.88 2.77
C ASN A 76 -26.17 -31.19 2.52
N ASP A 77 -26.56 -30.30 3.43
CA ASP A 77 -27.85 -29.60 3.38
C ASP A 77 -27.83 -28.33 4.23
N ILE A 78 -28.73 -27.39 3.91
CA ILE A 78 -28.97 -26.18 4.69
C ILE A 78 -30.47 -25.93 4.82
N GLU A 79 -30.94 -25.79 6.06
CA GLU A 79 -32.35 -25.64 6.38
C GLU A 79 -32.58 -24.37 7.21
N LEU A 80 -33.47 -23.48 6.74
CA LEU A 80 -33.99 -22.38 7.56
C LEU A 80 -35.05 -22.92 8.51
N VAL A 81 -34.70 -23.15 9.78
CA VAL A 81 -35.58 -23.81 10.75
C VAL A 81 -36.46 -22.84 11.53
N ASN A 82 -36.00 -21.61 11.72
CA ASN A 82 -36.80 -20.55 12.34
C ASN A 82 -36.53 -19.21 11.64
N ALA A 83 -37.57 -18.42 11.41
CA ALA A 83 -37.43 -17.11 10.82
C ALA A 83 -38.61 -16.20 11.18
N GLU A 84 -38.29 -14.98 11.59
CA GLU A 84 -39.28 -13.90 11.69
C GLU A 84 -39.11 -12.94 10.52
N TYR A 85 -40.21 -12.64 9.85
CA TYR A 85 -40.24 -11.72 8.71
C TYR A 85 -41.13 -10.51 8.99
N GLU A 86 -40.85 -9.41 8.31
CA GLU A 86 -41.76 -8.28 8.20
C GLU A 86 -41.83 -7.75 6.78
N VAL A 87 -43.00 -7.27 6.38
CA VAL A 87 -43.22 -6.67 5.05
C VAL A 87 -42.51 -5.33 4.99
N ILE A 88 -41.73 -5.12 3.94
CA ILE A 88 -41.02 -3.87 3.71
C ILE A 88 -41.96 -2.85 3.07
N ASN A 89 -41.92 -1.61 3.53
CA ASN A 89 -42.66 -0.54 2.88
C ASN A 89 -42.07 -0.29 1.48
N LYS A 90 -42.92 -0.23 0.44
CA LYS A 90 -42.48 0.02 -0.95
C LYS A 90 -41.62 1.27 -1.12
N ASN A 91 -41.84 2.29 -0.28
CA ASN A 91 -41.04 3.51 -0.31
C ASN A 91 -39.58 3.30 0.16
N GLN A 92 -39.29 2.19 0.83
CA GLN A 92 -37.94 1.79 1.23
C GLN A 92 -37.24 0.91 0.18
N LEU A 93 -37.89 0.61 -0.94
CA LEU A 93 -37.39 -0.28 -2.00
C LEU A 93 -37.17 0.44 -3.33
N VAL A 94 -37.26 1.78 -3.35
CA VAL A 94 -37.32 2.58 -4.59
C VAL A 94 -36.05 2.43 -5.44
N ASP A 95 -34.90 2.27 -4.79
CA ASP A 95 -33.58 2.30 -5.45
C ASP A 95 -32.80 0.99 -5.25
N VAL A 96 -33.47 -0.09 -4.83
CA VAL A 96 -32.84 -1.42 -4.75
C VAL A 96 -32.91 -2.10 -6.12
N GLU A 97 -31.76 -2.25 -6.75
CA GLU A 97 -31.63 -2.94 -8.03
C GLU A 97 -31.91 -4.44 -7.90
N ASN A 98 -32.26 -5.08 -9.02
CA ASN A 98 -32.48 -6.53 -9.10
C ASN A 98 -33.51 -7.12 -8.11
N ILE A 99 -34.39 -6.31 -7.52
CA ILE A 99 -35.46 -6.76 -6.61
C ILE A 99 -36.42 -7.78 -7.25
N ASN A 100 -36.51 -7.75 -8.58
CA ASN A 100 -37.31 -8.69 -9.37
C ASN A 100 -36.70 -10.10 -9.42
N GLU A 101 -35.42 -10.24 -9.09
CA GLU A 101 -34.67 -11.49 -9.05
C GLU A 101 -34.75 -12.20 -7.69
N LEU A 102 -35.32 -11.54 -6.67
CA LEU A 102 -35.51 -12.13 -5.34
C LEU A 102 -36.43 -13.35 -5.40
N SER A 103 -35.91 -14.47 -4.88
CA SER A 103 -36.65 -15.72 -4.72
C SER A 103 -37.60 -15.69 -3.53
N ASP A 104 -38.36 -16.78 -3.32
CA ASP A 104 -39.26 -16.90 -2.18
C ASP A 104 -38.60 -17.32 -0.88
N MET A 105 -37.29 -17.53 -0.91
CA MET A 105 -36.44 -17.78 0.24
C MET A 105 -35.27 -16.78 0.24
N PRO A 106 -34.73 -16.44 1.40
CA PRO A 106 -33.49 -15.67 1.49
C PRO A 106 -32.34 -16.41 0.79
N LYS A 107 -31.51 -15.67 0.04
CA LYS A 107 -30.35 -16.25 -0.66
C LYS A 107 -29.23 -16.47 0.34
N VAL A 108 -28.72 -17.70 0.40
CA VAL A 108 -27.56 -18.07 1.23
C VAL A 108 -26.44 -18.59 0.34
N LYS A 109 -25.21 -18.17 0.64
CA LYS A 109 -23.98 -18.72 0.08
C LYS A 109 -23.09 -19.21 1.22
N ILE A 110 -22.58 -20.44 1.09
CA ILE A 110 -21.65 -21.05 2.03
C ILE A 110 -20.45 -21.59 1.26
N TYR A 111 -19.24 -21.37 1.77
CA TYR A 111 -18.01 -21.90 1.21
C TYR A 111 -16.94 -22.02 2.29
N ASN A 112 -15.99 -22.94 2.09
CA ASN A 112 -14.81 -23.03 2.93
C ASN A 112 -13.81 -21.94 2.53
N SER A 113 -13.07 -21.42 3.50
CA SER A 113 -11.81 -20.72 3.26
C SER A 113 -10.79 -21.21 4.28
N LYS A 114 -9.53 -20.82 4.09
CA LYS A 114 -8.45 -21.13 5.01
C LYS A 114 -7.62 -19.87 5.17
N PHE A 115 -7.15 -19.66 6.39
CA PHE A 115 -6.35 -18.51 6.76
C PHE A 115 -5.31 -18.98 7.77
N ARG A 116 -4.04 -18.81 7.46
CA ARG A 116 -2.90 -19.27 8.27
C ARG A 116 -3.07 -20.73 8.71
N LYS A 117 -3.39 -21.61 7.74
CA LYS A 117 -3.64 -23.04 7.91
C LYS A 117 -4.83 -23.43 8.79
N LYS A 118 -5.65 -22.47 9.23
CA LYS A 118 -6.88 -22.72 9.99
C LYS A 118 -8.07 -22.71 9.02
N ASP A 119 -8.89 -23.75 9.07
CA ASP A 119 -10.07 -23.86 8.19
C ASP A 119 -11.25 -23.05 8.75
N TYR A 120 -11.98 -22.39 7.86
CA TYR A 120 -13.15 -21.58 8.16
C TYR A 120 -14.32 -21.93 7.26
N LEU A 121 -15.54 -21.80 7.80
CA LEU A 121 -16.78 -21.81 7.05
C LEU A 121 -17.32 -20.38 6.97
N ASN A 122 -17.51 -19.89 5.74
CA ASN A 122 -18.08 -18.58 5.48
C ASN A 122 -19.59 -18.73 5.21
N PHE A 123 -20.40 -17.91 5.86
CA PHE A 123 -21.85 -17.85 5.69
C PHE A 123 -22.27 -16.44 5.27
N GLU A 124 -22.82 -16.31 4.07
CA GLU A 124 -23.38 -15.08 3.53
C GLU A 124 -24.89 -15.23 3.35
N LEU A 125 -25.67 -14.28 3.88
CA LEU A 125 -27.13 -14.27 3.79
C LEU A 125 -27.63 -12.91 3.29
N VAL A 126 -28.38 -12.92 2.18
CA VAL A 126 -29.21 -11.78 1.78
C VAL A 126 -30.57 -11.92 2.47
N PRO A 127 -30.89 -11.10 3.49
CA PRO A 127 -32.06 -11.30 4.35
C PRO A 127 -33.34 -10.69 3.75
N LEU A 128 -33.51 -10.85 2.44
CA LEU A 128 -34.66 -10.39 1.67
C LEU A 128 -35.27 -11.55 0.89
N LYS A 129 -36.60 -11.58 0.77
CA LYS A 129 -37.32 -12.54 -0.07
C LYS A 129 -38.59 -11.94 -0.65
N ARG A 130 -39.15 -12.61 -1.66
CA ARG A 130 -40.47 -12.31 -2.22
C ARG A 130 -41.52 -13.30 -1.71
N ASN A 131 -42.54 -12.82 -1.01
CA ASN A 131 -43.63 -13.66 -0.54
C ASN A 131 -44.39 -14.28 -1.73
N LYS A 132 -44.45 -15.61 -1.81
CA LYS A 132 -45.12 -16.36 -2.90
C LYS A 132 -46.62 -16.09 -3.03
N ILE A 133 -47.30 -15.73 -1.93
CA ILE A 133 -48.76 -15.55 -1.88
C ILE A 133 -49.12 -14.09 -2.18
N THR A 134 -48.48 -13.14 -1.51
CA THR A 134 -48.81 -11.71 -1.62
C THR A 134 -48.02 -11.00 -2.73
N GLY A 135 -46.88 -11.55 -3.14
CA GLY A 135 -45.93 -10.92 -4.06
C GLY A 135 -45.10 -9.79 -3.44
N GLU A 136 -45.36 -9.46 -2.17
CA GLU A 136 -44.66 -8.41 -1.43
C GLU A 136 -43.25 -8.84 -1.04
N ILE A 137 -42.36 -7.87 -0.87
CA ILE A 137 -41.00 -8.12 -0.40
C ILE A 137 -41.01 -8.09 1.13
N GLU A 138 -40.41 -9.12 1.72
CA GLU A 138 -40.27 -9.28 3.16
C GLU A 138 -38.78 -9.25 3.52
N ARG A 139 -38.45 -8.56 4.62
CA ARG A 139 -37.12 -8.63 5.24
C ARG A 139 -37.14 -9.50 6.47
N LEU A 140 -35.99 -10.06 6.76
CA LEU A 140 -35.79 -11.00 7.86
C LEU A 140 -35.38 -10.26 9.13
N LYS A 141 -36.10 -10.42 10.24
CA LYS A 141 -35.76 -9.82 11.55
C LYS A 141 -34.90 -10.73 12.42
N SER A 142 -35.07 -12.04 12.30
CA SER A 142 -34.25 -13.02 12.99
C SER A 142 -34.32 -14.36 12.27
N PHE A 143 -33.22 -15.10 12.22
CA PHE A 143 -33.14 -16.42 11.58
C PHE A 143 -32.46 -17.44 12.49
N GLU A 144 -32.71 -18.71 12.18
CA GLU A 144 -31.92 -19.85 12.61
C GLU A 144 -31.77 -20.79 11.41
N TYR A 145 -30.55 -20.92 10.90
CA TYR A 145 -30.16 -21.90 9.89
C TYR A 145 -29.51 -23.10 10.56
N LYS A 146 -29.90 -24.29 10.10
CA LYS A 146 -29.29 -25.56 10.43
C LYS A 146 -28.48 -26.04 9.23
N ILE A 147 -27.18 -26.23 9.43
CA ILE A 147 -26.25 -26.68 8.40
C ILE A 147 -25.88 -28.13 8.72
N ILE A 148 -26.18 -29.03 7.78
CA ILE A 148 -25.82 -30.44 7.85
C ILE A 148 -24.54 -30.63 7.05
N TYR A 149 -23.49 -31.15 7.66
CA TYR A 149 -22.17 -31.23 7.03
C TYR A 149 -21.40 -32.50 7.40
N GLU A 150 -20.36 -32.77 6.64
CA GLU A 150 -19.33 -33.76 6.92
C GLU A 150 -17.96 -33.09 6.87
N VAL A 151 -17.06 -33.46 7.80
CA VAL A 151 -15.68 -33.02 7.74
C VAL A 151 -14.98 -33.86 6.68
N LEU A 152 -14.45 -33.21 5.65
CA LEU A 152 -13.68 -33.89 4.61
C LEU A 152 -12.38 -34.42 5.22
N THR A 153 -12.17 -35.73 5.10
CA THR A 153 -10.89 -36.34 5.39
C THR A 153 -10.01 -36.19 4.17
N THR A 154 -9.48 -34.99 3.96
CA THR A 154 -8.47 -34.78 2.93
C THR A 154 -7.20 -35.51 3.36
N THR A 155 -6.71 -36.41 2.50
CA THR A 155 -5.33 -36.86 2.63
C THR A 155 -4.49 -35.67 2.22
N LYS A 156 -3.88 -34.97 3.20
CA LYS A 156 -2.96 -33.86 2.92
C LYS A 156 -1.95 -34.35 1.88
N SER A 157 -2.05 -33.84 0.66
CA SER A 157 -0.97 -33.94 -0.31
C SER A 157 0.11 -33.01 0.21
N ASN A 158 0.96 -33.48 1.13
CA ASN A 158 2.15 -32.74 1.50
C ASN A 158 3.03 -32.69 0.24
N LYS A 159 2.95 -31.60 -0.53
CA LYS A 159 3.89 -31.30 -1.59
C LYS A 159 5.27 -31.25 -0.92
N SER A 160 6.12 -32.20 -1.25
CA SER A 160 7.42 -32.35 -0.59
C SER A 160 8.42 -31.47 -1.31
N TYR A 161 8.63 -30.24 -0.83
CA TYR A 161 9.65 -29.33 -1.33
C TYR A 161 11.07 -29.85 -1.03
N THR A 162 11.98 -29.72 -1.99
CA THR A 162 13.42 -29.97 -1.78
C THR A 162 13.99 -28.93 -0.82
N TYR A 163 14.94 -29.32 0.04
CA TYR A 163 15.69 -28.41 0.93
C TYR A 163 16.97 -27.86 0.30
N THR A 164 17.29 -28.33 -0.91
CA THR A 164 18.51 -27.96 -1.61
C THR A 164 18.17 -27.78 -3.08
N SER A 165 18.25 -26.53 -3.54
CA SER A 165 18.09 -26.19 -4.94
C SER A 165 19.17 -26.88 -5.79
N LYS A 166 18.85 -27.20 -7.04
CA LYS A 166 19.85 -27.52 -8.07
C LYS A 166 20.92 -26.45 -8.17
N LEU A 167 20.53 -25.18 -8.02
CA LEU A 167 21.43 -24.03 -8.08
C LEU A 167 22.34 -23.90 -6.85
N ALA A 168 22.23 -24.76 -5.83
CA ALA A 168 23.06 -24.68 -4.62
C ALA A 168 24.54 -25.00 -4.88
N SER A 169 24.85 -25.69 -5.99
CA SER A 169 26.22 -26.05 -6.37
C SER A 169 26.34 -26.26 -7.88
N GLY A 170 27.57 -26.19 -8.41
CA GLY A 170 27.87 -26.32 -9.84
C GLY A 170 28.23 -24.99 -10.49
N ASN A 171 28.54 -25.03 -11.79
CA ASN A 171 28.71 -23.85 -12.62
C ASN A 171 27.44 -23.64 -13.45
N TRP A 172 26.77 -22.50 -13.28
CA TRP A 172 25.47 -22.22 -13.90
C TRP A 172 25.56 -21.06 -14.88
N TYR A 173 25.01 -21.25 -16.08
CA TYR A 173 24.93 -20.23 -17.12
C TYR A 173 23.50 -20.09 -17.62
N LYS A 174 22.88 -18.92 -17.41
CA LYS A 174 21.52 -18.60 -17.83
C LYS A 174 21.49 -18.23 -19.31
N ILE A 175 20.53 -18.79 -20.04
CA ILE A 175 20.26 -18.58 -21.46
C ILE A 175 18.77 -18.29 -21.66
N ARG A 176 18.39 -17.72 -22.82
CA ARG A 176 16.98 -17.42 -23.12
C ARG A 176 16.56 -17.74 -24.54
N VAL A 177 15.27 -18.01 -24.73
CA VAL A 177 14.63 -18.33 -26.01
C VAL A 177 13.36 -17.48 -26.20
N SER A 178 13.04 -17.13 -27.45
CA SER A 178 11.87 -16.29 -27.77
C SER A 178 10.68 -17.07 -28.32
N GLN A 179 10.87 -18.33 -28.70
CA GLN A 179 9.84 -19.16 -29.34
C GLN A 179 10.06 -20.64 -29.01
N SER A 180 8.98 -21.42 -28.94
CA SER A 180 9.08 -22.87 -28.74
C SER A 180 9.69 -23.55 -29.97
N GLY A 181 10.62 -24.49 -29.77
CA GLY A 181 11.27 -25.20 -30.87
C GLY A 181 12.52 -25.98 -30.49
N ILE A 182 13.19 -26.51 -31.52
CA ILE A 182 14.49 -27.17 -31.36
C ILE A 182 15.61 -26.14 -31.44
N TYR A 183 16.47 -26.13 -30.43
CA TYR A 183 17.62 -25.22 -30.33
C TYR A 183 18.95 -25.99 -30.35
N ARG A 184 20.01 -25.30 -30.80
CA ARG A 184 21.37 -25.85 -30.89
C ARG A 184 22.35 -25.10 -29.99
N LEU A 185 23.09 -25.85 -29.17
CA LEU A 185 24.28 -25.37 -28.46
C LEU A 185 25.52 -26.14 -28.92
N THR A 186 26.49 -25.42 -29.46
CA THR A 186 27.74 -26.00 -29.98
C THR A 186 28.82 -26.12 -28.90
N TYR A 187 29.80 -26.99 -29.13
CA TYR A 187 30.98 -27.12 -28.27
C TYR A 187 31.68 -25.76 -28.00
N SER A 188 31.83 -24.92 -29.03
CA SER A 188 32.48 -23.61 -28.87
C SER A 188 31.68 -22.67 -27.98
N GLN A 189 30.35 -22.68 -28.10
CA GLN A 189 29.49 -21.85 -27.26
C GLN A 189 29.52 -22.30 -25.80
N LEU A 190 29.50 -23.60 -25.54
CA LEU A 190 29.67 -24.12 -24.18
C LEU A 190 31.05 -23.76 -23.61
N SER A 191 32.10 -23.78 -24.44
CA SER A 191 33.43 -23.33 -24.04
C SER A 191 33.46 -21.82 -23.71
N GLU A 192 32.77 -21.00 -24.52
CA GLU A 192 32.62 -19.55 -24.30
C GLU A 192 31.83 -19.22 -23.03
N MET A 193 30.87 -20.07 -22.65
CA MET A 193 30.17 -20.00 -21.36
C MET A 193 31.08 -20.34 -20.16
N GLY A 194 32.30 -20.84 -20.40
CA GLY A 194 33.28 -21.16 -19.37
C GLY A 194 33.37 -22.65 -19.00
N PHE A 195 32.64 -23.54 -19.68
CA PHE A 195 32.74 -24.98 -19.45
C PHE A 195 34.00 -25.56 -20.08
N ASN A 196 34.79 -26.29 -19.29
CA ASN A 196 36.03 -26.93 -19.74
C ASN A 196 36.00 -28.47 -19.64
N ASP A 197 35.14 -29.00 -18.76
CA ASP A 197 34.82 -30.42 -18.67
C ASP A 197 33.39 -30.62 -19.20
N PHE A 198 33.27 -31.41 -20.27
CA PHE A 198 31.99 -31.70 -20.91
C PHE A 198 31.44 -33.08 -20.49
N SER A 199 31.97 -33.72 -19.45
CA SER A 199 31.54 -35.06 -19.05
C SER A 199 30.14 -35.09 -18.42
N SER A 200 29.63 -33.96 -17.94
CA SER A 200 28.36 -33.85 -17.18
C SER A 200 27.55 -32.60 -17.54
N ILE A 201 27.55 -32.17 -18.80
CA ILE A 201 26.74 -31.02 -19.22
C ILE A 201 25.25 -31.39 -19.24
N GLY A 202 24.43 -30.51 -18.68
CA GLY A 202 22.97 -30.57 -18.73
C GLY A 202 22.35 -29.22 -19.07
N ILE A 203 21.12 -29.27 -19.58
CA ILE A 203 20.27 -28.09 -19.78
C ILE A 203 19.10 -28.24 -18.82
N PHE A 204 18.79 -27.19 -18.08
CA PHE A 204 17.84 -27.21 -16.99
C PHE A 204 16.79 -26.11 -17.15
N GLY A 205 15.55 -26.42 -16.76
CA GLY A 205 14.43 -25.49 -16.79
C GLY A 205 13.20 -26.08 -17.45
N TYR A 206 12.12 -25.30 -17.46
CA TYR A 206 10.85 -25.69 -18.06
C TYR A 206 10.27 -24.60 -18.99
N GLY A 207 10.64 -23.33 -18.81
CA GLY A 207 10.12 -22.22 -19.63
C GLY A 207 8.59 -22.06 -19.52
N GLY A 208 8.01 -21.29 -20.46
CA GLY A 208 6.57 -21.02 -20.49
C GLY A 208 6.05 -20.16 -19.32
N ILE A 209 4.71 -20.11 -19.22
CA ILE A 209 3.97 -19.39 -18.17
C ILE A 209 3.95 -20.21 -16.88
N VAL A 210 4.14 -19.56 -15.74
CA VAL A 210 3.98 -20.17 -14.42
C VAL A 210 2.50 -20.14 -14.03
N PRO A 211 1.91 -21.26 -13.56
CA PRO A 211 0.52 -21.30 -13.14
C PRO A 211 0.18 -20.22 -12.10
N LYS A 212 -0.90 -19.48 -12.35
CA LYS A 212 -1.40 -18.43 -11.45
C LYS A 212 -2.19 -19.00 -10.27
N THR A 213 -2.74 -20.20 -10.42
CA THR A 213 -3.47 -20.91 -9.36
C THR A 213 -2.49 -21.63 -8.45
N VAL A 214 -2.66 -21.50 -7.14
CA VAL A 214 -1.79 -22.08 -6.12
C VAL A 214 -1.95 -23.59 -6.13
N GLY A 215 -0.82 -24.30 -6.14
CA GLY A 215 -0.80 -25.76 -6.05
C GLY A 215 -0.77 -26.48 -7.39
N GLU A 216 -1.04 -25.76 -8.50
CA GLU A 216 -0.97 -26.29 -9.87
C GLU A 216 0.47 -26.37 -10.42
N GLU A 217 1.48 -25.95 -9.65
CA GLU A 217 2.87 -25.96 -10.12
C GLU A 217 3.33 -27.41 -10.35
N LEU A 218 3.83 -27.67 -11.55
CA LEU A 218 4.23 -29.01 -11.97
C LEU A 218 5.57 -29.45 -11.35
N TYR A 219 6.48 -28.49 -11.15
CA TYR A 219 7.85 -28.73 -10.69
C TYR A 219 8.14 -27.94 -9.42
N ASP A 220 8.87 -28.57 -8.51
CA ASP A 220 9.38 -27.95 -7.28
C ASP A 220 10.69 -27.18 -7.53
N ASP A 221 11.55 -27.68 -8.41
CA ASP A 221 12.87 -27.10 -8.73
C ASP A 221 13.21 -27.38 -10.22
N LEU A 222 14.34 -26.85 -10.70
CA LEU A 222 14.79 -26.97 -12.09
C LEU A 222 14.90 -28.42 -12.57
N GLN A 223 14.23 -28.72 -13.69
CA GLN A 223 14.26 -30.03 -14.34
C GLN A 223 15.35 -30.10 -15.40
N GLU A 224 16.14 -31.17 -15.43
CA GLU A 224 17.06 -31.44 -16.54
C GLU A 224 16.24 -31.85 -17.78
N LEU A 225 16.49 -31.20 -18.91
CA LEU A 225 15.87 -31.45 -20.20
C LEU A 225 16.60 -32.55 -20.98
N PRO A 226 15.87 -33.42 -21.69
CA PRO A 226 16.48 -34.34 -22.63
C PRO A 226 17.19 -33.63 -23.79
N VAL A 227 18.42 -34.04 -24.08
CA VAL A 227 19.25 -33.53 -25.18
C VAL A 227 19.61 -34.63 -26.17
N LEU A 228 19.69 -34.32 -27.45
CA LEU A 228 20.32 -35.16 -28.47
C LEU A 228 21.74 -34.68 -28.70
N LYS A 229 22.72 -35.51 -28.32
CA LYS A 229 24.12 -35.27 -28.65
C LYS A 229 24.40 -35.64 -30.11
N VAL A 230 24.87 -34.67 -30.89
CA VAL A 230 25.30 -34.90 -32.26
C VAL A 230 26.83 -34.87 -32.32
N ASP A 231 27.40 -36.07 -32.41
CA ASP A 231 28.82 -36.33 -32.66
C ASP A 231 29.04 -36.33 -34.18
N VAL A 232 29.59 -35.23 -34.70
CA VAL A 232 29.73 -34.99 -36.14
C VAL A 232 30.84 -35.87 -36.73
N ASN A 233 31.87 -36.18 -35.95
CA ASN A 233 33.04 -36.92 -36.41
C ASN A 233 32.98 -38.44 -36.06
N SER A 234 31.97 -38.86 -35.29
CA SER A 234 31.71 -40.22 -34.82
C SER A 234 32.82 -40.84 -33.96
N ASN A 235 33.54 -40.04 -33.16
CA ASN A 235 34.65 -40.49 -32.32
C ASN A 235 34.23 -40.84 -30.87
N SER A 236 32.95 -40.68 -30.51
CA SER A 236 32.38 -40.90 -29.17
C SER A 236 32.86 -39.95 -28.08
N VAL A 237 33.52 -38.85 -28.44
CA VAL A 237 33.96 -37.73 -27.58
C VAL A 237 33.16 -36.50 -27.98
N PHE A 238 32.78 -35.65 -27.02
CA PHE A 238 32.13 -34.37 -27.35
C PHE A 238 33.21 -33.31 -27.55
N ASP A 239 33.52 -32.95 -28.80
CA ASP A 239 34.63 -32.06 -29.15
C ASP A 239 34.28 -31.00 -30.21
N SER A 240 35.30 -30.32 -30.72
CA SER A 240 35.15 -29.20 -31.66
C SER A 240 34.40 -29.61 -32.93
N GLY A 241 33.18 -29.10 -33.06
CA GLY A 241 32.28 -29.37 -34.18
C GLY A 241 30.99 -30.04 -33.75
N ASP A 242 30.98 -30.66 -32.56
CA ASP A 242 29.81 -31.29 -31.99
C ASP A 242 28.85 -30.27 -31.37
N TYR A 243 27.60 -30.70 -31.19
CA TYR A 243 26.55 -29.87 -30.64
C TYR A 243 25.44 -30.68 -29.99
N LEU A 244 24.64 -29.98 -29.19
CA LEU A 244 23.45 -30.48 -28.52
C LEU A 244 22.22 -29.91 -29.19
N LEU A 245 21.22 -30.77 -29.41
CA LEU A 245 19.87 -30.36 -29.78
C LEU A 245 18.92 -30.64 -28.62
N PHE A 246 18.07 -29.69 -28.30
CA PHE A 246 17.07 -29.82 -27.25
C PHE A 246 15.81 -29.06 -27.63
N TYR A 247 14.67 -29.48 -27.09
CA TYR A 247 13.42 -28.74 -27.24
C TYR A 247 13.28 -27.79 -26.07
N ALA A 248 12.92 -26.55 -26.36
CA ALA A 248 12.59 -25.53 -25.36
C ALA A 248 11.24 -24.91 -25.71
N ASP A 249 10.43 -24.66 -24.70
CA ASP A 249 9.20 -23.87 -24.83
C ASP A 249 9.55 -22.37 -24.80
N GLY A 250 8.83 -21.59 -25.60
CA GLY A 250 8.86 -20.14 -25.56
C GLY A 250 7.95 -19.59 -24.46
N PRO A 251 7.89 -18.25 -24.33
CA PRO A 251 7.17 -17.60 -23.23
C PRO A 251 5.65 -17.79 -23.30
N HIS A 252 5.08 -17.86 -24.50
CA HIS A 252 3.62 -17.91 -24.70
C HIS A 252 3.09 -19.34 -24.58
N GLN A 253 1.89 -19.48 -24.01
CA GLN A 253 1.23 -20.76 -23.86
C GLN A 253 0.21 -20.97 -24.97
N ILE A 254 0.11 -22.20 -25.48
CA ILE A 254 -0.95 -22.66 -26.38
C ILE A 254 -1.57 -23.89 -25.76
N THR A 255 -2.86 -23.83 -25.47
CA THR A 255 -3.60 -24.91 -24.81
C THR A 255 -4.64 -25.46 -25.78
N TRP A 256 -4.72 -26.79 -25.85
CA TRP A 256 -5.70 -27.52 -26.64
C TRP A 256 -6.58 -28.33 -25.70
N ASP A 257 -7.90 -28.27 -25.90
CA ASP A 257 -8.84 -29.13 -25.18
C ASP A 257 -9.16 -30.42 -25.95
N GLU A 258 -9.94 -31.30 -25.33
CA GLU A 258 -10.34 -32.59 -25.91
C GLU A 258 -11.32 -32.44 -27.08
N ASP A 259 -12.06 -31.33 -27.15
CA ASP A 259 -12.97 -30.98 -28.26
C ASP A 259 -12.19 -30.38 -29.46
N GLY A 260 -10.89 -30.16 -29.27
CA GLY A 260 -9.94 -29.62 -30.24
C GLY A 260 -10.00 -28.11 -30.38
N ASP A 261 -10.68 -27.41 -29.49
CA ASP A 261 -10.56 -25.95 -29.36
C ASP A 261 -9.17 -25.58 -28.84
N VAL A 262 -8.75 -24.38 -29.21
CA VAL A 262 -7.40 -23.87 -28.96
C VAL A 262 -7.47 -22.43 -28.50
N GLU A 263 -6.69 -22.16 -27.46
CA GLU A 263 -6.49 -20.86 -26.86
C GLU A 263 -4.99 -20.59 -26.75
N HIS A 264 -4.61 -19.32 -26.80
CA HIS A 264 -3.25 -18.89 -26.47
C HIS A 264 -3.31 -17.85 -25.38
N GLU A 265 -2.24 -17.82 -24.59
CA GLU A 265 -2.01 -16.80 -23.60
C GLU A 265 -0.63 -16.18 -23.84
N TYR A 266 -0.60 -14.86 -23.99
CA TYR A 266 0.63 -14.07 -23.99
C TYR A 266 1.19 -13.98 -22.57
N HIS A 267 2.51 -14.02 -22.44
CA HIS A 267 3.14 -13.96 -21.13
C HIS A 267 3.18 -12.50 -20.70
N ALA A 268 2.43 -12.16 -19.65
CA ALA A 268 2.22 -10.78 -19.21
C ALA A 268 3.46 -10.07 -18.61
N TYR A 269 4.60 -10.77 -18.53
CA TYR A 269 5.76 -10.36 -17.73
C TYR A 269 7.10 -10.57 -18.44
N SER A 270 7.14 -11.38 -19.51
CA SER A 270 8.38 -11.68 -20.20
C SER A 270 8.18 -12.00 -21.68
N ALA A 271 9.01 -11.40 -22.53
CA ALA A 271 9.11 -11.72 -23.95
C ALA A 271 9.98 -12.96 -24.24
N TYR A 272 10.54 -13.59 -23.20
CA TYR A 272 11.46 -14.72 -23.33
C TYR A 272 11.21 -15.78 -22.24
N SER A 273 11.52 -17.04 -22.55
CA SER A 273 11.68 -18.09 -21.54
C SER A 273 13.15 -18.34 -21.28
N TYR A 274 13.47 -18.66 -20.03
CA TYR A 274 14.84 -18.85 -19.58
C TYR A 274 15.11 -20.31 -19.22
N TYR A 275 16.36 -20.70 -19.44
CA TYR A 275 16.91 -22.02 -19.16
C TYR A 275 18.34 -21.84 -18.64
N PHE A 276 18.90 -22.89 -18.07
CA PHE A 276 20.26 -22.89 -17.55
C PHE A 276 21.10 -24.02 -18.14
N VAL A 277 22.35 -23.74 -18.43
CA VAL A 277 23.37 -24.74 -18.76
C VAL A 277 24.23 -24.95 -17.51
N SER A 278 24.52 -26.20 -17.18
CA SER A 278 25.35 -26.53 -16.02
C SER A 278 26.19 -27.78 -16.23
N ASP A 279 27.30 -27.87 -15.49
CA ASP A 279 28.17 -29.05 -15.37
C ASP A 279 27.70 -30.06 -14.31
N GLY A 280 26.54 -29.81 -13.68
CA GLY A 280 25.87 -30.75 -12.77
C GLY A 280 24.87 -31.69 -13.45
N GLY A 281 24.89 -31.80 -14.78
CA GLY A 281 23.97 -32.62 -15.58
C GLY A 281 24.35 -34.09 -15.72
N THR A 282 23.45 -34.84 -16.35
CA THR A 282 23.58 -36.29 -16.56
C THR A 282 23.59 -36.70 -18.03
N TRP A 283 23.65 -35.72 -18.95
CA TRP A 283 23.44 -35.94 -20.37
C TRP A 283 22.06 -36.57 -20.67
N LYS A 284 21.01 -36.15 -19.95
CA LYS A 284 19.68 -36.76 -20.03
C LYS A 284 19.25 -36.97 -21.49
N GLN A 285 18.92 -38.21 -21.86
CA GLN A 285 18.50 -38.58 -23.21
C GLN A 285 17.00 -38.85 -23.24
N ALA A 286 16.36 -38.60 -24.39
CA ALA A 286 14.99 -39.03 -24.61
C ALA A 286 14.89 -40.57 -24.52
N THR A 287 13.88 -41.07 -23.82
CA THR A 287 13.69 -42.52 -23.63
C THR A 287 13.12 -43.14 -24.91
N ASN A 288 13.65 -44.29 -25.34
CA ASN A 288 13.12 -44.92 -26.56
C ASN A 288 11.71 -45.49 -26.30
N GLN A 289 10.74 -45.10 -27.14
CA GLN A 289 9.39 -45.65 -27.16
C GLN A 289 9.22 -46.49 -28.42
N ALA A 290 8.91 -47.77 -28.24
CA ALA A 290 8.64 -48.67 -29.36
C ALA A 290 7.32 -48.26 -30.05
N SER A 291 7.27 -48.42 -31.38
CA SER A 291 6.02 -48.31 -32.14
C SER A 291 5.08 -49.44 -31.74
N GLU A 292 3.80 -49.13 -31.61
CA GLU A 292 2.76 -50.15 -31.45
C GLU A 292 2.71 -51.08 -32.68
N ALA A 293 2.33 -52.33 -32.47
CA ALA A 293 2.41 -53.37 -33.50
C ALA A 293 1.33 -53.22 -34.60
N THR A 294 0.15 -52.73 -34.23
CA THR A 294 -1.01 -52.52 -35.11
C THR A 294 -1.50 -51.08 -35.01
N PHE A 295 -2.34 -50.66 -35.95
CA PHE A 295 -2.98 -49.35 -35.93
C PHE A 295 -4.43 -49.49 -36.44
N ASP A 296 -5.29 -48.57 -36.00
CA ASP A 296 -6.71 -48.51 -36.34
C ASP A 296 -7.00 -47.42 -37.36
N THR A 297 -6.26 -46.30 -37.30
CA THR A 297 -6.42 -45.14 -38.19
C THR A 297 -5.08 -44.67 -38.77
N GLU A 298 -5.09 -44.17 -40.02
CA GLU A 298 -3.92 -43.54 -40.64
C GLU A 298 -4.01 -42.01 -40.58
N ILE A 299 -2.96 -41.40 -40.07
CA ILE A 299 -2.87 -39.96 -39.84
C ILE A 299 -1.84 -39.39 -40.81
N ASN A 300 -2.32 -38.53 -41.71
CA ASN A 300 -1.53 -37.89 -42.76
C ASN A 300 -1.64 -36.35 -42.75
N THR A 301 -2.52 -35.81 -41.91
CA THR A 301 -2.67 -34.38 -41.64
C THR A 301 -2.77 -34.17 -40.13
N TYR A 302 -2.47 -32.97 -39.68
CA TYR A 302 -2.39 -32.62 -38.27
C TYR A 302 -2.91 -31.19 -38.04
N ASP A 303 -3.26 -30.87 -36.81
CA ASP A 303 -3.72 -29.54 -36.39
C ASP A 303 -2.54 -28.62 -36.09
N ASP A 304 -2.60 -27.44 -36.69
CA ASP A 304 -1.64 -26.36 -36.47
C ASP A 304 -2.37 -25.07 -36.11
N TYR A 305 -1.67 -24.23 -35.35
CA TYR A 305 -2.20 -22.99 -34.81
C TYR A 305 -1.14 -21.90 -34.83
N ALA A 306 -1.54 -20.71 -35.24
CA ALA A 306 -0.73 -19.53 -35.05
C ALA A 306 -1.58 -18.28 -34.83
N PHE A 307 -1.03 -17.34 -34.08
CA PHE A 307 -1.62 -16.04 -33.84
C PHE A 307 -0.72 -14.90 -34.34
N LEU A 308 -1.34 -13.74 -34.53
CA LEU A 308 -0.75 -12.45 -34.84
C LEU A 308 -1.21 -11.49 -33.75
N GLU A 309 -0.33 -11.20 -32.82
CA GLU A 309 -0.58 -10.40 -31.63
C GLU A 309 0.74 -9.75 -31.22
N LYS A 310 0.65 -8.56 -30.64
CA LYS A 310 1.80 -7.85 -30.08
C LYS A 310 1.30 -6.89 -29.00
N ASP A 311 1.72 -7.11 -27.77
CA ASP A 311 1.48 -6.17 -26.68
C ASP A 311 2.13 -4.82 -26.97
N SER A 312 1.34 -3.75 -26.94
CA SER A 312 1.83 -2.39 -27.25
C SER A 312 1.04 -1.26 -26.57
N ILE A 313 -0.25 -1.43 -26.28
CA ILE A 313 -1.13 -0.36 -25.82
C ILE A 313 -2.00 -0.86 -24.66
N ASN A 314 -1.79 -0.34 -23.45
CA ASN A 314 -2.77 -0.44 -22.37
C ASN A 314 -3.72 0.78 -22.45
N LEU A 315 -5.03 0.54 -22.51
CA LEU A 315 -6.01 1.61 -22.72
C LEU A 315 -6.41 2.37 -21.45
N LEU A 316 -6.17 1.79 -20.27
CA LEU A 316 -6.52 2.36 -18.98
C LEU A 316 -5.33 2.71 -18.11
N HIS A 317 -4.10 2.38 -18.54
CA HIS A 317 -2.93 2.39 -17.66
C HIS A 317 -3.15 1.50 -16.42
N SER A 318 -3.85 0.38 -16.63
CA SER A 318 -4.28 -0.54 -15.57
C SER A 318 -4.68 -1.89 -16.15
N GLY A 319 -4.47 -2.97 -15.40
CA GLY A 319 -4.76 -4.32 -15.86
C GLY A 319 -3.71 -4.87 -16.83
N ARG A 320 -3.71 -6.18 -17.05
CA ARG A 320 -2.63 -6.88 -17.76
C ARG A 320 -2.84 -7.12 -19.26
N ASN A 321 -4.01 -6.82 -19.81
CA ASN A 321 -4.29 -7.05 -21.22
C ASN A 321 -3.91 -5.81 -22.03
N LEU A 322 -3.05 -6.01 -23.03
CA LEU A 322 -2.63 -4.95 -23.95
C LEU A 322 -3.21 -5.21 -25.35
N PHE A 323 -3.32 -4.12 -26.11
CA PHE A 323 -3.74 -4.13 -27.51
C PHE A 323 -2.57 -3.78 -28.40
N TRP A 324 -2.72 -4.08 -29.70
CA TRP A 324 -1.65 -3.89 -30.68
C TRP A 324 -1.83 -2.65 -31.56
N ARG A 325 -2.84 -2.63 -32.44
CA ARG A 325 -2.98 -1.61 -33.51
C ARG A 325 -4.16 -0.71 -33.26
N GLU A 326 -3.93 0.61 -33.16
CA GLU A 326 -4.99 1.61 -33.12
C GLU A 326 -5.52 1.94 -34.53
N PHE A 327 -6.86 2.02 -34.62
CA PHE A 327 -7.64 2.42 -35.78
C PHE A 327 -8.31 3.78 -35.51
N ASP A 328 -7.52 4.85 -35.64
CA ASP A 328 -8.00 6.24 -35.49
C ASP A 328 -7.64 7.07 -36.73
N TYR A 329 -6.35 7.38 -36.90
CA TYR A 329 -5.85 8.09 -38.09
C TYR A 329 -5.76 7.16 -39.31
N TYR A 330 -5.21 5.96 -39.12
CA TYR A 330 -5.21 4.89 -40.11
C TYR A 330 -6.34 3.91 -39.79
N LEU A 331 -7.25 3.71 -40.73
CA LEU A 331 -8.43 2.87 -40.54
C LEU A 331 -8.30 1.47 -41.13
N SER A 332 -7.22 1.17 -41.85
CA SER A 332 -7.03 -0.10 -42.55
C SER A 332 -5.61 -0.61 -42.35
N TYR A 333 -5.50 -1.89 -42.01
CA TYR A 333 -4.22 -2.62 -41.92
C TYR A 333 -4.34 -3.97 -42.62
N ASP A 334 -3.22 -4.39 -43.24
CA ASP A 334 -3.09 -5.70 -43.87
C ASP A 334 -2.07 -6.54 -43.12
N PHE A 335 -2.41 -7.82 -42.92
CA PHE A 335 -1.58 -8.81 -42.27
C PHE A 335 -1.39 -10.03 -43.18
N THR A 336 -0.30 -10.75 -42.99
CA THR A 336 0.00 -11.96 -43.75
C THR A 336 0.57 -13.03 -42.82
N LYS A 337 0.05 -14.25 -42.94
CA LYS A 337 0.60 -15.43 -42.25
C LYS A 337 0.75 -16.58 -43.23
N SER A 338 1.94 -17.18 -43.25
CA SER A 338 2.26 -18.34 -44.10
C SER A 338 2.47 -19.59 -43.26
N PHE A 339 2.07 -20.74 -43.80
CA PHE A 339 2.23 -22.08 -43.24
C PHE A 339 2.68 -23.03 -44.35
N ASP A 340 3.53 -24.00 -44.05
CA ASP A 340 3.92 -24.99 -45.07
C ASP A 340 2.93 -26.14 -45.19
N ASN A 341 2.79 -26.66 -46.40
CA ASN A 341 2.01 -27.86 -46.70
C ASN A 341 0.55 -27.80 -46.17
N VAL A 342 -0.12 -26.65 -46.29
CA VAL A 342 -1.51 -26.49 -45.88
C VAL A 342 -2.42 -27.52 -46.56
N SER A 343 -3.36 -28.09 -45.80
CA SER A 343 -4.41 -28.94 -46.35
C SER A 343 -5.49 -28.08 -47.01
N THR A 344 -5.62 -28.20 -48.33
CA THR A 344 -6.66 -27.47 -49.10
C THR A 344 -8.01 -28.20 -49.11
N THR A 345 -8.09 -29.39 -48.49
CA THR A 345 -9.33 -30.18 -48.37
C THR A 345 -10.04 -29.95 -47.05
N ASP A 346 -9.29 -29.58 -46.01
CA ASP A 346 -9.80 -29.25 -44.68
C ASP A 346 -10.22 -27.77 -44.59
N THR A 347 -11.02 -27.45 -43.57
CA THR A 347 -11.43 -26.08 -43.24
C THR A 347 -10.41 -25.48 -42.28
N ALA A 348 -10.06 -24.20 -42.49
CA ALA A 348 -9.34 -23.37 -41.53
C ALA A 348 -10.31 -22.43 -40.81
N GLU A 349 -9.99 -22.09 -39.56
CA GLU A 349 -10.73 -21.18 -38.70
C GLU A 349 -9.87 -19.95 -38.42
N VAL A 350 -10.40 -18.77 -38.72
CA VAL A 350 -9.77 -17.49 -38.39
C VAL A 350 -10.60 -16.83 -37.29
N LYS A 351 -9.98 -16.50 -36.15
CA LYS A 351 -10.62 -15.73 -35.08
C LYS A 351 -9.98 -14.35 -35.00
N VAL A 352 -10.79 -13.32 -34.74
CA VAL A 352 -10.33 -11.93 -34.62
C VAL A 352 -10.91 -11.33 -33.34
N MET A 353 -10.05 -10.80 -32.48
CA MET A 353 -10.42 -10.07 -31.27
C MET A 353 -10.08 -8.59 -31.43
N LEU A 354 -11.05 -7.74 -31.15
CA LEU A 354 -11.02 -6.29 -31.37
C LEU A 354 -11.68 -5.59 -30.19
N ALA A 355 -11.25 -4.36 -29.93
CA ALA A 355 -11.96 -3.42 -29.07
C ALA A 355 -12.36 -2.16 -29.84
N ALA A 356 -13.40 -1.48 -29.39
CA ALA A 356 -13.74 -0.15 -29.88
C ALA A 356 -14.37 0.71 -28.77
N ARG A 357 -14.09 2.02 -28.84
CA ARG A 357 -14.73 3.05 -28.03
C ARG A 357 -15.57 3.93 -28.95
N SER A 358 -16.88 3.93 -28.75
CA SER A 358 -17.83 4.64 -29.61
C SER A 358 -19.17 4.77 -28.90
N ASN A 359 -19.78 5.96 -28.93
CA ASN A 359 -21.10 6.22 -28.33
C ASN A 359 -22.28 5.59 -29.11
N VAL A 360 -22.00 5.03 -30.29
CA VAL A 360 -22.90 4.22 -31.09
C VAL A 360 -22.19 2.95 -31.53
N ALA A 361 -22.92 1.86 -31.73
CA ALA A 361 -22.34 0.60 -32.18
C ALA A 361 -21.50 0.82 -33.45
N SER A 362 -20.33 0.19 -33.50
CA SER A 362 -19.36 0.34 -34.60
C SER A 362 -18.93 -1.03 -35.11
N TYR A 363 -18.21 -1.09 -36.23
CA TYR A 363 -17.87 -2.38 -36.82
C TYR A 363 -16.58 -2.35 -37.65
N PHE A 364 -16.01 -3.53 -37.83
CA PHE A 364 -14.86 -3.79 -38.69
C PHE A 364 -15.26 -4.68 -39.88
N ASN A 365 -14.63 -4.42 -41.02
CA ASN A 365 -14.72 -5.26 -42.20
C ASN A 365 -13.46 -6.11 -42.31
N LEU A 366 -13.63 -7.44 -42.40
CA LEU A 366 -12.55 -8.40 -42.58
C LEU A 366 -12.53 -8.94 -44.01
N ILE A 367 -11.36 -8.94 -44.63
CA ILE A 367 -11.08 -9.53 -45.94
C ILE A 367 -10.08 -10.66 -45.73
N ILE A 368 -10.44 -11.88 -46.12
CA ILE A 368 -9.52 -13.03 -46.09
C ILE A 368 -9.27 -13.50 -47.52
N ASN A 369 -8.01 -13.52 -47.94
CA ASN A 369 -7.58 -13.94 -49.28
C ASN A 369 -8.34 -13.21 -50.42
N GLY A 370 -8.61 -11.92 -50.24
CA GLY A 370 -9.35 -11.08 -51.19
C GLY A 370 -10.88 -11.26 -51.16
N VAL A 371 -11.42 -12.06 -50.23
CA VAL A 371 -12.87 -12.29 -50.06
C VAL A 371 -13.37 -11.61 -48.79
N ASN A 372 -14.34 -10.70 -48.95
CA ASN A 372 -15.04 -10.06 -47.83
C ASN A 372 -15.78 -11.10 -46.98
N GLN A 373 -15.58 -11.04 -45.67
CA GLN A 373 -16.31 -11.82 -44.68
C GLN A 373 -17.49 -11.01 -44.11
N SER A 374 -18.24 -11.61 -43.18
CA SER A 374 -19.23 -10.85 -42.41
C SER A 374 -18.57 -9.78 -41.53
N THR A 375 -19.30 -8.70 -41.26
CA THR A 375 -18.83 -7.63 -40.38
C THR A 375 -18.65 -8.11 -38.95
N ILE A 376 -17.62 -7.59 -38.28
CA ILE A 376 -17.39 -7.80 -36.85
C ILE A 376 -17.97 -6.59 -36.12
N ASN A 377 -19.05 -6.78 -35.37
CA ASN A 377 -19.71 -5.68 -34.66
C ASN A 377 -19.11 -5.52 -33.26
N VAL A 378 -18.97 -4.26 -32.83
CA VAL A 378 -18.60 -3.90 -31.46
C VAL A 378 -19.69 -3.01 -30.88
N ALA A 379 -20.15 -3.35 -29.69
CA ALA A 379 -21.19 -2.62 -28.99
C ALA A 379 -20.76 -1.17 -28.64
N ALA A 380 -21.74 -0.30 -28.41
CA ALA A 380 -21.48 1.07 -27.96
C ALA A 380 -20.99 1.10 -26.50
N THR A 381 -20.15 2.07 -26.18
CA THR A 381 -19.82 2.50 -24.81
C THR A 381 -20.70 3.68 -24.39
N THR A 382 -20.81 3.94 -23.09
CA THR A 382 -21.46 5.15 -22.57
C THR A 382 -20.40 6.24 -22.29
N ASN A 383 -20.84 7.45 -21.96
CA ASN A 383 -19.96 8.60 -21.69
C ASN A 383 -19.66 8.79 -20.19
N SER A 384 -19.83 7.76 -19.37
CA SER A 384 -19.56 7.83 -17.92
C SER A 384 -18.10 7.44 -17.63
N SER A 385 -17.44 8.14 -16.71
CA SER A 385 -16.06 7.86 -16.27
C SER A 385 -15.93 6.50 -15.56
N LEU A 386 -17.04 6.01 -15.00
CA LEU A 386 -17.11 4.74 -14.26
C LEU A 386 -17.53 3.57 -15.15
N SER A 387 -17.91 3.86 -16.41
CA SER A 387 -18.26 2.85 -17.40
C SER A 387 -17.04 2.22 -18.06
N ILE A 388 -17.24 1.05 -18.66
CA ILE A 388 -16.21 0.38 -19.46
C ILE A 388 -15.72 1.30 -20.59
N TYR A 389 -14.42 1.53 -20.63
CA TYR A 389 -13.75 2.47 -21.52
C TYR A 389 -13.87 2.08 -23.00
N ALA A 390 -13.74 0.78 -23.29
CA ALA A 390 -13.94 0.20 -24.62
C ALA A 390 -14.67 -1.14 -24.50
N LYS A 391 -15.45 -1.52 -25.52
CA LYS A 391 -16.08 -2.84 -25.61
C LYS A 391 -15.29 -3.72 -26.56
N THR A 392 -15.17 -5.01 -26.24
CA THR A 392 -14.69 -6.02 -27.19
C THR A 392 -15.84 -6.56 -28.05
N ASN A 393 -15.52 -7.18 -29.19
CA ASN A 393 -16.51 -7.96 -29.94
C ASN A 393 -16.76 -9.33 -29.30
N ASP A 394 -17.94 -9.91 -29.55
CA ASP A 394 -18.13 -11.35 -29.35
C ASP A 394 -17.15 -12.11 -30.25
N LEU A 395 -16.52 -13.17 -29.73
CA LEU A 395 -15.49 -13.92 -30.46
C LEU A 395 -16.05 -14.50 -31.77
N ASN A 396 -15.70 -13.89 -32.90
CA ASN A 396 -16.17 -14.31 -34.22
C ASN A 396 -15.19 -15.32 -34.84
N THR A 397 -15.70 -16.49 -35.22
CA THR A 397 -14.93 -17.53 -35.91
C THR A 397 -15.34 -17.61 -37.39
N PHE A 398 -14.39 -17.33 -38.28
CA PHE A 398 -14.57 -17.36 -39.73
C PHE A 398 -14.01 -18.67 -40.30
N ARG A 399 -14.88 -19.49 -40.89
CA ARG A 399 -14.51 -20.78 -41.47
C ARG A 399 -14.31 -20.66 -42.97
N ILE A 400 -13.09 -20.96 -43.43
CA ILE A 400 -12.73 -20.87 -44.85
C ILE A 400 -12.01 -22.13 -45.34
N LYS A 401 -12.09 -22.41 -46.65
CA LYS A 401 -11.23 -23.43 -47.28
C LYS A 401 -9.93 -22.79 -47.75
N PRO A 402 -8.76 -23.21 -47.25
CA PRO A 402 -7.49 -22.68 -47.73
C PRO A 402 -7.28 -23.00 -49.21
N SER A 403 -6.82 -22.00 -49.97
CA SER A 403 -6.45 -22.14 -51.39
C SER A 403 -4.95 -22.10 -51.63
N SER A 404 -4.17 -21.69 -50.63
CA SER A 404 -2.72 -21.57 -50.69
C SER A 404 -2.10 -21.75 -49.29
N ASN A 405 -0.76 -21.76 -49.22
CA ASN A 405 0.00 -21.76 -47.99
C ASN A 405 -0.03 -20.42 -47.23
N THR A 406 -0.53 -19.35 -47.85
CA THR A 406 -0.52 -18.00 -47.28
C THR A 406 -1.93 -17.47 -47.08
N PHE A 407 -2.18 -16.87 -45.92
CA PHE A 407 -3.38 -16.16 -45.56
C PHE A 407 -3.09 -14.66 -45.59
N SER A 408 -3.80 -13.93 -46.46
CA SER A 408 -3.80 -12.46 -46.51
C SER A 408 -5.04 -11.96 -45.78
N LEU A 409 -4.87 -11.09 -44.79
CA LEU A 409 -5.91 -10.63 -43.88
C LEU A 409 -5.97 -9.09 -43.92
N GLY A 410 -7.00 -8.52 -44.53
CA GLY A 410 -7.23 -7.07 -44.54
C GLY A 410 -8.30 -6.70 -43.53
N LEU A 411 -8.00 -5.82 -42.58
CA LEU A 411 -8.93 -5.37 -41.55
C LEU A 411 -9.15 -3.87 -41.65
N THR A 412 -10.41 -3.44 -41.76
CA THR A 412 -10.77 -2.01 -41.89
C THR A 412 -11.84 -1.61 -40.88
N TYR A 413 -11.56 -0.60 -40.05
CA TYR A 413 -12.50 -0.02 -39.11
C TYR A 413 -13.42 1.00 -39.80
N THR A 414 -14.73 0.91 -39.53
CA THR A 414 -15.69 1.93 -39.99
C THR A 414 -16.12 2.79 -38.82
N LYS A 415 -15.62 4.02 -38.78
CA LYS A 415 -16.01 5.02 -37.78
C LYS A 415 -17.49 5.41 -37.95
N THR A 416 -18.29 5.13 -36.93
CA THR A 416 -19.71 5.53 -36.87
C THR A 416 -19.90 6.91 -36.24
N SER A 417 -18.88 7.45 -35.57
CA SER A 417 -18.78 8.85 -35.14
C SER A 417 -17.34 9.37 -35.31
N SER A 418 -17.12 10.69 -35.26
CA SER A 418 -15.77 11.26 -35.39
C SER A 418 -14.85 10.95 -34.21
N SER A 419 -15.40 10.69 -33.03
CA SER A 419 -14.66 10.33 -31.81
C SER A 419 -14.47 8.81 -31.64
N SER A 420 -15.04 8.00 -32.54
CA SER A 420 -14.93 6.55 -32.45
C SER A 420 -13.50 6.09 -32.71
N LYS A 421 -12.99 5.16 -31.90
CA LYS A 421 -11.67 4.54 -32.07
C LYS A 421 -11.79 3.03 -31.98
N GLY A 422 -10.91 2.32 -32.67
CA GLY A 422 -10.82 0.85 -32.64
C GLY A 422 -9.42 0.35 -32.34
N TRP A 423 -9.28 -0.85 -31.80
CA TRP A 423 -8.00 -1.49 -31.51
C TRP A 423 -8.03 -2.97 -31.84
N LEU A 424 -6.96 -3.48 -32.45
CA LEU A 424 -6.74 -4.92 -32.64
C LEU A 424 -6.03 -5.48 -31.41
N ASP A 425 -6.60 -6.55 -30.86
CA ASP A 425 -5.97 -7.42 -29.88
C ASP A 425 -5.13 -8.47 -30.66
N TYR A 426 -5.77 -9.55 -31.12
CA TYR A 426 -5.12 -10.58 -31.93
C TYR A 426 -5.93 -11.05 -33.15
N ILE A 427 -5.21 -11.68 -34.10
CA ILE A 427 -5.80 -12.54 -35.13
C ILE A 427 -5.20 -13.93 -35.01
N SER A 428 -6.03 -14.97 -34.88
CA SER A 428 -5.56 -16.36 -34.83
C SER A 428 -6.08 -17.21 -35.98
N ILE A 429 -5.29 -18.21 -36.38
CA ILE A 429 -5.57 -19.13 -37.47
C ILE A 429 -5.31 -20.55 -36.99
N LYS A 430 -6.38 -21.35 -36.89
CA LYS A 430 -6.33 -22.81 -36.70
C LYS A 430 -6.57 -23.48 -38.05
N LEU A 431 -5.70 -24.40 -38.44
CA LEU A 431 -5.83 -25.11 -39.71
C LEU A 431 -5.24 -26.52 -39.65
N ARG A 432 -5.44 -27.26 -40.74
CA ARG A 432 -4.82 -28.57 -40.95
C ARG A 432 -3.65 -28.44 -41.91
N ARG A 433 -2.53 -29.07 -41.59
CA ARG A 433 -1.35 -29.19 -42.46
C ARG A 433 -1.09 -30.66 -42.76
N LYS A 434 -0.45 -30.95 -43.89
CA LYS A 434 0.01 -32.32 -44.22
C LYS A 434 1.18 -32.68 -43.33
N LEU A 435 1.21 -33.92 -42.82
CA LEU A 435 2.37 -34.48 -42.12
C LEU A 435 3.52 -34.70 -43.12
N LYS A 436 4.28 -33.63 -43.30
CA LYS A 436 5.38 -33.55 -44.24
C LYS A 436 6.43 -32.63 -43.65
N ILE A 437 7.66 -33.14 -43.52
CA ILE A 437 8.78 -32.31 -43.11
C ILE A 437 9.18 -31.41 -44.29
N SER A 438 9.05 -30.09 -44.12
CA SER A 438 9.40 -29.08 -45.13
C SER A 438 10.62 -28.26 -44.76
N ASP A 439 10.83 -28.01 -43.46
CA ASP A 439 11.98 -27.31 -42.89
C ASP A 439 12.88 -28.28 -42.09
N ASP A 440 13.69 -27.75 -41.17
CA ASP A 440 14.54 -28.52 -40.25
C ASP A 440 13.76 -29.21 -39.11
N TYR A 441 12.51 -28.80 -38.84
CA TYR A 441 11.61 -29.49 -37.90
C TYR A 441 10.11 -29.29 -38.21
N LEU A 442 9.27 -30.07 -37.53
CA LEU A 442 7.80 -30.11 -37.62
C LEU A 442 7.22 -30.40 -36.24
N HIS A 443 6.49 -29.44 -35.65
CA HIS A 443 5.70 -29.64 -34.42
C HIS A 443 4.25 -29.99 -34.80
N PHE A 444 3.71 -31.09 -34.26
CA PHE A 444 2.39 -31.59 -34.68
C PHE A 444 1.61 -32.27 -33.56
N ARG A 445 0.29 -32.20 -33.67
CA ARG A 445 -0.74 -32.90 -32.89
C ARG A 445 -1.97 -33.15 -33.77
N ASP A 446 -2.80 -34.14 -33.46
CA ASP A 446 -4.00 -34.44 -34.27
C ASP A 446 -5.23 -34.69 -33.40
N THR A 447 -6.06 -33.66 -33.24
CA THR A 447 -7.30 -33.71 -32.45
C THR A 447 -8.36 -34.58 -33.13
N LYS A 448 -8.31 -34.76 -34.46
CA LYS A 448 -9.22 -35.67 -35.18
C LYS A 448 -8.93 -37.15 -34.94
N SER A 449 -7.74 -37.47 -34.44
CA SER A 449 -7.37 -38.84 -34.10
C SER A 449 -7.79 -39.27 -32.69
N LEU A 450 -8.26 -38.34 -31.86
CA LEU A 450 -8.65 -38.62 -30.48
C LEU A 450 -9.77 -39.66 -30.44
N ALA A 451 -9.42 -40.86 -29.97
CA ALA A 451 -10.36 -41.95 -29.83
C ALA A 451 -9.87 -42.89 -28.72
N SER A 452 -10.74 -43.09 -27.71
CA SER A 452 -10.42 -43.89 -26.53
C SER A 452 -10.06 -45.34 -26.91
N GLY A 453 -8.83 -45.74 -26.60
CA GLY A 453 -8.32 -47.09 -26.83
C GLY A 453 -7.90 -47.40 -28.28
N GLU A 454 -7.87 -46.41 -29.17
CA GLU A 454 -7.41 -46.59 -30.55
C GLU A 454 -5.92 -46.25 -30.71
N ILE A 455 -5.29 -46.85 -31.73
CA ILE A 455 -3.90 -46.60 -32.12
C ILE A 455 -3.84 -45.90 -33.48
N GLY A 456 -3.19 -44.74 -33.52
CA GLY A 456 -2.96 -43.96 -34.73
C GLY A 456 -1.61 -44.26 -35.39
N LYS A 457 -1.59 -44.40 -36.72
CA LYS A 457 -0.35 -44.49 -37.51
C LYS A 457 -0.03 -43.14 -38.14
N PHE A 458 1.00 -42.47 -37.65
CA PHE A 458 1.47 -41.19 -38.15
C PHE A 458 2.44 -41.40 -39.32
N ASN A 459 2.13 -40.81 -40.48
CA ASN A 459 2.96 -40.91 -41.68
C ASN A 459 3.62 -39.56 -42.00
N ILE A 460 4.90 -39.42 -41.67
CA ILE A 460 5.67 -38.19 -41.93
C ILE A 460 6.39 -38.33 -43.27
N SER A 461 5.88 -37.63 -44.28
CA SER A 461 6.48 -37.62 -45.63
C SER A 461 7.68 -36.68 -45.74
N ASN A 462 8.53 -36.91 -46.76
CA ASN A 462 9.80 -36.21 -47.02
C ASN A 462 10.89 -36.46 -45.95
N ALA A 463 10.79 -37.58 -45.22
CA ALA A 463 11.76 -37.95 -44.18
C ALA A 463 12.98 -38.68 -44.76
N ASP A 464 14.12 -38.56 -44.10
CA ASP A 464 15.36 -39.31 -44.36
C ASP A 464 15.81 -40.10 -43.11
N ALA A 465 16.98 -40.73 -43.17
CA ALA A 465 17.52 -41.52 -42.05
C ALA A 465 18.00 -40.67 -40.85
N ASN A 466 17.99 -39.34 -40.97
CA ASN A 466 18.40 -38.40 -39.94
C ASN A 466 17.22 -37.81 -39.17
N VAL A 467 15.98 -38.05 -39.63
CA VAL A 467 14.78 -37.62 -38.92
C VAL A 467 14.64 -38.36 -37.60
N VAL A 468 14.46 -37.58 -36.54
CA VAL A 468 14.14 -38.03 -35.18
C VAL A 468 12.75 -37.51 -34.85
N VAL A 469 11.94 -38.35 -34.19
CA VAL A 469 10.62 -37.96 -33.69
C VAL A 469 10.62 -38.09 -32.17
N TRP A 470 10.26 -37.01 -31.50
CA TRP A 470 10.07 -36.95 -30.05
C TRP A 470 8.60 -36.73 -29.74
N ASP A 471 8.03 -37.55 -28.86
CA ASP A 471 6.82 -37.24 -28.10
C ASP A 471 7.25 -36.33 -26.95
N ILE A 472 6.77 -35.09 -27.00
CA ILE A 472 7.09 -34.02 -26.05
C ILE A 472 5.90 -33.74 -25.13
N THR A 473 4.85 -34.57 -25.11
CA THR A 473 3.67 -34.37 -24.27
C THR A 473 4.04 -34.10 -22.80
N GLU A 474 5.06 -34.81 -22.29
CA GLU A 474 5.74 -34.52 -21.02
C GLU A 474 7.15 -33.96 -21.30
N ARG A 475 7.40 -32.68 -21.01
CA ARG A 475 8.63 -31.97 -21.39
C ARG A 475 9.88 -32.47 -20.68
N ASP A 476 9.74 -32.92 -19.45
CA ASP A 476 10.79 -33.53 -18.63
C ASP A 476 11.00 -35.03 -18.94
N ASN A 477 10.04 -35.68 -19.59
CA ASN A 477 10.05 -37.11 -19.91
C ASN A 477 9.85 -37.38 -21.41
N VAL A 478 10.61 -36.68 -22.24
CA VAL A 478 10.55 -36.81 -23.70
C VAL A 478 10.83 -38.26 -24.13
N LYS A 479 9.98 -38.77 -25.03
CA LYS A 479 10.11 -40.12 -25.60
C LYS A 479 10.51 -40.05 -27.07
N LYS A 480 11.56 -40.77 -27.45
CA LYS A 480 11.99 -40.94 -28.84
C LYS A 480 11.17 -42.04 -29.51
N MET A 481 10.30 -41.66 -30.44
CA MET A 481 9.41 -42.58 -31.15
C MET A 481 10.18 -43.40 -32.19
N GLN A 482 10.24 -44.71 -31.97
CA GLN A 482 10.81 -45.64 -32.94
C GLN A 482 9.81 -45.91 -34.06
N GLY A 483 10.29 -45.99 -35.30
CA GLY A 483 9.46 -46.17 -36.48
C GLY A 483 10.21 -46.80 -37.65
N SER A 484 9.60 -46.79 -38.82
CA SER A 484 10.18 -47.32 -40.04
C SER A 484 10.21 -46.27 -41.15
N LEU A 485 11.35 -46.17 -41.84
CA LEU A 485 11.52 -45.30 -43.00
C LEU A 485 11.37 -46.11 -44.28
N SER A 486 10.40 -45.78 -45.12
CA SER A 486 10.20 -46.40 -46.43
C SER A 486 9.81 -45.37 -47.47
N SER A 487 10.52 -45.35 -48.61
CA SER A 487 10.21 -44.47 -49.75
C SER A 487 10.06 -42.97 -49.37
N GLY A 488 10.87 -42.50 -48.42
CA GLY A 488 10.84 -41.11 -47.94
C GLY A 488 9.70 -40.79 -46.96
N VAL A 489 9.05 -41.80 -46.38
CA VAL A 489 8.02 -41.65 -45.34
C VAL A 489 8.50 -42.35 -44.07
N TYR A 490 8.57 -41.62 -42.96
CA TYR A 490 8.81 -42.17 -41.62
C TYR A 490 7.46 -42.42 -40.95
N SER A 491 7.20 -43.66 -40.56
CA SER A 491 5.94 -44.06 -39.92
C SER A 491 6.17 -44.67 -38.55
N PHE A 492 5.34 -44.29 -37.58
CA PHE A 492 5.25 -44.90 -36.26
C PHE A 492 3.78 -45.00 -35.82
N ASN A 493 3.48 -45.98 -34.98
CA ASN A 493 2.15 -46.18 -34.40
C ASN A 493 2.18 -45.77 -32.92
N ALA A 494 1.19 -45.00 -32.48
CA ALA A 494 1.09 -44.52 -31.11
C ALA A 494 -0.37 -44.48 -30.63
N ASP A 495 -0.54 -44.62 -29.31
CA ASP A 495 -1.83 -44.47 -28.64
C ASP A 495 -2.38 -43.05 -28.84
N VAL A 496 -3.64 -42.96 -29.27
CA VAL A 496 -4.36 -41.69 -29.51
C VAL A 496 -5.55 -41.53 -28.55
N SER A 497 -5.50 -42.23 -27.41
CA SER A 497 -6.50 -42.09 -26.34
C SER A 497 -6.45 -40.71 -25.67
N ASN A 498 -5.28 -40.06 -25.69
CA ASN A 498 -5.07 -38.70 -25.21
C ASN A 498 -4.37 -37.88 -26.30
N LEU A 499 -4.53 -36.56 -26.26
CA LEU A 499 -3.85 -35.68 -27.21
C LEU A 499 -2.35 -35.70 -26.91
N ARG A 500 -1.57 -36.04 -27.94
CA ARG A 500 -0.10 -36.07 -27.85
C ARG A 500 0.50 -34.98 -28.70
N GLU A 501 1.55 -34.37 -28.18
CA GLU A 501 2.37 -33.42 -28.92
C GLU A 501 3.68 -34.06 -29.35
N TYR A 502 4.03 -33.90 -30.63
CA TYR A 502 5.25 -34.44 -31.20
C TYR A 502 6.07 -33.37 -31.90
N VAL A 503 7.39 -33.52 -31.86
CA VAL A 503 8.31 -32.78 -32.71
C VAL A 503 9.16 -33.75 -33.55
N ALA A 504 9.08 -33.61 -34.87
CA ALA A 504 9.93 -34.33 -35.81
C ALA A 504 11.00 -33.40 -36.38
N PHE A 505 12.27 -33.76 -36.32
CA PHE A 505 13.37 -32.87 -36.69
C PHE A 505 14.56 -33.64 -37.27
N ASN A 506 15.34 -33.00 -38.15
CA ASN A 506 16.52 -33.61 -38.75
C ASN A 506 17.75 -33.38 -37.87
N LYS A 507 18.42 -34.42 -37.36
CA LYS A 507 19.61 -34.21 -36.50
C LYS A 507 20.74 -33.38 -37.13
N ASN A 508 20.79 -33.26 -38.47
CA ASN A 508 21.75 -32.45 -39.22
C ASN A 508 21.17 -31.11 -39.71
N GLY A 509 19.97 -30.73 -39.27
CA GLY A 509 19.29 -29.50 -39.64
C GLY A 509 19.95 -28.25 -39.07
N SER A 510 19.52 -27.09 -39.57
CA SER A 510 19.96 -25.78 -39.07
C SER A 510 18.99 -25.25 -38.02
N TYR A 511 19.44 -25.18 -36.77
CA TYR A 511 18.63 -24.71 -35.65
C TYR A 511 19.13 -23.37 -35.09
N PRO A 512 18.22 -22.53 -34.57
CA PRO A 512 18.62 -21.35 -33.82
C PRO A 512 19.45 -21.74 -32.60
N SER A 513 20.39 -20.86 -32.24
CA SER A 513 21.01 -20.90 -30.92
C SER A 513 20.12 -20.18 -29.92
N PRO A 514 20.01 -20.63 -28.66
CA PRO A 514 19.46 -19.78 -27.62
C PRO A 514 20.34 -18.52 -27.51
N THR A 515 19.77 -17.42 -27.02
CA THR A 515 20.55 -16.22 -26.73
C THR A 515 21.32 -16.45 -25.43
N TYR A 516 22.63 -16.27 -25.45
CA TYR A 516 23.52 -16.57 -24.33
C TYR A 516 24.52 -15.44 -23.99
N THR A 517 24.58 -14.37 -24.78
CA THR A 517 25.43 -13.20 -24.52
C THR A 517 24.75 -11.91 -24.97
N GLY A 518 25.27 -10.77 -24.50
CA GLY A 518 24.87 -9.45 -24.98
C GLY A 518 23.74 -8.77 -24.20
N TYR A 519 23.24 -9.39 -23.12
CA TYR A 519 22.18 -8.86 -22.26
C TYR A 519 22.52 -9.11 -20.79
N SER A 520 22.04 -8.24 -19.89
CA SER A 520 22.34 -8.28 -18.45
C SER A 520 21.55 -9.34 -17.68
N ASP A 521 20.47 -9.86 -18.25
CA ASP A 521 19.54 -10.84 -17.66
C ASP A 521 19.93 -12.31 -17.94
N ILE A 522 21.10 -12.52 -18.57
CA ILE A 522 21.68 -13.82 -18.91
C ILE A 522 23.18 -13.81 -18.61
N GLY A 523 23.79 -14.99 -18.51
CA GLY A 523 25.21 -15.12 -18.17
C GLY A 523 25.45 -16.05 -16.99
N ASN A 524 26.60 -15.90 -16.33
CA ASN A 524 26.95 -16.69 -15.16
C ASN A 524 26.01 -16.39 -13.99
N VAL A 525 25.48 -17.44 -13.37
CA VAL A 525 24.63 -17.35 -12.17
C VAL A 525 25.38 -17.92 -10.98
N GLY A 526 25.48 -17.15 -9.91
CA GLY A 526 26.07 -17.60 -8.66
C GLY A 526 25.22 -18.67 -7.98
N ASN A 527 25.86 -19.55 -7.20
CA ASN A 527 25.14 -20.57 -6.45
C ASN A 527 24.18 -19.95 -5.43
N GLN A 528 22.99 -20.53 -5.30
CA GLN A 528 21.92 -20.06 -4.44
C GLN A 528 21.02 -21.22 -3.97
N ASN A 529 20.35 -21.03 -2.84
CA ASN A 529 19.50 -22.06 -2.24
C ASN A 529 18.37 -21.42 -1.42
N LEU A 530 17.41 -20.79 -2.09
CA LEU A 530 16.18 -20.28 -1.45
C LEU A 530 15.33 -21.44 -0.91
N HIS A 531 15.39 -22.60 -1.55
CA HIS A 531 14.90 -23.87 -0.99
C HIS A 531 15.49 -24.22 0.39
N GLY A 532 16.61 -23.62 0.82
CA GLY A 532 17.23 -23.88 2.13
C GLY A 532 16.86 -22.89 3.23
N VAL A 533 15.99 -21.91 2.95
CA VAL A 533 15.64 -20.85 3.92
C VAL A 533 14.91 -21.47 5.12
N SER A 534 15.36 -21.08 6.32
CA SER A 534 14.73 -21.46 7.58
C SER A 534 13.51 -20.57 7.86
N PRO A 535 12.57 -20.97 8.74
CA PRO A 535 11.47 -20.10 9.16
C PRO A 535 11.98 -18.74 9.65
N VAL A 536 11.33 -17.67 9.20
CA VAL A 536 11.64 -16.28 9.53
C VAL A 536 10.36 -15.45 9.61
N ASP A 537 10.39 -14.37 10.39
CA ASP A 537 9.22 -13.54 10.67
C ASP A 537 8.95 -12.52 9.56
N LEU A 538 10.01 -11.92 9.00
CA LEU A 538 9.94 -10.94 7.90
C LEU A 538 10.77 -11.39 6.70
N ILE A 539 10.12 -11.42 5.53
CA ILE A 539 10.80 -11.54 4.23
C ILE A 539 10.87 -10.15 3.60
N ILE A 540 12.07 -9.76 3.15
CA ILE A 540 12.25 -8.56 2.34
C ILE A 540 12.66 -8.99 0.94
N VAL A 541 11.85 -8.63 -0.06
CA VAL A 541 12.20 -8.76 -1.48
C VAL A 541 12.55 -7.37 -2.00
N THR A 542 13.79 -7.20 -2.43
CA THR A 542 14.31 -5.88 -2.85
C THR A 542 15.04 -5.96 -4.18
N HIS A 543 14.97 -4.90 -4.98
CA HIS A 543 15.87 -4.75 -6.12
C HIS A 543 17.32 -4.56 -5.65
N SER A 544 18.31 -4.99 -6.45
CA SER A 544 19.73 -4.93 -6.08
C SER A 544 20.21 -3.53 -5.70
N ASP A 545 19.60 -2.50 -6.29
CA ASP A 545 19.96 -1.09 -6.09
C ASP A 545 19.59 -0.59 -4.67
N PHE A 546 18.63 -1.24 -4.00
CA PHE A 546 18.14 -0.85 -2.67
C PHE A 546 18.58 -1.82 -1.55
N MET A 547 19.55 -2.68 -1.83
CA MET A 547 20.01 -3.73 -0.90
C MET A 547 20.53 -3.15 0.43
N SER A 548 21.23 -2.01 0.41
CA SER A 548 21.72 -1.36 1.64
C SER A 548 20.60 -0.86 2.55
N GLN A 549 19.50 -0.38 1.95
CA GLN A 549 18.33 0.12 2.66
C GLN A 549 17.55 -1.06 3.25
N ALA A 550 17.42 -2.15 2.49
CA ALA A 550 16.85 -3.41 3.00
C ALA A 550 17.62 -3.96 4.22
N GLU A 551 18.96 -3.95 4.18
CA GLU A 551 19.80 -4.36 5.32
C GLU A 551 19.62 -3.43 6.54
N SER A 552 19.36 -2.14 6.31
CA SER A 552 19.11 -1.19 7.39
C SER A 552 17.76 -1.42 8.07
N ILE A 553 16.70 -1.71 7.30
CA ILE A 553 15.37 -2.09 7.82
C ILE A 553 15.45 -3.42 8.58
N LYS A 554 16.17 -4.40 8.03
CA LYS A 554 16.44 -5.66 8.72
C LYS A 554 17.08 -5.44 10.09
N GLN A 555 18.15 -4.65 10.16
CA GLN A 555 18.82 -4.37 11.43
C GLN A 555 17.90 -3.66 12.42
N LEU A 556 17.02 -2.78 11.95
CA LEU A 556 16.04 -2.12 12.80
C LEU A 556 15.11 -3.15 13.46
N HIS A 557 14.46 -4.04 12.69
CA HIS A 557 13.53 -5.03 13.24
C HIS A 557 14.21 -6.13 14.07
N GLU A 558 15.43 -6.54 13.71
CA GLU A 558 16.23 -7.46 14.54
C GLU A 558 16.54 -6.84 15.92
N ASN A 559 16.78 -5.53 15.98
CA ASN A 559 17.13 -4.83 17.22
C ASN A 559 15.91 -4.39 18.04
N TYR A 560 14.85 -3.89 17.38
CA TYR A 560 13.68 -3.30 18.03
C TYR A 560 12.64 -4.37 18.38
N ASP A 561 12.28 -5.23 17.43
CA ASP A 561 11.23 -6.25 17.61
C ASP A 561 11.78 -7.61 18.03
N GLY A 562 13.06 -7.88 17.75
CA GLY A 562 13.68 -9.20 17.89
C GLY A 562 13.28 -10.17 16.77
N MET A 563 12.82 -9.64 15.63
CA MET A 563 12.37 -10.44 14.49
C MET A 563 13.54 -11.09 13.76
N SER A 564 13.32 -12.28 13.24
CA SER A 564 14.20 -12.92 12.26
C SER A 564 13.85 -12.45 10.85
N VAL A 565 14.86 -11.98 10.09
CA VAL A 565 14.65 -11.33 8.79
C VAL A 565 15.51 -11.97 7.69
N PHE A 566 14.88 -12.30 6.56
CA PHE A 566 15.56 -12.80 5.36
C PHE A 566 15.38 -11.84 4.17
N ILE A 567 16.50 -11.44 3.57
CA ILE A 567 16.51 -10.56 2.39
C ILE A 567 16.85 -11.37 1.14
N THR A 568 16.09 -11.16 0.06
CA THR A 568 16.39 -11.71 -1.26
C THR A 568 16.00 -10.74 -2.37
N THR A 569 16.29 -11.11 -3.61
CA THR A 569 16.00 -10.31 -4.81
C THR A 569 15.04 -11.07 -5.74
N PRO A 570 14.21 -10.39 -6.55
CA PRO A 570 13.36 -11.03 -7.54
C PRO A 570 14.13 -11.99 -8.46
N GLU A 571 15.33 -11.64 -8.93
CA GLU A 571 16.12 -12.47 -9.84
C GLU A 571 16.45 -13.85 -9.25
N LYS A 572 16.88 -13.91 -7.98
CA LYS A 572 17.17 -15.16 -7.27
C LYS A 572 15.91 -16.02 -7.16
N ILE A 573 14.77 -15.40 -6.85
CA ILE A 573 13.47 -16.07 -6.79
C ILE A 573 13.09 -16.62 -8.17
N TYR A 574 13.18 -15.82 -9.23
CA TYR A 574 12.84 -16.25 -10.59
C TYR A 574 13.67 -17.47 -11.01
N ASN A 575 14.97 -17.45 -10.72
CA ASN A 575 15.86 -18.53 -11.07
C ASN A 575 15.47 -19.88 -10.43
N GLU A 576 14.93 -19.90 -9.20
CA GLU A 576 14.51 -21.14 -8.52
C GLU A 576 13.03 -21.50 -8.77
N PHE A 577 12.12 -20.51 -8.86
CA PHE A 577 10.66 -20.75 -8.86
C PHE A 577 9.93 -20.50 -10.19
N SER A 578 10.63 -19.99 -11.22
CA SER A 578 10.07 -19.78 -12.58
C SER A 578 11.06 -20.10 -13.70
N SER A 579 12.06 -20.95 -13.42
CA SER A 579 13.12 -21.29 -14.39
C SER A 579 13.88 -20.06 -14.92
N GLY A 580 13.98 -19.01 -14.11
CA GLY A 580 14.64 -17.75 -14.46
C GLY A 580 13.77 -16.75 -15.22
N THR A 581 12.53 -17.10 -15.57
CA THR A 581 11.60 -16.24 -16.30
C THR A 581 10.94 -15.25 -15.34
N PRO A 582 11.01 -13.93 -15.57
CA PRO A 582 10.30 -12.96 -14.73
C PRO A 582 8.79 -13.27 -14.71
N ASP A 583 8.24 -13.57 -13.54
CA ASP A 583 6.83 -13.86 -13.33
C ASP A 583 6.45 -13.64 -11.86
N VAL A 584 5.33 -12.98 -11.62
CA VAL A 584 4.83 -12.68 -10.27
C VAL A 584 4.53 -13.96 -9.46
N SER A 585 4.12 -15.04 -10.13
CA SER A 585 3.84 -16.34 -9.50
C SER A 585 5.09 -16.94 -8.85
N ALA A 586 6.30 -16.58 -9.29
CA ALA A 586 7.55 -17.05 -8.68
C ALA A 586 7.71 -16.56 -7.22
N ILE A 587 7.40 -15.28 -6.97
CA ILE A 587 7.46 -14.68 -5.63
C ILE A 587 6.41 -15.32 -4.73
N ARG A 588 5.19 -15.48 -5.24
CA ARG A 588 4.13 -16.22 -4.54
C ARG A 588 4.54 -17.65 -4.23
N ASN A 589 5.14 -18.37 -5.17
CA ASN A 589 5.58 -19.76 -4.98
C ASN A 589 6.69 -19.89 -3.94
N PHE A 590 7.61 -18.93 -3.88
CA PHE A 590 8.60 -18.84 -2.81
C PHE A 590 7.93 -18.68 -1.44
N MET A 591 6.98 -17.74 -1.32
CA MET A 591 6.20 -17.56 -0.09
C MET A 591 5.37 -18.82 0.26
N LYS A 592 4.77 -19.47 -0.74
CA LYS A 592 4.02 -20.71 -0.56
C LYS A 592 4.89 -21.83 0.00
N MET A 593 6.11 -21.99 -0.53
CA MET A 593 7.05 -22.99 -0.02
C MET A 593 7.35 -22.75 1.47
N LEU A 594 7.59 -21.50 1.88
CA LEU A 594 7.81 -21.16 3.30
C LEU A 594 6.56 -21.45 4.14
N TYR A 595 5.39 -21.03 3.66
CA TYR A 595 4.10 -21.31 4.29
C TYR A 595 3.87 -22.80 4.47
N ASP A 596 3.98 -23.62 3.42
CA ASP A 596 3.71 -25.06 3.47
C ASP A 596 4.65 -25.79 4.45
N ARG A 597 5.91 -25.34 4.57
CA ARG A 597 6.90 -25.90 5.50
C ARG A 597 6.62 -25.62 6.97
N ALA A 598 6.00 -24.48 7.27
CA ALA A 598 5.69 -24.10 8.64
C ALA A 598 4.84 -25.18 9.32
N SER A 599 5.33 -25.75 10.40
CA SER A 599 4.61 -26.77 11.19
C SER A 599 3.69 -26.14 12.24
N THR A 600 3.97 -24.89 12.63
CA THR A 600 3.20 -24.09 13.60
C THR A 600 2.85 -22.73 13.00
N ASP A 601 1.90 -22.02 13.64
CA ASP A 601 1.50 -20.66 13.23
C ASP A 601 2.67 -19.68 13.32
N ASP A 602 3.50 -19.82 14.36
CA ASP A 602 4.71 -19.00 14.60
C ASP A 602 5.85 -19.27 13.60
N GLU A 603 5.78 -20.35 12.81
CA GLU A 603 6.76 -20.62 11.75
C GLU A 603 6.32 -20.05 10.38
N ILE A 604 5.08 -19.59 10.26
CA ILE A 604 4.58 -18.92 9.05
C ILE A 604 5.07 -17.47 9.10
N PRO A 605 5.74 -16.95 8.04
CA PRO A 605 6.13 -15.55 7.99
C PRO A 605 4.97 -14.62 8.37
N GLU A 606 5.25 -13.62 9.20
CA GLU A 606 4.25 -12.62 9.58
C GLU A 606 4.07 -11.60 8.46
N ASN A 607 5.19 -11.17 7.85
CA ASN A 607 5.20 -10.07 6.89
C ASN A 607 6.12 -10.32 5.67
N LEU A 608 5.73 -9.74 4.52
CA LEU A 608 6.51 -9.62 3.29
C LEU A 608 6.59 -8.13 2.90
N LEU A 609 7.81 -7.56 2.92
CA LEU A 609 8.10 -6.21 2.45
C LEU A 609 8.69 -6.25 1.03
N LEU A 610 8.09 -5.49 0.12
CA LEU A 610 8.60 -5.26 -1.24
C LEU A 610 9.28 -3.88 -1.30
N ILE A 611 10.58 -3.84 -1.61
CA ILE A 611 11.34 -2.58 -1.76
C ILE A 611 11.73 -2.39 -3.23
N GLY A 612 11.04 -1.44 -3.86
CA GLY A 612 11.17 -1.12 -5.27
C GLY A 612 9.80 -0.90 -5.91
N ASP A 613 9.74 0.10 -6.77
CA ASP A 613 8.54 0.42 -7.52
C ASP A 613 8.14 -0.68 -8.52
N GLY A 614 6.91 -0.57 -9.05
CA GLY A 614 6.39 -1.44 -10.10
C GLY A 614 5.54 -0.64 -11.11
N SER A 615 5.16 -1.26 -12.23
CA SER A 615 4.29 -0.62 -13.22
C SER A 615 3.16 -1.55 -13.69
N TYR A 616 2.06 -0.97 -14.20
CA TYR A 616 1.07 -1.71 -14.98
C TYR A 616 1.68 -2.29 -16.28
N ASP A 617 2.73 -1.65 -16.81
CA ASP A 617 3.50 -2.10 -17.97
C ASP A 617 4.64 -3.02 -17.54
N ASN A 618 4.30 -4.20 -17.03
CA ASN A 618 5.27 -5.20 -16.57
C ASN A 618 6.25 -5.69 -17.67
N LEU A 619 5.91 -5.50 -18.95
CA LEU A 619 6.78 -5.87 -20.07
C LEU A 619 7.85 -4.81 -20.36
N GLY A 620 7.74 -3.62 -19.78
CA GLY A 620 8.65 -2.50 -20.03
C GLY A 620 8.61 -2.05 -21.48
N ILE A 621 7.40 -1.91 -22.05
CA ILE A 621 7.20 -1.39 -23.40
C ILE A 621 7.53 0.11 -23.44
N ASP A 622 7.19 0.82 -22.37
CA ASP A 622 7.63 2.17 -22.07
C ASP A 622 8.97 2.14 -21.32
N ASP A 623 9.96 2.87 -21.83
CA ASP A 623 11.29 2.99 -21.21
C ASP A 623 11.24 3.69 -19.83
N GLN A 624 10.13 4.37 -19.50
CA GLN A 624 9.89 4.98 -18.18
C GLN A 624 9.30 4.01 -17.15
N ALA A 625 8.90 2.79 -17.54
CA ALA A 625 8.30 1.83 -16.62
C ALA A 625 9.32 1.36 -15.56
N THR A 626 9.01 1.62 -14.29
CA THR A 626 9.84 1.31 -13.12
C THR A 626 9.53 -0.09 -12.58
N ASN A 627 9.89 -1.14 -13.32
CA ASN A 627 9.63 -2.54 -12.95
C ASN A 627 10.73 -3.15 -12.06
N PHE A 628 11.08 -2.50 -10.94
CA PHE A 628 12.06 -3.04 -9.99
C PHE A 628 11.56 -4.34 -9.36
N ILE A 629 10.27 -4.38 -9.03
CA ILE A 629 9.53 -5.58 -8.64
C ILE A 629 8.21 -5.59 -9.41
N LEU A 630 7.99 -6.64 -10.21
CA LEU A 630 6.77 -6.81 -11.01
C LEU A 630 5.49 -6.67 -10.17
N THR A 631 4.38 -6.36 -10.84
CA THR A 631 3.07 -6.17 -10.20
C THR A 631 2.07 -7.20 -10.71
N TYR A 632 1.23 -7.75 -9.83
CA TYR A 632 0.06 -8.48 -10.30
C TYR A 632 -1.00 -7.49 -10.76
N GLN A 633 -1.39 -7.62 -12.02
CA GLN A 633 -2.43 -6.83 -12.66
C GLN A 633 -3.64 -7.71 -12.97
N SER A 634 -4.84 -7.21 -12.68
CA SER A 634 -6.11 -7.89 -12.98
C SER A 634 -6.28 -8.16 -14.48
N GLU A 635 -7.07 -9.18 -14.84
CA GLU A 635 -7.45 -9.44 -16.25
C GLU A 635 -8.21 -8.27 -16.88
N SER A 636 -9.12 -7.68 -16.12
CA SER A 636 -9.87 -6.52 -16.58
C SER A 636 -8.91 -5.36 -16.83
N SER A 637 -8.88 -4.89 -18.07
CA SER A 637 -8.02 -3.77 -18.51
C SER A 637 -8.84 -2.70 -19.25
N LEU A 638 -10.17 -2.85 -19.25
CA LEU A 638 -11.11 -1.96 -19.96
C LEU A 638 -12.18 -1.37 -19.06
N ALA A 639 -12.42 -1.93 -17.87
CA ALA A 639 -13.40 -1.42 -16.92
C ALA A 639 -12.68 -0.79 -15.72
N PRO A 640 -12.76 0.54 -15.53
CA PRO A 640 -12.07 1.24 -14.44
C PRO A 640 -12.39 0.69 -13.04
N THR A 641 -13.60 0.19 -12.82
CA THR A 641 -14.07 -0.33 -11.53
C THR A 641 -13.72 -1.79 -11.25
N SER A 642 -13.19 -2.52 -12.23
CA SER A 642 -12.74 -3.92 -12.05
C SER A 642 -11.29 -4.15 -12.47
N SER A 643 -10.62 -3.11 -12.98
CA SER A 643 -9.20 -3.11 -13.27
C SER A 643 -8.42 -2.63 -12.05
N PHE A 644 -7.41 -3.38 -11.61
CA PHE A 644 -6.61 -3.06 -10.43
C PHE A 644 -5.23 -3.73 -10.41
N VAL A 645 -4.34 -3.14 -9.61
CA VAL A 645 -3.09 -3.73 -9.15
C VAL A 645 -3.27 -4.28 -7.73
N SER A 646 -2.64 -5.40 -7.40
CA SER A 646 -2.71 -5.93 -6.04
C SER A 646 -1.50 -6.78 -5.66
N ASP A 647 -0.79 -6.36 -4.62
CA ASP A 647 0.28 -7.19 -4.04
C ASP A 647 -0.27 -8.38 -3.23
N ASP A 648 -1.56 -8.40 -2.87
CA ASP A 648 -2.22 -9.53 -2.17
C ASP A 648 -1.96 -10.88 -2.88
N PHE A 649 -1.76 -10.87 -4.20
CA PHE A 649 -1.44 -12.07 -4.99
C PHE A 649 -0.22 -12.83 -4.47
N TYR A 650 0.80 -12.13 -3.95
CA TYR A 650 2.03 -12.76 -3.45
C TYR A 650 1.84 -13.59 -2.17
N VAL A 651 0.71 -13.40 -1.49
CA VAL A 651 0.42 -13.93 -0.16
C VAL A 651 -0.92 -14.67 -0.11
N PHE A 652 -1.44 -15.07 -1.27
CA PHE A 652 -2.43 -16.15 -1.41
C PHE A 652 -1.68 -17.48 -1.53
N LEU A 653 -1.67 -18.26 -0.45
CA LEU A 653 -0.76 -19.40 -0.29
C LEU A 653 -1.48 -20.74 -0.19
N ASP A 654 -2.82 -20.72 -0.06
CA ASP A 654 -3.63 -21.92 0.02
C ASP A 654 -3.98 -22.48 -1.37
N ASP A 655 -3.96 -23.81 -1.49
CA ASP A 655 -4.21 -24.50 -2.76
C ASP A 655 -5.58 -24.10 -3.35
N GLY A 656 -5.59 -23.78 -4.64
CA GLY A 656 -6.78 -23.32 -5.37
C GLY A 656 -6.99 -21.80 -5.39
N GLU A 657 -6.23 -21.03 -4.60
CA GLU A 657 -6.25 -19.56 -4.69
C GLU A 657 -5.49 -19.06 -5.94
N GLY A 658 -5.67 -17.80 -6.34
CA GLY A 658 -4.93 -17.21 -7.48
C GLY A 658 -5.76 -16.35 -8.45
N SER A 659 -7.09 -16.47 -8.42
CA SER A 659 -7.98 -15.45 -8.96
C SER A 659 -8.23 -14.42 -7.87
N VAL A 660 -7.72 -13.18 -8.01
CA VAL A 660 -7.81 -12.13 -6.97
C VAL A 660 -9.23 -11.55 -6.89
N ASN A 661 -10.23 -12.40 -6.64
CA ASN A 661 -11.67 -12.15 -6.82
C ASN A 661 -12.41 -11.80 -5.50
N GLY A 662 -11.67 -11.51 -4.42
CA GLY A 662 -12.23 -11.07 -3.13
C GLY A 662 -12.62 -12.20 -2.16
N SER A 663 -12.73 -13.46 -2.59
CA SER A 663 -13.08 -14.59 -1.69
C SER A 663 -11.89 -15.28 -1.03
N HIS A 664 -10.69 -15.11 -1.57
CA HIS A 664 -9.46 -15.65 -0.98
C HIS A 664 -9.02 -14.83 0.24
N ASP A 665 -8.56 -15.55 1.26
CA ASP A 665 -8.01 -14.95 2.47
C ASP A 665 -6.51 -14.69 2.24
N ILE A 666 -5.97 -13.67 2.90
CA ILE A 666 -4.53 -13.34 2.83
C ILE A 666 -3.83 -13.95 4.04
N ASP A 667 -2.74 -14.69 3.84
CA ASP A 667 -2.06 -15.44 4.90
C ASP A 667 -0.94 -14.66 5.62
N VAL A 668 -0.33 -13.70 4.93
CA VAL A 668 0.87 -12.97 5.36
C VAL A 668 0.68 -11.47 5.13
N GLY A 669 1.04 -10.64 6.10
CA GLY A 669 1.01 -9.18 5.95
C GLY A 669 1.92 -8.74 4.79
N ILE A 670 1.45 -7.84 3.94
CA ILE A 670 2.23 -7.38 2.78
C ILE A 670 2.17 -5.87 2.66
N GLY A 671 3.34 -5.27 2.40
CA GLY A 671 3.49 -3.85 2.15
C GLY A 671 4.56 -3.58 1.10
N ARG A 672 4.42 -2.44 0.41
CA ARG A 672 5.35 -2.01 -0.64
C ARG A 672 5.92 -0.64 -0.35
N MET A 673 7.22 -0.51 -0.52
CA MET A 673 7.94 0.75 -0.58
C MET A 673 8.25 1.05 -2.06
N PRO A 674 7.42 1.86 -2.76
CA PRO A 674 7.49 2.09 -4.20
C PRO A 674 8.58 3.11 -4.57
N VAL A 675 9.82 2.85 -4.15
CA VAL A 675 10.97 3.72 -4.41
C VAL A 675 11.54 3.49 -5.81
N LYS A 676 11.92 4.60 -6.45
CA LYS A 676 12.51 4.67 -7.79
C LYS A 676 14.01 4.97 -7.73
N THR A 677 14.47 5.54 -6.60
CA THR A 677 15.86 5.97 -6.39
C THR A 677 16.40 5.55 -5.02
N VAL A 678 17.73 5.51 -4.90
CA VAL A 678 18.41 5.17 -3.63
C VAL A 678 18.13 6.24 -2.58
N GLU A 679 18.05 7.50 -2.99
CA GLU A 679 17.79 8.65 -2.13
C GLU A 679 16.39 8.62 -1.50
N GLU A 680 15.35 8.31 -2.28
CA GLU A 680 14.00 8.06 -1.74
C GLU A 680 14.02 6.92 -0.72
N ALA A 681 14.81 5.88 -1.01
CA ALA A 681 14.91 4.71 -0.14
C ALA A 681 15.62 5.03 1.19
N GLU A 682 16.74 5.76 1.14
CA GLU A 682 17.46 6.23 2.32
C GLU A 682 16.59 7.14 3.17
N SER A 683 15.83 8.03 2.54
CA SER A 683 14.95 8.94 3.25
C SER A 683 13.84 8.22 4.01
N PHE A 684 13.20 7.22 3.40
CA PHE A 684 12.20 6.42 4.09
C PHE A 684 12.78 5.65 5.28
N VAL A 685 13.97 5.05 5.12
CA VAL A 685 14.68 4.35 6.21
C VAL A 685 15.01 5.31 7.36
N ALA A 686 15.45 6.53 7.05
CA ALA A 686 15.71 7.55 8.07
C ALA A 686 14.44 7.91 8.85
N LYS A 687 13.29 8.07 8.17
CA LYS A 687 12.00 8.28 8.84
C LYS A 687 11.63 7.11 9.76
N LEU A 688 11.84 5.87 9.31
CA LEU A 688 11.54 4.66 10.09
C LEU A 688 12.40 4.56 11.35
N GLN A 689 13.70 4.88 11.26
CA GLN A 689 14.60 4.94 12.40
C GLN A 689 14.20 6.06 13.38
N ALA A 690 13.87 7.24 12.86
CA ALA A 690 13.42 8.38 13.68
C ALA A 690 12.07 8.10 14.37
N TYR A 691 11.15 7.40 13.71
CA TYR A 691 9.83 7.04 14.26
C TYR A 691 9.94 6.24 15.58
N TYR A 692 10.91 5.33 15.68
CA TYR A 692 11.18 4.55 16.89
C TYR A 692 12.23 5.19 17.82
N GLY A 693 12.83 6.31 17.42
CA GLY A 693 13.86 6.99 18.20
C GLY A 693 13.29 7.87 19.31
N PRO A 694 14.09 8.22 20.34
CA PRO A 694 13.67 9.05 21.46
C PRO A 694 13.25 10.47 21.05
N GLU A 695 13.76 10.98 19.93
CA GLU A 695 13.36 12.27 19.36
C GLU A 695 11.88 12.32 18.94
N SER A 696 11.22 11.15 18.80
CA SER A 696 9.79 11.06 18.51
C SER A 696 8.90 11.12 19.76
N TYR A 697 9.47 11.13 20.97
CA TYR A 697 8.71 10.96 22.21
C TYR A 697 7.95 12.24 22.56
N CYS A 698 6.65 12.25 22.29
CA CYS A 698 5.74 13.34 22.62
C CYS A 698 4.28 12.87 22.58
N SER A 699 3.38 13.68 23.14
CA SER A 699 1.94 13.38 23.29
C SER A 699 1.18 13.21 21.96
N TRP A 700 1.79 13.52 20.82
CA TRP A 700 1.20 13.26 19.49
C TRP A 700 0.84 11.78 19.28
N LYS A 701 1.58 10.86 19.93
CA LYS A 701 1.31 9.42 19.91
C LYS A 701 -0.03 9.04 20.55
N ASN A 702 -0.63 9.93 21.35
CA ASN A 702 -1.95 9.73 21.94
C ASN A 702 -3.09 10.33 21.09
N LYS A 703 -2.84 10.86 19.88
CA LYS A 703 -3.85 11.57 19.08
C LYS A 703 -4.23 10.80 17.82
N LEU A 704 -5.53 10.71 17.54
CA LEU A 704 -6.09 10.16 16.31
C LEU A 704 -6.90 11.26 15.60
N LEU A 705 -6.71 11.45 14.30
CA LEU A 705 -7.41 12.46 13.51
C LEU A 705 -8.34 11.81 12.49
N LEU A 706 -9.63 12.11 12.57
CA LEU A 706 -10.63 11.72 11.58
C LEU A 706 -11.05 12.93 10.76
N ILE A 707 -10.84 12.84 9.45
CA ILE A 707 -11.18 13.89 8.48
C ILE A 707 -12.28 13.35 7.57
N ALA A 708 -13.34 14.14 7.35
CA ALA A 708 -14.46 13.74 6.52
C ALA A 708 -14.83 14.84 5.53
N ASP A 709 -15.14 14.43 4.29
CA ASP A 709 -15.63 15.30 3.22
C ASP A 709 -16.91 16.05 3.60
N ASP A 710 -17.23 17.12 2.87
CA ASP A 710 -18.45 17.89 3.13
C ASP A 710 -19.72 17.20 2.57
N ALA A 711 -20.84 17.91 2.56
CA ALA A 711 -22.12 17.40 2.07
C ALA A 711 -22.42 17.82 0.62
N GLU A 712 -21.41 17.95 -0.26
CA GLU A 712 -21.60 18.34 -1.66
C GLU A 712 -22.71 17.49 -2.35
N GLY A 713 -23.61 18.12 -3.09
CA GLY A 713 -24.76 17.43 -3.72
C GLY A 713 -25.82 16.87 -2.76
N GLY A 714 -25.64 17.08 -1.45
CA GLY A 714 -26.47 16.55 -0.37
C GLY A 714 -26.09 15.12 0.01
N GLU A 715 -24.83 14.74 -0.19
CA GLU A 715 -24.23 13.49 0.25
C GLU A 715 -23.63 13.62 1.65
N THR A 716 -24.36 13.26 2.70
CA THR A 716 -23.88 13.33 4.09
C THR A 716 -23.17 12.05 4.56
N ILE A 717 -22.90 11.10 3.65
CA ILE A 717 -22.48 9.75 4.00
C ILE A 717 -21.09 9.71 4.61
N HIS A 718 -20.14 10.50 4.09
CA HIS A 718 -18.74 10.50 4.53
C HIS A 718 -18.60 11.01 5.97
N GLN A 719 -19.28 12.10 6.30
CA GLN A 719 -19.34 12.64 7.66
C GLN A 719 -20.01 11.66 8.61
N THR A 720 -21.09 11.00 8.17
CA THR A 720 -21.78 9.98 8.98
C THR A 720 -20.89 8.75 9.23
N GLN A 721 -20.15 8.29 8.22
CA GLN A 721 -19.22 7.18 8.32
C GLN A 721 -18.05 7.50 9.25
N SER A 722 -17.42 8.67 9.06
CA SER A 722 -16.33 9.14 9.91
C SER A 722 -16.77 9.33 11.37
N ASN A 723 -17.97 9.88 11.59
CA ASN A 723 -18.53 9.96 12.94
C ASN A 723 -18.82 8.58 13.56
N THR A 724 -19.27 7.60 12.75
CA THR A 724 -19.48 6.22 13.22
C THR A 724 -18.17 5.57 13.66
N LEU A 725 -17.10 5.72 12.87
CA LEU A 725 -15.76 5.30 13.26
C LEU A 725 -15.30 6.01 14.54
N GLY A 726 -15.58 7.30 14.67
CA GLY A 726 -15.21 8.05 15.87
C GLY A 726 -15.89 7.53 17.14
N ILE A 727 -17.18 7.20 17.06
CA ILE A 727 -17.90 6.58 18.19
C ILE A 727 -17.27 5.24 18.57
N GLN A 728 -16.95 4.41 17.57
CA GLN A 728 -16.30 3.13 17.79
C GLN A 728 -14.92 3.30 18.47
N LEU A 729 -14.08 4.21 17.97
CA LEU A 729 -12.73 4.43 18.53
C LEU A 729 -12.77 4.95 19.96
N GLU A 730 -13.74 5.81 20.29
CA GLU A 730 -13.93 6.29 21.67
C GLU A 730 -14.35 5.17 22.64
N GLU A 731 -15.04 4.13 22.17
CA GLU A 731 -15.45 2.96 22.96
C GLU A 731 -14.32 1.93 23.08
N ASP A 732 -13.69 1.58 21.94
CA ASP A 732 -12.69 0.52 21.85
C ASP A 732 -11.31 0.96 22.39
N PHE A 733 -10.94 2.23 22.18
CA PHE A 733 -9.62 2.76 22.52
C PHE A 733 -9.67 4.11 23.28
N PRO A 734 -10.31 4.16 24.46
CA PRO A 734 -10.54 5.39 25.22
C PRO A 734 -9.27 6.10 25.72
N ASN A 735 -8.08 5.47 25.68
CA ASN A 735 -6.83 6.12 26.05
C ASN A 735 -6.35 7.17 25.02
N TYR A 736 -6.79 7.07 23.76
CA TYR A 736 -6.44 8.03 22.72
C TYR A 736 -7.40 9.22 22.73
N ASN A 737 -6.90 10.36 22.27
CA ASN A 737 -7.64 11.60 22.10
C ASN A 737 -8.04 11.71 20.64
N LEU A 738 -9.35 11.69 20.40
CA LEU A 738 -9.93 11.69 19.07
C LEU A 738 -10.27 13.11 18.62
N GLU A 739 -9.69 13.52 17.49
CA GLU A 739 -9.99 14.78 16.82
C GLU A 739 -10.87 14.52 15.59
N LYS A 740 -11.99 15.24 15.49
CA LYS A 740 -12.90 15.19 14.34
C LYS A 740 -12.80 16.50 13.56
N LEU A 741 -12.30 16.41 12.32
CA LEU A 741 -12.16 17.51 11.37
C LEU A 741 -13.12 17.28 10.19
N PHE A 742 -14.38 17.67 10.35
CA PHE A 742 -15.36 17.59 9.26
C PHE A 742 -15.31 18.89 8.47
N LEU A 743 -15.18 18.81 7.14
CA LEU A 743 -15.06 20.00 6.29
C LEU A 743 -16.23 20.98 6.53
N ASP A 744 -17.42 20.43 6.69
CA ASP A 744 -18.66 21.18 6.87
C ASP A 744 -18.77 21.89 8.24
N ASP A 745 -17.84 21.67 9.18
CA ASP A 745 -17.73 22.49 10.40
C ASP A 745 -17.18 23.91 10.09
N TYR A 746 -16.50 24.07 8.95
CA TYR A 746 -15.80 25.30 8.54
C TYR A 746 -16.60 26.09 7.51
N GLU A 747 -16.27 27.37 7.37
CA GLU A 747 -16.92 28.23 6.38
C GLU A 747 -16.41 27.92 4.97
N GLN A 748 -17.32 27.57 4.06
CA GLN A 748 -17.01 27.38 2.66
C GLN A 748 -16.89 28.75 1.96
N VAL A 749 -15.76 29.00 1.29
CA VAL A 749 -15.50 30.25 0.59
C VAL A 749 -15.62 30.05 -0.92
N SER A 750 -16.53 30.79 -1.56
CA SER A 750 -16.69 30.74 -3.01
C SER A 750 -15.68 31.64 -3.73
N THR A 751 -14.91 31.07 -4.66
CA THR A 751 -14.13 31.82 -5.63
C THR A 751 -14.82 31.84 -7.00
N VAL A 752 -14.30 32.60 -7.98
CA VAL A 752 -14.90 32.73 -9.32
C VAL A 752 -14.95 31.39 -10.09
N GLN A 753 -14.24 30.35 -9.61
CA GLN A 753 -14.08 29.07 -10.32
C GLN A 753 -14.36 27.82 -9.46
N VAL A 754 -14.14 27.84 -8.12
CA VAL A 754 -14.30 26.67 -7.23
C VAL A 754 -14.65 27.10 -5.79
N HIS A 755 -15.35 26.26 -5.02
CA HIS A 755 -15.49 26.37 -3.57
C HIS A 755 -14.20 25.92 -2.86
N LYS A 756 -13.92 26.47 -1.67
CA LYS A 756 -12.71 26.15 -0.90
C LYS A 756 -12.99 26.16 0.59
N TYR A 757 -12.18 25.42 1.35
CA TYR A 757 -12.12 25.47 2.82
C TYR A 757 -10.70 25.85 3.31
N PRO A 758 -10.29 27.13 3.21
CA PRO A 758 -8.93 27.53 3.59
C PRO A 758 -8.56 27.20 5.04
N GLU A 759 -9.52 27.29 5.96
CA GLU A 759 -9.31 26.94 7.38
C GLU A 759 -9.06 25.44 7.58
N VAL A 760 -9.64 24.58 6.74
CA VAL A 760 -9.36 23.14 6.75
C VAL A 760 -7.96 22.88 6.21
N ASN A 761 -7.55 23.52 5.11
CA ASN A 761 -6.19 23.39 4.59
C ASN A 761 -5.16 23.71 5.68
N GLN A 762 -5.37 24.81 6.42
CA GLN A 762 -4.52 25.19 7.54
C GLN A 762 -4.57 24.15 8.67
N ALA A 763 -5.77 23.73 9.09
CA ALA A 763 -5.92 22.74 10.17
C ALA A 763 -5.22 21.41 9.84
N ILE A 764 -5.26 20.94 8.59
CA ILE A 764 -4.54 19.74 8.15
C ILE A 764 -3.02 19.94 8.33
N ASN A 765 -2.47 21.05 7.84
CA ASN A 765 -1.04 21.36 8.00
C ASN A 765 -0.65 21.45 9.48
N ASP A 766 -1.47 22.08 10.31
CA ASP A 766 -1.24 22.19 11.75
C ASP A 766 -1.21 20.81 12.41
N TYR A 767 -2.15 19.91 12.09
CA TYR A 767 -2.14 18.56 12.64
C TYR A 767 -0.96 17.72 12.18
N ILE A 768 -0.53 17.87 10.92
CA ILE A 768 0.66 17.20 10.40
C ILE A 768 1.91 17.69 11.15
N ASN A 769 2.13 19.00 11.19
CA ASN A 769 3.32 19.59 11.81
C ASN A 769 3.37 19.37 13.33
N ASN A 770 2.22 19.44 14.01
CA ASN A 770 2.14 19.15 15.44
C ASN A 770 2.25 17.65 15.75
N GLY A 771 1.89 16.79 14.79
CA GLY A 771 1.92 15.35 14.90
C GLY A 771 0.60 14.75 15.42
N VAL A 772 0.24 13.61 14.84
CA VAL A 772 -0.82 12.70 15.28
C VAL A 772 -0.39 11.26 14.95
N LEU A 773 -0.86 10.27 15.71
CA LEU A 773 -0.45 8.87 15.48
C LEU A 773 -1.01 8.34 14.16
N VAL A 774 -2.29 8.60 13.92
CA VAL A 774 -3.01 8.11 12.74
C VAL A 774 -3.93 9.19 12.18
N ILE A 775 -3.95 9.32 10.85
CA ILE A 775 -4.87 10.17 10.08
C ILE A 775 -5.80 9.27 9.27
N ASN A 776 -7.10 9.49 9.39
CA ASN A 776 -8.10 8.89 8.54
C ASN A 776 -8.76 9.94 7.65
N TRP A 777 -8.84 9.66 6.34
CA TRP A 777 -9.66 10.43 5.40
C TRP A 777 -10.76 9.52 4.87
N ILE A 778 -12.03 9.92 5.03
CA ILE A 778 -13.19 9.31 4.36
C ILE A 778 -13.84 10.40 3.50
N GLY A 779 -13.77 10.23 2.18
CA GLY A 779 -14.25 11.26 1.26
C GLY A 779 -13.84 11.05 -0.18
N HIS A 780 -14.16 12.02 -1.03
CA HIS A 780 -13.72 12.06 -2.42
C HIS A 780 -12.23 12.37 -2.54
N GLY A 781 -11.66 11.96 -3.67
CA GLY A 781 -10.24 12.07 -3.92
C GLY A 781 -9.93 11.60 -5.33
N ASN A 782 -8.71 11.93 -5.74
CA ASN A 782 -8.12 11.47 -6.99
C ASN A 782 -6.62 11.24 -6.76
N GLU A 783 -5.87 11.04 -7.83
CA GLU A 783 -4.46 10.71 -7.75
C GLU A 783 -3.60 11.85 -7.18
N LYS A 784 -4.12 13.08 -6.98
CA LYS A 784 -3.35 14.27 -6.61
C LYS A 784 -3.81 14.96 -5.33
N GLY A 785 -4.93 14.55 -4.73
CA GLY A 785 -5.48 15.28 -3.58
C GLY A 785 -6.82 14.78 -3.07
N TRP A 786 -7.36 15.49 -2.09
CA TRP A 786 -8.62 15.20 -1.40
C TRP A 786 -9.66 16.30 -1.65
N ALA A 787 -10.92 15.87 -1.78
CA ALA A 787 -12.12 16.67 -2.05
C ALA A 787 -12.07 17.53 -3.32
N HIS A 788 -13.23 17.96 -3.81
CA HIS A 788 -13.32 18.85 -4.97
C HIS A 788 -12.78 20.26 -4.64
N GLU A 789 -12.89 20.66 -3.38
CA GLU A 789 -12.44 21.91 -2.78
C GLU A 789 -10.92 21.99 -2.61
N SER A 790 -10.20 20.91 -2.94
CA SER A 790 -8.73 20.81 -2.84
C SER A 790 -8.22 21.02 -1.41
N VAL A 791 -8.77 20.27 -0.44
CA VAL A 791 -8.39 20.39 0.98
C VAL A 791 -7.03 19.76 1.28
N LEU A 792 -6.57 18.84 0.43
CA LEU A 792 -5.19 18.37 0.38
C LEU A 792 -4.69 18.39 -1.06
N THR A 793 -3.48 18.91 -1.28
CA THR A 793 -2.84 19.01 -2.60
C THR A 793 -1.40 18.53 -2.55
N LEU A 794 -0.83 18.12 -3.69
CA LEU A 794 0.60 17.76 -3.79
C LEU A 794 1.53 18.84 -3.23
N SER A 795 1.27 20.12 -3.54
CA SER A 795 2.09 21.23 -3.02
C SER A 795 2.06 21.37 -1.50
N MET A 796 0.93 21.03 -0.86
CA MET A 796 0.88 20.99 0.61
C MET A 796 1.71 19.82 1.15
N ILE A 797 1.55 18.64 0.55
CA ILE A 797 2.25 17.43 0.98
C ILE A 797 3.76 17.63 0.88
N SER A 798 4.27 18.14 -0.25
CA SER A 798 5.71 18.39 -0.45
C SER A 798 6.27 19.47 0.49
N ALA A 799 5.43 20.33 1.06
CA ALA A 799 5.85 21.41 1.97
C ALA A 799 5.85 20.99 3.45
N TRP A 800 5.38 19.79 3.79
CA TRP A 800 5.33 19.32 5.17
C TRP A 800 6.73 19.10 5.76
N GLN A 801 6.90 19.49 7.03
CA GLN A 801 8.17 19.45 7.77
C GLN A 801 8.01 18.80 9.16
N ASN A 802 7.17 17.77 9.26
CA ASN A 802 6.83 17.07 10.50
C ASN A 802 7.91 16.03 10.92
N THR A 803 9.16 16.48 11.02
CA THR A 803 10.29 15.62 11.41
C THR A 803 10.04 14.95 12.76
N ASN A 804 10.37 13.66 12.87
CA ASN A 804 10.14 12.78 14.03
C ASN A 804 8.66 12.51 14.40
N ARG A 805 7.69 13.04 13.65
CA ARG A 805 6.24 12.94 13.95
C ARG A 805 5.48 12.46 12.72
N TYR A 806 5.77 11.24 12.29
CA TYR A 806 5.25 10.69 11.03
C TYR A 806 3.96 9.88 11.24
N PRO A 807 2.78 10.40 10.86
CA PRO A 807 1.53 9.66 11.01
C PRO A 807 1.43 8.45 10.08
N ILE A 808 0.62 7.47 10.50
CA ILE A 808 0.08 6.44 9.62
C ILE A 808 -1.19 7.00 8.95
N PHE A 809 -1.33 6.86 7.64
CA PHE A 809 -2.52 7.31 6.91
C PHE A 809 -3.43 6.13 6.56
N VAL A 810 -4.74 6.36 6.71
CA VAL A 810 -5.80 5.47 6.23
C VAL A 810 -6.71 6.29 5.32
N THR A 811 -6.60 6.11 4.00
CA THR A 811 -7.32 6.93 3.02
C THR A 811 -8.41 6.12 2.32
N ALA A 812 -9.64 6.27 2.80
CA ALA A 812 -10.85 5.66 2.27
C ALA A 812 -11.45 6.53 1.14
N THR A 813 -10.75 6.60 0.02
CA THR A 813 -11.10 7.44 -1.14
C THR A 813 -10.84 6.72 -2.46
N CYS A 814 -11.09 7.35 -3.61
CA CYS A 814 -10.74 6.80 -4.92
C CYS A 814 -9.27 7.10 -5.27
N GLU A 815 -8.54 6.09 -5.75
CA GLU A 815 -7.28 6.21 -6.49
C GLU A 815 -6.25 7.23 -5.97
N PHE A 816 -6.06 7.34 -4.67
CA PHE A 816 -5.07 8.27 -4.10
C PHE A 816 -3.61 7.81 -4.35
N SER A 817 -3.44 6.51 -4.57
CA SER A 817 -2.14 5.85 -4.67
C SER A 817 -2.02 4.85 -5.84
N PRO A 818 -2.27 5.22 -7.10
CA PRO A 818 -1.97 4.39 -8.28
C PRO A 818 -0.44 4.34 -8.53
N TRP A 819 0.30 3.82 -7.56
CA TRP A 819 1.77 3.77 -7.56
C TRP A 819 2.33 2.99 -8.76
N ASP A 820 1.55 2.11 -9.38
CA ASP A 820 1.92 1.38 -10.59
C ASP A 820 1.78 2.20 -11.88
N HIS A 821 1.33 3.45 -11.79
CA HIS A 821 1.23 4.36 -12.92
C HIS A 821 2.52 5.17 -13.08
N HIS A 822 3.52 4.58 -13.76
CA HIS A 822 4.89 5.13 -13.87
C HIS A 822 5.03 6.53 -14.50
N THR A 823 3.99 7.08 -15.14
CA THR A 823 4.01 8.45 -15.70
C THR A 823 3.41 9.52 -14.77
N LEU A 824 2.93 9.10 -13.61
CA LEU A 824 2.28 9.92 -12.60
C LEU A 824 3.06 9.81 -11.28
N VAL A 825 3.03 10.89 -10.49
CA VAL A 825 3.37 10.85 -9.07
C VAL A 825 2.09 11.15 -8.31
N SER A 826 1.67 10.21 -7.48
CA SER A 826 0.41 10.32 -6.76
C SER A 826 0.56 11.04 -5.42
N GLY A 827 -0.56 11.51 -4.85
CA GLY A 827 -0.60 12.06 -3.50
C GLY A 827 -0.10 11.06 -2.46
N GLY A 828 -0.48 9.78 -2.58
CA GLY A 828 0.01 8.74 -1.68
C GLY A 828 1.52 8.46 -1.78
N GLU A 829 2.10 8.46 -2.99
CA GLU A 829 3.55 8.38 -3.17
C GLU A 829 4.25 9.58 -2.52
N GLU A 830 3.75 10.79 -2.75
CA GLU A 830 4.31 12.02 -2.17
C GLU A 830 4.24 12.01 -0.63
N VAL A 831 3.14 11.54 -0.03
CA VAL A 831 3.03 11.42 1.44
C VAL A 831 4.08 10.45 1.99
N LEU A 832 4.29 9.31 1.33
CA LEU A 832 5.21 8.28 1.82
C LEU A 832 6.67 8.65 1.58
N LEU A 833 6.98 9.25 0.44
CA LEU A 833 8.35 9.46 -0.04
C LEU A 833 8.87 10.89 0.19
N ASN A 834 8.05 11.80 0.72
CA ASN A 834 8.52 13.12 1.15
C ASN A 834 9.73 12.97 2.09
N THR A 835 10.81 13.69 1.75
CA THR A 835 12.10 13.64 2.44
C THR A 835 12.15 14.42 3.74
N ASP A 836 11.37 15.50 3.83
CA ASP A 836 11.37 16.45 4.94
C ASP A 836 10.17 16.25 5.89
N GLY A 837 9.22 15.39 5.52
CA GLY A 837 7.99 15.14 6.28
C GLY A 837 7.13 13.99 5.73
N GLY A 838 5.81 14.13 5.86
CA GLY A 838 4.83 13.16 5.38
C GLY A 838 4.51 12.04 6.36
N GLY A 839 4.08 10.90 5.83
CA GLY A 839 3.68 9.73 6.60
C GLY A 839 4.77 8.66 6.69
N ILE A 840 4.56 7.70 7.59
CA ILE A 840 5.42 6.51 7.74
C ILE A 840 4.83 5.25 7.10
N GLY A 841 3.52 5.26 6.82
CA GLY A 841 2.82 4.18 6.12
C GLY A 841 1.41 4.60 5.71
N LEU A 842 0.89 3.99 4.64
CA LEU A 842 -0.44 4.29 4.10
C LEU A 842 -1.22 3.01 3.84
N PHE A 843 -2.41 2.89 4.41
CA PHE A 843 -3.43 1.94 3.96
C PHE A 843 -4.42 2.67 3.05
N THR A 844 -4.28 2.47 1.74
CA THR A 844 -4.77 3.42 0.72
C THR A 844 -5.23 2.72 -0.56
N THR A 845 -5.99 3.42 -1.40
CA THR A 845 -6.55 2.88 -2.65
C THR A 845 -5.66 3.15 -3.86
N THR A 846 -5.59 2.17 -4.76
CA THR A 846 -4.82 2.24 -6.02
C THR A 846 -5.69 2.56 -7.22
N ARG A 847 -7.01 2.34 -7.12
CA ARG A 847 -8.00 2.55 -8.18
C ARG A 847 -9.32 3.03 -7.58
N LEU A 848 -10.31 3.24 -8.44
CA LEU A 848 -11.68 3.56 -8.05
C LEU A 848 -12.22 2.56 -7.03
N ALA A 849 -12.92 3.08 -6.04
CA ALA A 849 -13.41 2.34 -4.90
C ALA A 849 -14.79 2.85 -4.47
N PHE A 850 -15.55 2.04 -3.73
CA PHE A 850 -16.91 2.37 -3.29
C PHE A 850 -16.92 2.88 -1.85
N SER A 851 -17.62 3.99 -1.60
CA SER A 851 -17.62 4.70 -0.30
C SER A 851 -18.00 3.80 0.88
N SER A 852 -19.07 3.00 0.75
CA SER A 852 -19.52 2.09 1.81
C SER A 852 -18.54 0.94 2.08
N SER A 853 -17.93 0.37 1.04
CA SER A 853 -16.89 -0.65 1.20
C SER A 853 -15.62 -0.06 1.81
N ASN A 854 -15.23 1.16 1.41
CA ASN A 854 -14.07 1.88 1.97
C ASN A 854 -14.22 2.12 3.48
N ALA A 855 -15.39 2.59 3.91
CA ALA A 855 -15.69 2.80 5.32
C ALA A 855 -15.68 1.48 6.09
N SER A 856 -16.32 0.43 5.55
CA SER A 856 -16.34 -0.90 6.18
C SER A 856 -14.92 -1.45 6.38
N LEU A 857 -14.04 -1.30 5.38
CA LEU A 857 -12.65 -1.73 5.48
C LEU A 857 -11.86 -0.89 6.50
N SER A 858 -12.11 0.42 6.56
CA SER A 858 -11.50 1.31 7.55
C SER A 858 -11.89 0.90 8.97
N TYR A 859 -13.17 0.61 9.24
CA TYR A 859 -13.63 0.16 10.55
C TYR A 859 -12.92 -1.13 10.96
N LYS A 860 -12.84 -2.12 10.05
CA LYS A 860 -12.14 -3.38 10.30
C LYS A 860 -10.63 -3.23 10.47
N PHE A 861 -10.02 -2.23 9.85
CA PHE A 861 -8.61 -1.91 10.08
C PHE A 861 -8.38 -1.34 11.48
N TYR A 862 -9.20 -0.37 11.91
CA TYR A 862 -9.10 0.21 13.25
C TYR A 862 -9.44 -0.78 14.38
N GLU A 863 -10.33 -1.75 14.13
CA GLU A 863 -10.56 -2.89 15.05
C GLU A 863 -9.27 -3.65 15.37
N ASN A 864 -8.23 -3.58 14.53
CA ASN A 864 -6.99 -4.34 14.67
C ASN A 864 -5.72 -3.49 14.83
N LEU A 865 -5.72 -2.23 14.39
CA LEU A 865 -4.53 -1.38 14.31
C LEU A 865 -3.85 -1.15 15.67
N LEU A 866 -4.65 -0.95 16.72
CA LEU A 866 -4.18 -0.60 18.06
C LEU A 866 -4.40 -1.73 19.08
N LEU A 867 -4.80 -2.92 18.60
CA LEU A 867 -4.90 -4.12 19.45
C LEU A 867 -3.51 -4.63 19.83
N LYS A 868 -3.37 -5.01 21.09
CA LYS A 868 -2.16 -5.61 21.65
C LYS A 868 -2.25 -7.14 21.63
N ASP A 869 -1.15 -7.80 21.29
CA ASP A 869 -0.97 -9.24 21.36
C ASP A 869 -0.76 -9.72 22.81
N ALA A 870 -0.51 -11.03 22.97
CA ALA A 870 -0.33 -11.66 24.28
C ALA A 870 0.91 -11.14 25.05
N ASP A 871 1.90 -10.58 24.34
CA ASP A 871 3.11 -9.99 24.90
C ASP A 871 2.95 -8.47 25.11
N GLY A 872 1.75 -7.92 24.88
CA GLY A 872 1.41 -6.52 25.11
C GLY A 872 1.88 -5.58 23.98
N ARG A 873 2.32 -6.10 22.84
CA ARG A 873 2.77 -5.31 21.68
C ARG A 873 1.61 -5.09 20.71
N VAL A 874 1.48 -3.91 20.13
CA VAL A 874 0.46 -3.67 19.09
C VAL A 874 0.80 -4.42 17.82
N TYR A 875 -0.21 -4.95 17.12
CA TYR A 875 0.02 -5.66 15.86
C TYR A 875 0.79 -4.80 14.84
N PRO A 876 1.68 -5.39 14.02
CA PRO A 876 2.22 -4.72 12.84
C PRO A 876 1.09 -4.33 11.89
N ILE A 877 1.24 -3.19 11.21
CA ILE A 877 0.21 -2.67 10.32
C ILE A 877 -0.12 -3.64 9.17
N GLY A 878 0.83 -4.50 8.77
CA GLY A 878 0.61 -5.59 7.83
C GLY A 878 -0.42 -6.61 8.33
N LEU A 879 -0.30 -7.05 9.60
CA LEU A 879 -1.27 -7.96 10.21
C LEU A 879 -2.64 -7.27 10.41
N SER A 880 -2.66 -6.01 10.81
CA SER A 880 -3.91 -5.25 10.91
C SER A 880 -4.63 -5.15 9.56
N ALA A 881 -3.88 -5.00 8.46
CA ALA A 881 -4.43 -4.96 7.11
C ALA A 881 -5.03 -6.30 6.66
N ILE A 882 -4.38 -7.43 6.94
CA ILE A 882 -4.92 -8.75 6.55
C ILE A 882 -6.15 -9.11 7.36
N TYR A 883 -6.18 -8.82 8.67
CA TYR A 883 -7.37 -9.06 9.49
C TYR A 883 -8.56 -8.24 8.98
N ALA A 884 -8.31 -6.98 8.59
CA ALA A 884 -9.33 -6.13 8.00
C ALA A 884 -9.88 -6.69 6.67
N LYS A 885 -8.99 -7.05 5.75
CA LYS A 885 -9.36 -7.57 4.43
C LYS A 885 -10.04 -8.95 4.51
N ASN A 886 -9.60 -9.81 5.42
CA ASN A 886 -10.16 -11.16 5.59
C ASN A 886 -11.50 -11.15 6.35
N ALA A 887 -11.84 -10.05 7.03
CA ALA A 887 -13.17 -9.84 7.62
C ALA A 887 -14.24 -9.47 6.58
N LEU A 888 -13.83 -8.95 5.42
CA LEU A 888 -14.70 -8.53 4.31
C LEU A 888 -14.62 -9.52 3.14
N VAL A 889 -15.09 -10.75 3.34
CA VAL A 889 -15.00 -11.79 2.31
C VAL A 889 -16.03 -11.54 1.19
N GLY A 890 -15.61 -11.70 -0.07
CA GLY A 890 -16.45 -11.45 -1.23
C GLY A 890 -16.54 -9.98 -1.68
N ASP A 891 -16.07 -9.03 -0.85
CA ASP A 891 -15.91 -7.64 -1.28
C ASP A 891 -14.67 -7.51 -2.16
N THR A 892 -14.88 -7.25 -3.44
CA THR A 892 -13.79 -7.03 -4.42
C THR A 892 -13.11 -5.68 -4.22
N ASN A 893 -13.77 -4.71 -3.57
CA ASN A 893 -13.23 -3.38 -3.29
C ASN A 893 -11.97 -3.43 -2.42
N LYS A 894 -11.82 -4.45 -1.56
CA LYS A 894 -10.62 -4.60 -0.74
C LYS A 894 -9.35 -4.84 -1.56
N ARG A 895 -9.47 -5.27 -2.82
CA ARG A 895 -8.32 -5.55 -3.70
C ARG A 895 -7.67 -4.29 -4.25
N VAL A 896 -8.40 -3.18 -4.29
CA VAL A 896 -7.82 -1.89 -4.66
C VAL A 896 -7.07 -1.25 -3.50
N PHE A 897 -7.24 -1.73 -2.26
CA PHE A 897 -6.46 -1.26 -1.11
C PHE A 897 -5.09 -1.91 -1.07
N SER A 898 -4.04 -1.09 -1.02
CA SER A 898 -2.66 -1.50 -0.79
C SER A 898 -2.16 -0.92 0.52
N LEU A 899 -1.19 -1.60 1.12
CA LEU A 899 -0.38 -1.05 2.19
C LEU A 899 0.93 -0.55 1.59
N LEU A 900 1.18 0.75 1.65
CA LEU A 900 2.44 1.35 1.25
C LEU A 900 3.27 1.69 2.48
N GLY A 901 4.56 1.36 2.44
CA GLY A 901 5.48 1.39 3.58
C GLY A 901 5.81 0.00 4.13
N ASP A 902 6.34 -0.03 5.34
CA ASP A 902 6.81 -1.25 5.99
C ASP A 902 5.65 -2.01 6.67
N PRO A 903 5.30 -3.25 6.23
CA PRO A 903 4.24 -4.03 6.86
C PRO A 903 4.60 -4.50 8.27
N ALA A 904 5.89 -4.60 8.61
CA ALA A 904 6.36 -4.95 9.95
C ALA A 904 6.34 -3.74 10.91
N LEU A 905 6.08 -2.52 10.41
CA LEU A 905 5.90 -1.34 11.25
C LEU A 905 4.78 -1.58 12.26
N ARG A 906 5.12 -1.47 13.54
CA ARG A 906 4.16 -1.36 14.64
C ARG A 906 3.91 0.13 14.94
N PRO A 907 2.65 0.57 15.10
CA PRO A 907 2.38 1.92 15.59
C PRO A 907 3.19 2.18 16.86
N SER A 908 3.92 3.30 16.91
CA SER A 908 4.73 3.68 18.06
C SER A 908 3.80 4.09 19.19
N VAL A 909 3.47 3.15 20.07
CA VAL A 909 2.60 3.36 21.22
C VAL A 909 3.34 3.08 22.53
N PRO A 910 3.07 3.85 23.60
CA PRO A 910 3.67 3.59 24.90
C PRO A 910 3.35 2.19 25.46
N THR A 911 4.35 1.56 26.08
CA THR A 911 4.25 0.19 26.62
C THR A 911 3.84 0.17 28.09
N TYR A 912 4.18 1.21 28.86
CA TYR A 912 3.77 1.36 30.27
C TYR A 912 2.41 2.04 30.37
N THR A 913 1.71 1.80 31.49
CA THR A 913 0.38 2.36 31.73
C THR A 913 0.43 3.40 32.84
N ALA A 914 -0.15 4.58 32.63
CA ALA A 914 -0.35 5.59 33.66
C ALA A 914 -1.82 5.61 34.14
N TYR A 915 -2.07 5.57 35.45
CA TYR A 915 -3.44 5.63 35.99
C TYR A 915 -3.54 6.57 37.18
N THR A 916 -4.75 7.11 37.35
CA THR A 916 -5.13 7.88 38.53
C THR A 916 -5.33 6.94 39.71
N THR A 917 -4.73 7.26 40.84
CA THR A 917 -4.94 6.55 42.11
C THR A 917 -5.86 7.31 43.04
N LYS A 918 -5.80 8.65 43.02
CA LYS A 918 -6.63 9.52 43.87
C LYS A 918 -7.00 10.82 43.17
N ILE A 919 -8.17 11.33 43.55
CA ILE A 919 -8.64 12.68 43.25
C ILE A 919 -8.95 13.37 44.58
N ASN A 920 -8.35 14.55 44.80
CA ASN A 920 -8.48 15.31 46.05
C ASN A 920 -8.17 14.50 47.32
N GLY A 921 -7.19 13.59 47.23
CA GLY A 921 -6.75 12.72 48.32
C GLY A 921 -7.68 11.53 48.63
N VAL A 922 -8.79 11.38 47.90
CA VAL A 922 -9.70 10.23 47.98
C VAL A 922 -9.33 9.23 46.89
N GLY A 923 -9.29 7.93 47.22
CA GLY A 923 -9.03 6.88 46.24
C GLY A 923 -10.03 6.94 45.09
N VAL A 924 -9.58 6.81 43.84
CA VAL A 924 -10.43 7.03 42.67
C VAL A 924 -11.67 6.12 42.65
N ALA A 925 -11.53 4.87 43.10
CA ALA A 925 -12.65 3.92 43.23
C ALA A 925 -13.69 4.32 44.30
N GLU A 926 -13.33 5.21 45.23
CA GLU A 926 -14.21 5.73 46.29
C GLU A 926 -14.64 7.19 46.03
N PHE A 927 -14.11 7.83 44.99
CA PHE A 927 -14.43 9.20 44.65
C PHE A 927 -15.82 9.28 44.02
N ASN A 928 -16.74 9.97 44.71
CA ASN A 928 -18.13 10.15 44.27
C ASN A 928 -18.56 11.63 44.25
N ASP A 929 -17.60 12.55 44.38
CA ASP A 929 -17.83 14.00 44.31
C ASP A 929 -17.72 14.49 42.86
N THR A 930 -18.05 15.76 42.63
CA THR A 930 -17.96 16.41 41.33
C THR A 930 -16.82 17.44 41.33
N ILE A 931 -16.00 17.42 40.29
CA ILE A 931 -15.06 18.49 39.97
C ILE A 931 -15.85 19.71 39.49
N LYS A 932 -15.76 20.83 40.23
CA LYS A 932 -16.60 22.03 40.04
C LYS A 932 -15.77 23.20 39.53
N ALA A 933 -16.39 24.09 38.75
CA ALA A 933 -15.77 25.36 38.36
C ALA A 933 -15.23 26.11 39.59
N THR A 934 -14.09 26.79 39.45
CA THR A 934 -13.37 27.56 40.48
C THR A 934 -12.83 26.76 41.68
N SER A 935 -12.95 25.42 41.65
CA SER A 935 -12.34 24.57 42.68
C SER A 935 -10.92 24.18 42.28
N MET A 936 -10.02 24.11 43.27
CA MET A 936 -8.72 23.46 43.08
C MET A 936 -8.91 21.95 43.11
N VAL A 937 -8.40 21.26 42.09
CA VAL A 937 -8.40 19.81 42.03
C VAL A 937 -6.96 19.28 42.03
N THR A 938 -6.73 18.17 42.72
CA THR A 938 -5.46 17.45 42.72
C THR A 938 -5.67 16.03 42.21
N PHE A 939 -4.88 15.65 41.21
CA PHE A 939 -4.76 14.27 40.74
C PHE A 939 -3.45 13.68 41.25
N GLU A 940 -3.52 12.46 41.81
CA GLU A 940 -2.36 11.63 42.14
C GLU A 940 -2.47 10.33 41.35
N GLY A 941 -1.36 9.83 40.81
CA GLY A 941 -1.35 8.62 40.02
C GLY A 941 -0.01 7.90 40.04
N GLU A 942 0.02 6.75 39.39
CA GLU A 942 1.24 5.97 39.26
C GLU A 942 1.36 5.30 37.89
N ILE A 943 2.58 4.93 37.53
CA ILE A 943 2.94 4.27 36.29
C ILE A 943 3.25 2.81 36.60
N THR A 944 2.65 1.89 35.85
CA THR A 944 2.93 0.46 35.94
C THR A 944 3.53 -0.10 34.67
N ASP A 945 4.29 -1.17 34.84
CA ASP A 945 4.69 -2.05 33.74
C ASP A 945 3.48 -2.79 33.13
N SER A 946 3.74 -3.62 32.11
CA SER A 946 2.74 -4.43 31.42
C SER A 946 2.08 -5.51 32.30
N GLU A 947 2.69 -5.86 33.44
CA GLU A 947 2.15 -6.82 34.41
C GLU A 947 1.28 -6.13 35.48
N GLY A 948 1.22 -4.79 35.47
CA GLY A 948 0.49 -4.00 36.45
C GLY A 948 1.27 -3.73 37.74
N ASN A 949 2.58 -3.98 37.77
CA ASN A 949 3.43 -3.63 38.91
C ASN A 949 3.91 -2.19 38.82
N LEU A 950 3.98 -1.49 39.96
CA LEU A 950 4.49 -0.12 40.04
C LEU A 950 5.93 -0.03 39.47
N ALA A 951 6.11 0.81 38.47
CA ALA A 951 7.40 1.05 37.81
C ALA A 951 8.27 1.98 38.66
N THR A 952 8.83 1.46 39.76
CA THR A 952 9.60 2.25 40.75
C THR A 952 10.89 2.88 40.20
N ASP A 953 11.34 2.45 39.03
CA ASP A 953 12.49 2.97 38.29
C ASP A 953 12.12 4.07 37.28
N PHE A 954 10.83 4.26 36.98
CA PHE A 954 10.37 5.31 36.09
C PHE A 954 10.50 6.69 36.74
N ASN A 955 11.46 7.50 36.26
CA ASN A 955 11.70 8.87 36.70
C ASN A 955 11.77 9.78 35.48
N GLY A 956 10.78 10.66 35.32
CA GLY A 956 10.58 11.39 34.07
C GLY A 956 9.51 12.47 34.18
N ILE A 957 8.88 12.79 33.07
CA ILE A 957 7.84 13.84 32.98
C ILE A 957 6.56 13.19 32.47
N ILE A 958 5.43 13.56 33.07
CA ILE A 958 4.09 13.23 32.59
C ILE A 958 3.39 14.52 32.11
N TYR A 959 2.64 14.39 31.03
CA TYR A 959 1.89 15.41 30.33
C TYR A 959 0.39 15.09 30.47
N PRO A 960 -0.24 15.47 31.60
CA PRO A 960 -1.69 15.35 31.77
C PRO A 960 -2.46 16.38 30.92
N THR A 961 -3.45 15.89 30.20
CA THR A 961 -4.47 16.72 29.54
C THR A 961 -5.83 16.37 30.13
N VAL A 962 -6.50 17.34 30.76
CA VAL A 962 -7.85 17.16 31.31
C VAL A 962 -8.86 17.83 30.40
N PHE A 963 -9.85 17.06 29.98
CA PHE A 963 -10.95 17.48 29.16
C PHE A 963 -12.22 17.67 30.00
N ASP A 964 -13.00 18.70 29.66
CA ASP A 964 -14.41 18.78 30.06
C ASP A 964 -15.20 17.62 29.41
N LYS A 965 -16.48 17.52 29.73
CA LYS A 965 -17.40 16.55 29.15
C LYS A 965 -17.62 16.69 27.64
N ARG A 966 -18.15 15.63 27.05
CA ARG A 966 -18.60 15.59 25.66
C ARG A 966 -19.69 16.64 25.42
N MET A 967 -19.59 17.32 24.27
CA MET A 967 -20.56 18.32 23.83
C MET A 967 -21.21 17.88 22.52
N GLU A 968 -22.46 18.32 22.30
CA GLU A 968 -23.14 18.18 21.02
C GLU A 968 -22.70 19.31 20.08
N TYR A 969 -22.33 18.94 18.86
CA TYR A 969 -21.97 19.83 17.77
C TYR A 969 -22.88 19.57 16.57
N SER A 970 -23.02 20.56 15.71
CA SER A 970 -23.76 20.48 14.46
C SER A 970 -22.91 21.12 13.37
N THR A 971 -22.77 20.44 12.23
CA THR A 971 -22.08 21.02 11.07
C THR A 971 -22.87 22.20 10.51
N ARG A 972 -22.29 22.97 9.58
CA ARG A 972 -22.93 24.19 9.07
C ARG A 972 -24.03 23.90 8.04
N GLY A 973 -24.02 22.71 7.41
CA GLY A 973 -24.89 22.42 6.28
C GLY A 973 -24.61 23.38 5.13
N ASN A 974 -23.32 23.57 4.80
CA ASN A 974 -22.91 24.38 3.66
C ASN A 974 -23.65 23.87 2.39
N ASP A 975 -23.87 24.74 1.41
CA ASP A 975 -24.69 24.47 0.22
C ASP A 975 -26.20 24.18 0.45
N GLY A 976 -26.69 24.34 1.68
CA GLY A 976 -28.13 24.29 2.00
C GLY A 976 -28.66 22.88 2.27
N TYR A 977 -27.79 21.96 2.68
CA TYR A 977 -28.12 20.59 3.06
C TYR A 977 -28.31 20.43 4.58
N ASP A 978 -28.80 19.26 5.02
CA ASP A 978 -29.08 18.99 6.43
C ASP A 978 -27.76 18.87 7.23
N PRO A 979 -27.57 19.66 8.30
CA PRO A 979 -26.45 19.50 9.22
C PRO A 979 -26.34 18.11 9.85
N LEU A 980 -25.11 17.63 10.05
CA LEU A 980 -24.85 16.44 10.86
C LEU A 980 -24.70 16.84 12.33
N ASN A 981 -25.51 16.25 13.20
CA ASN A 981 -25.30 16.34 14.64
C ASN A 981 -24.35 15.22 15.11
N TYR A 982 -23.34 15.58 15.88
CA TYR A 982 -22.37 14.63 16.43
C TYR A 982 -21.88 15.07 17.82
N THR A 983 -21.27 14.15 18.55
CA THR A 983 -20.62 14.44 19.84
C THR A 983 -19.11 14.42 19.71
N ALA A 984 -18.44 15.29 20.46
CA ALA A 984 -16.99 15.30 20.59
C ALA A 984 -16.55 15.84 21.95
N GLN A 985 -15.35 15.49 22.39
CA GLN A 985 -14.75 15.94 23.65
C GLN A 985 -13.56 16.88 23.36
N LYS A 986 -13.85 18.10 22.87
CA LYS A 986 -12.83 19.05 22.37
C LYS A 986 -12.27 20.00 23.44
N ASN A 987 -13.00 20.20 24.54
CA ASN A 987 -12.72 21.27 25.50
C ASN A 987 -11.65 20.85 26.51
N VAL A 988 -10.41 21.32 26.34
CA VAL A 988 -9.31 21.10 27.28
C VAL A 988 -9.39 22.13 28.41
N ILE A 989 -9.52 21.66 29.65
CA ILE A 989 -9.61 22.49 30.86
C ILE A 989 -8.30 22.55 31.65
N PHE A 990 -7.35 21.68 31.32
CA PHE A 990 -5.98 21.73 31.81
C PHE A 990 -5.05 21.00 30.85
N ASN A 991 -3.92 21.63 30.52
CA ASN A 991 -2.81 21.00 29.81
C ASN A 991 -1.52 21.38 30.53
N GLY A 992 -0.79 20.42 31.08
CA GLY A 992 0.37 20.74 31.89
C GLY A 992 1.39 19.63 31.99
N GLN A 993 2.43 19.88 32.76
CA GLN A 993 3.55 18.96 32.98
C GLN A 993 3.75 18.69 34.48
N ALA A 994 4.09 17.45 34.84
CA ALA A 994 4.43 17.09 36.21
C ALA A 994 5.60 16.10 36.26
N SER A 995 6.35 16.15 37.36
CA SER A 995 7.43 15.21 37.61
C SER A 995 6.88 13.83 38.01
N VAL A 996 7.49 12.80 37.44
CA VAL A 996 7.31 11.41 37.86
C VAL A 996 8.52 11.00 38.67
N THR A 997 8.31 10.59 39.92
CA THR A 997 9.37 10.11 40.81
C THR A 997 9.01 8.72 41.34
N ASN A 998 9.89 7.75 41.08
CA ASN A 998 9.68 6.33 41.41
C ASN A 998 8.32 5.80 40.93
N GLY A 999 7.95 6.14 39.70
CA GLY A 999 6.67 5.74 39.09
C GLY A 999 5.45 6.48 39.65
N LYS A 1000 5.60 7.53 40.45
CA LYS A 1000 4.45 8.28 41.02
C LYS A 1000 4.45 9.72 40.56
N PHE A 1001 3.26 10.25 40.31
CA PHE A 1001 3.06 11.63 39.86
C PHE A 1001 1.92 12.31 40.61
N ARG A 1002 1.97 13.64 40.65
CA ARG A 1002 0.92 14.48 41.22
C ARG A 1002 0.88 15.81 40.47
N PHE A 1003 -0.31 16.25 40.10
CA PHE A 1003 -0.53 17.59 39.55
C PHE A 1003 -1.80 18.21 40.13
N SER A 1004 -1.93 19.52 40.00
CA SER A 1004 -3.08 20.27 40.49
C SER A 1004 -3.36 21.45 39.59
N PHE A 1005 -4.62 21.84 39.49
CA PHE A 1005 -5.04 23.02 38.75
C PHE A 1005 -6.35 23.56 39.32
N ILE A 1006 -6.68 24.80 38.97
CA ILE A 1006 -7.98 25.40 39.26
C ILE A 1006 -8.89 25.17 38.05
N VAL A 1007 -10.06 24.59 38.30
CA VAL A 1007 -11.04 24.31 37.24
C VAL A 1007 -11.59 25.63 36.69
N PRO A 1008 -11.49 25.89 35.37
CA PRO A 1008 -11.94 27.15 34.79
C PRO A 1008 -13.42 27.45 34.98
N ILE A 1009 -13.77 28.73 35.02
CA ILE A 1009 -15.18 29.17 35.10
C ILE A 1009 -15.97 28.86 33.81
N ASP A 1010 -15.25 28.66 32.71
CA ASP A 1010 -15.77 28.44 31.35
C ASP A 1010 -16.13 26.98 31.04
N ILE A 1011 -16.04 26.06 32.01
CA ILE A 1011 -16.57 24.70 31.83
C ILE A 1011 -18.09 24.75 31.58
N ALA A 1012 -18.63 23.73 30.92
CA ALA A 1012 -20.07 23.58 30.87
C ALA A 1012 -20.63 23.23 32.28
N TYR A 1013 -21.80 23.74 32.65
CA TYR A 1013 -22.29 23.63 34.05
C TYR A 1013 -23.15 22.38 34.31
N PHE A 1014 -23.57 21.67 33.26
CA PHE A 1014 -24.25 20.38 33.43
C PHE A 1014 -23.27 19.32 33.94
N TYR A 1015 -23.81 18.29 34.59
CA TYR A 1015 -23.00 17.21 35.19
C TYR A 1015 -22.88 16.07 34.20
N ASP A 1016 -21.65 15.71 33.86
CA ASP A 1016 -21.34 14.54 33.04
C ASP A 1016 -19.88 14.11 33.28
N GLU A 1017 -19.48 13.00 32.69
CA GLU A 1017 -18.11 12.45 32.80
C GLU A 1017 -17.08 13.37 32.15
N GLY A 1018 -16.03 13.70 32.91
CA GLY A 1018 -14.81 14.30 32.37
C GLY A 1018 -13.83 13.24 31.90
N LYS A 1019 -12.71 13.65 31.30
CA LYS A 1019 -11.61 12.74 30.96
C LYS A 1019 -10.28 13.37 31.31
N VAL A 1020 -9.36 12.61 31.88
CA VAL A 1020 -7.93 12.94 31.89
C VAL A 1020 -7.19 11.94 31.00
N SER A 1021 -6.31 12.44 30.14
CA SER A 1021 -5.39 11.67 29.30
C SER A 1021 -3.96 11.90 29.77
N TYR A 1022 -3.16 10.85 29.77
CA TYR A 1022 -1.78 10.85 30.23
C TYR A 1022 -0.84 10.40 29.11
N TYR A 1023 0.23 11.14 28.91
CA TYR A 1023 1.42 10.69 28.21
C TYR A 1023 2.63 10.95 29.11
N ALA A 1024 3.59 10.03 29.21
CA ALA A 1024 4.80 10.22 30.00
C ALA A 1024 6.00 9.60 29.30
N HIS A 1025 7.18 10.17 29.55
CA HIS A 1025 8.44 9.57 29.14
C HIS A 1025 9.52 9.76 30.20
N ASN A 1026 10.56 8.94 30.14
CA ASN A 1026 11.73 9.03 30.99
C ASN A 1026 13.03 9.15 30.16
N SER A 1027 14.13 9.44 30.85
CA SER A 1027 15.48 9.55 30.23
C SER A 1027 16.12 8.21 29.83
N SER A 1028 15.42 7.09 30.03
CA SER A 1028 15.87 5.73 29.72
C SER A 1028 15.04 5.12 28.57
N ASP A 1029 14.59 5.97 27.65
CA ASP A 1029 13.85 5.63 26.44
C ASP A 1029 12.54 4.85 26.67
N THR A 1030 11.86 5.06 27.80
CA THR A 1030 10.58 4.40 28.11
C THR A 1030 9.43 5.40 28.12
N GLU A 1031 8.28 5.00 27.53
CA GLU A 1031 7.06 5.79 27.46
C GLU A 1031 5.91 5.12 28.23
N ALA A 1032 5.02 5.92 28.80
CA ALA A 1032 3.75 5.48 29.39
C ALA A 1032 2.56 6.29 28.85
N ALA A 1033 1.40 5.65 28.74
CA ALA A 1033 0.14 6.35 28.43
C ALA A 1033 -1.02 5.79 29.25
N GLY A 1034 -2.10 6.56 29.35
CA GLY A 1034 -3.32 6.10 30.00
C GLY A 1034 -4.38 7.17 30.07
N TYR A 1035 -5.49 6.86 30.73
CA TYR A 1035 -6.60 7.78 30.90
C TYR A 1035 -7.42 7.44 32.14
N ASP A 1036 -8.28 8.37 32.56
CA ASP A 1036 -9.34 8.13 33.53
C ASP A 1036 -10.57 8.99 33.18
N ASN A 1037 -11.76 8.41 33.21
CA ASN A 1037 -13.03 9.08 32.98
C ASN A 1037 -14.09 8.77 34.06
N SER A 1038 -13.65 8.29 35.22
CA SER A 1038 -14.53 7.82 36.30
C SER A 1038 -15.13 8.94 37.16
N PHE A 1039 -14.79 10.20 36.88
CA PHE A 1039 -15.18 11.36 37.66
C PHE A 1039 -16.16 12.28 36.90
N LEU A 1040 -17.02 12.94 37.65
CA LEU A 1040 -17.97 13.92 37.10
C LEU A 1040 -17.38 15.34 37.13
N ILE A 1041 -17.61 16.10 36.07
CA ILE A 1041 -17.37 17.55 36.02
C ILE A 1041 -18.72 18.27 35.88
N GLY A 1042 -18.92 19.36 36.64
CA GLY A 1042 -20.09 20.21 36.50
C GLY A 1042 -20.36 21.11 37.70
N GLY A 1043 -21.28 22.05 37.55
CA GLY A 1043 -21.59 23.04 38.57
C GLY A 1043 -20.42 23.97 38.91
N SER A 1044 -20.56 24.69 40.03
CA SER A 1044 -19.56 25.64 40.52
C SER A 1044 -19.40 25.52 42.04
N ALA A 1045 -18.21 25.82 42.55
CA ALA A 1045 -17.92 25.81 43.98
C ALA A 1045 -18.66 26.95 44.70
N GLU A 1046 -18.99 26.77 45.99
CA GLU A 1046 -19.71 27.79 46.77
C GLU A 1046 -18.79 28.95 47.24
N ASN A 1047 -17.47 28.77 47.16
CA ASN A 1047 -16.47 29.75 47.58
C ASN A 1047 -15.75 30.32 46.35
N ASN A 1048 -15.95 31.60 46.05
CA ASN A 1048 -15.24 32.26 44.96
C ASN A 1048 -13.78 32.51 45.36
N LEU A 1049 -12.85 32.19 44.46
CA LEU A 1049 -11.48 32.69 44.49
C LEU A 1049 -11.49 34.21 44.30
N ASN A 1050 -10.57 34.92 44.94
CA ASN A 1050 -10.46 36.38 44.83
C ASN A 1050 -9.21 36.73 44.02
N ASP A 1051 -9.35 36.75 42.71
CA ASP A 1051 -8.36 37.27 41.76
C ASP A 1051 -9.07 38.19 40.75
N ASN A 1052 -8.48 39.35 40.49
CA ASN A 1052 -9.00 40.34 39.54
C ASN A 1052 -7.89 40.91 38.64
N GLU A 1053 -6.67 40.37 38.72
CA GLU A 1053 -5.58 40.72 37.80
C GLU A 1053 -5.59 39.70 36.65
N GLY A 1054 -5.18 40.12 35.45
CA GLY A 1054 -5.06 39.21 34.31
C GLY A 1054 -3.62 38.73 34.14
N PRO A 1055 -3.38 37.74 33.26
CA PRO A 1055 -2.06 37.14 33.11
C PRO A 1055 -0.95 38.14 32.73
N GLU A 1056 0.21 38.00 33.37
CA GLU A 1056 1.45 38.66 32.95
C GLU A 1056 2.03 37.93 31.74
N ILE A 1057 2.31 38.64 30.65
CA ILE A 1057 2.81 38.07 29.39
C ILE A 1057 4.13 38.74 29.01
N GLN A 1058 5.15 37.94 28.71
CA GLN A 1058 6.43 38.38 28.16
C GLN A 1058 6.62 37.78 26.77
N LEU A 1059 7.00 38.60 25.78
CA LEU A 1059 7.11 38.20 24.38
C LEU A 1059 8.54 38.32 23.88
N PHE A 1060 8.99 37.27 23.18
CA PHE A 1060 10.33 37.13 22.64
C PHE A 1060 10.31 36.53 21.23
N MET A 1061 11.41 36.67 20.50
CA MET A 1061 11.65 36.00 19.21
C MET A 1061 12.89 35.09 19.32
N ASN A 1062 12.71 33.82 18.99
CA ASN A 1062 13.61 32.67 19.15
C ASN A 1062 14.01 32.35 20.60
N ASN A 1063 14.45 33.34 21.38
CA ASN A 1063 14.89 33.15 22.76
C ASN A 1063 14.68 34.41 23.62
N GLU A 1064 14.85 34.27 24.94
CA GLU A 1064 14.65 35.34 25.95
C GLU A 1064 15.61 36.55 25.80
N GLN A 1065 16.61 36.48 24.92
CA GLN A 1065 17.54 37.60 24.69
C GLN A 1065 17.00 38.65 23.72
N PHE A 1066 15.89 38.35 23.04
CA PHE A 1066 15.21 39.27 22.16
C PHE A 1066 14.77 40.54 22.90
N ILE A 1067 14.89 41.69 22.23
CA ILE A 1067 14.37 42.96 22.73
C ILE A 1067 13.38 43.56 21.73
N PRO A 1068 12.33 44.26 22.18
CA PRO A 1068 11.43 44.98 21.30
C PRO A 1068 12.18 45.91 20.34
N GLY A 1069 11.81 45.86 19.06
CA GLY A 1069 12.44 46.53 17.93
C GLY A 1069 13.58 45.75 17.26
N GLY A 1070 13.95 44.57 17.79
CA GLY A 1070 15.04 43.73 17.28
C GLY A 1070 14.80 43.19 15.87
N ILE A 1071 15.86 42.69 15.24
CA ILE A 1071 15.81 42.08 13.90
C ILE A 1071 15.37 40.61 13.98
N THR A 1072 14.62 40.14 13.00
CA THR A 1072 14.34 38.72 12.74
C THR A 1072 14.58 38.37 11.27
N ASP A 1073 14.49 37.08 10.93
CA ASP A 1073 14.33 36.62 9.55
C ASP A 1073 12.84 36.49 9.18
N GLU A 1074 12.54 35.92 8.01
CA GLU A 1074 11.18 35.71 7.51
C GLU A 1074 10.41 34.60 8.23
N ASN A 1075 11.05 33.78 9.08
CA ASN A 1075 10.44 32.62 9.74
C ASN A 1075 10.84 32.47 11.23
N PRO A 1076 10.62 33.49 12.08
CA PRO A 1076 11.03 33.43 13.49
C PRO A 1076 10.12 32.53 14.33
N LEU A 1077 10.65 32.00 15.44
CA LEU A 1077 9.86 31.36 16.48
C LEU A 1077 9.41 32.40 17.51
N MET A 1078 8.11 32.61 17.69
CA MET A 1078 7.61 33.48 18.76
C MET A 1078 7.50 32.69 20.07
N LEU A 1079 8.13 33.22 21.13
CA LEU A 1079 8.09 32.68 22.48
C LEU A 1079 7.29 33.63 23.36
N ALA A 1080 6.24 33.14 24.02
CA ALA A 1080 5.50 33.89 25.04
C ALA A 1080 5.56 33.16 26.39
N GLN A 1081 6.05 33.83 27.43
CA GLN A 1081 5.99 33.35 28.81
C GLN A 1081 4.81 33.99 29.51
N ILE A 1082 3.94 33.19 30.10
CA ILE A 1082 2.67 33.65 30.68
C ILE A 1082 2.56 33.16 32.13
N ALA A 1083 2.19 34.05 33.06
CA ALA A 1083 2.00 33.70 34.46
C ALA A 1083 0.77 34.38 35.08
N ASP A 1084 0.06 33.66 35.94
CA ASP A 1084 -1.12 34.13 36.67
C ASP A 1084 -1.39 33.26 37.92
N GLU A 1085 -1.76 33.85 39.05
CA GLU A 1085 -1.97 33.12 40.33
C GLU A 1085 -3.16 32.13 40.25
N SER A 1086 -4.17 32.45 39.45
CA SER A 1086 -5.33 31.58 39.22
C SER A 1086 -5.05 30.53 38.14
N GLY A 1087 -3.97 30.67 37.38
CA GLY A 1087 -3.60 29.82 36.25
C GLY A 1087 -4.19 30.32 34.94
N ILE A 1088 -3.66 29.78 33.84
CA ILE A 1088 -3.99 30.26 32.49
C ILE A 1088 -5.19 29.51 31.92
N ASN A 1089 -6.13 30.25 31.36
CA ASN A 1089 -7.29 29.69 30.68
C ASN A 1089 -6.91 29.23 29.28
N THR A 1090 -6.84 27.92 29.11
CA THR A 1090 -6.67 27.28 27.80
C THR A 1090 -8.00 26.76 27.23
N VAL A 1091 -9.13 27.02 27.89
CA VAL A 1091 -10.45 26.52 27.52
C VAL A 1091 -10.93 27.23 26.26
N GLY A 1092 -10.71 26.60 25.11
CA GLY A 1092 -11.15 27.09 23.80
C GLY A 1092 -12.68 27.05 23.56
N SER A 1093 -13.49 26.86 24.61
CA SER A 1093 -14.95 26.89 24.55
C SER A 1093 -15.58 28.13 25.18
N GLY A 1094 -14.79 28.97 25.87
CA GLY A 1094 -15.25 30.27 26.34
C GLY A 1094 -15.37 31.24 25.16
N ILE A 1095 -16.53 31.84 24.93
CA ILE A 1095 -16.71 32.82 23.85
C ILE A 1095 -15.80 34.03 24.12
N GLY A 1096 -14.70 34.13 23.37
CA GLY A 1096 -13.77 35.26 23.40
C GLY A 1096 -12.69 35.19 24.47
N HIS A 1097 -12.47 34.04 25.12
CA HIS A 1097 -11.43 33.84 26.14
C HIS A 1097 -10.22 33.01 25.67
N ASP A 1098 -10.03 32.90 24.36
CA ASP A 1098 -8.86 32.26 23.79
C ASP A 1098 -7.57 33.06 24.03
N ILE A 1099 -6.46 32.34 24.12
CA ILE A 1099 -5.13 32.92 23.95
C ILE A 1099 -5.00 33.26 22.47
N THR A 1100 -4.79 34.53 22.15
CA THR A 1100 -4.85 35.03 20.77
C THR A 1100 -3.60 35.78 20.39
N LEU A 1101 -3.15 35.60 19.16
CA LEU A 1101 -2.12 36.38 18.51
C LEU A 1101 -2.72 37.21 17.38
N THR A 1102 -2.39 38.51 17.37
CA THR A 1102 -2.74 39.43 16.30
C THR A 1102 -1.46 40.00 15.71
N PHE A 1103 -1.30 39.81 14.39
CA PHE A 1103 -0.18 40.33 13.62
C PHE A 1103 -0.55 41.66 12.97
N ASP A 1104 0.32 42.67 13.05
CA ASP A 1104 0.16 43.99 12.41
C ASP A 1104 -1.19 44.66 12.62
N GLU A 1105 -1.72 44.54 13.84
CA GLU A 1105 -3.06 45.04 14.22
C GLU A 1105 -4.20 44.50 13.34
N ASN A 1106 -3.98 43.43 12.58
CA ASN A 1106 -4.97 42.83 11.70
C ASN A 1106 -5.99 42.01 12.51
N THR A 1107 -6.92 42.72 13.16
CA THR A 1107 -7.98 42.10 13.97
C THR A 1107 -8.96 41.25 13.17
N SER A 1108 -8.86 41.24 11.83
CA SER A 1108 -9.63 40.35 10.96
C SER A 1108 -8.98 38.98 10.79
N ASN A 1109 -7.72 38.80 11.20
CA ASN A 1109 -6.99 37.54 11.12
C ASN A 1109 -6.28 37.26 12.46
N VAL A 1110 -7.06 36.77 13.43
CA VAL A 1110 -6.58 36.44 14.79
C VAL A 1110 -6.24 34.95 14.85
N ILE A 1111 -5.04 34.63 15.32
CA ILE A 1111 -4.56 33.25 15.48
C ILE A 1111 -4.83 32.80 16.92
N VAL A 1112 -5.44 31.63 17.11
CA VAL A 1112 -5.69 31.03 18.43
C VAL A 1112 -4.49 30.18 18.86
N LEU A 1113 -3.94 30.47 20.03
CA LEU A 1113 -2.70 29.88 20.54
C LEU A 1113 -2.91 28.85 21.66
N ASN A 1114 -4.15 28.55 22.08
CA ASN A 1114 -4.40 27.65 23.22
C ASN A 1114 -3.70 26.29 23.10
N LYS A 1115 -3.56 25.78 21.87
CA LYS A 1115 -2.92 24.48 21.58
C LYS A 1115 -1.38 24.51 21.70
N PHE A 1116 -0.77 25.68 21.73
CA PHE A 1116 0.68 25.88 21.85
C PHE A 1116 1.12 26.19 23.29
N TYR A 1117 0.17 26.37 24.22
CA TYR A 1117 0.47 26.61 25.63
C TYR A 1117 0.76 25.31 26.36
N GLU A 1118 1.89 25.29 27.08
CA GLU A 1118 2.27 24.22 28.01
C GLU A 1118 2.63 24.81 29.37
N SER A 1119 2.09 24.23 30.45
CA SER A 1119 2.44 24.68 31.81
C SER A 1119 3.88 24.32 32.17
N THR A 1120 4.49 25.13 33.02
CA THR A 1120 5.75 24.80 33.69
C THR A 1120 5.62 23.50 34.48
N ILE A 1121 6.70 22.70 34.54
CA ILE A 1121 6.72 21.44 35.29
C ILE A 1121 6.35 21.69 36.76
N ASP A 1122 5.38 20.91 37.26
CA ASP A 1122 4.85 20.95 38.63
C ASP A 1122 4.18 22.29 39.03
N ASP A 1123 3.93 23.19 38.07
CA ASP A 1123 3.34 24.50 38.29
C ASP A 1123 2.24 24.82 37.26
N PHE A 1124 1.01 25.02 37.73
CA PHE A 1124 -0.13 25.39 36.88
C PHE A 1124 -0.30 26.91 36.72
N THR A 1125 0.47 27.71 37.46
CA THR A 1125 0.36 29.18 37.48
C THR A 1125 1.22 29.86 36.40
N SER A 1126 2.07 29.10 35.71
CA SER A 1126 2.92 29.62 34.63
C SER A 1126 3.09 28.62 33.49
N GLY A 1127 3.45 29.12 32.32
CA GLY A 1127 3.73 28.30 31.15
C GLY A 1127 4.26 29.09 29.96
N ASP A 1128 4.64 28.36 28.92
CA ASP A 1128 5.24 28.90 27.71
C ASP A 1128 4.37 28.62 26.48
N ILE A 1129 4.44 29.50 25.49
CA ILE A 1129 3.90 29.32 24.14
C ILE A 1129 5.03 29.44 23.16
N ASN A 1130 5.19 28.42 22.31
CA ASN A 1130 6.13 28.41 21.19
C ASN A 1130 5.35 28.37 19.88
N TYR A 1131 5.34 29.46 19.13
CA TYR A 1131 4.59 29.58 17.87
C TYR A 1131 5.53 29.87 16.69
N PRO A 1132 5.73 28.91 15.76
CA PRO A 1132 6.55 29.16 14.58
C PRO A 1132 5.82 30.09 13.61
N MET A 1133 6.45 31.21 13.26
CA MET A 1133 5.97 32.12 12.23
C MET A 1133 6.64 31.79 10.89
N SER A 1134 5.96 32.08 9.79
CA SER A 1134 6.50 31.83 8.45
C SER A 1134 6.08 32.88 7.44
N GLU A 1135 6.91 33.04 6.41
CA GLU A 1135 6.67 33.90 5.24
C GLU A 1135 6.35 35.37 5.58
N LEU A 1136 7.02 35.91 6.60
CA LEU A 1136 6.82 37.32 6.97
C LEU A 1136 7.34 38.27 5.88
N GLU A 1137 6.59 39.33 5.58
CA GLU A 1137 7.03 40.37 4.65
C GLU A 1137 8.28 41.09 5.20
N LEU A 1138 9.11 41.68 4.33
CA LEU A 1138 10.26 42.45 4.80
C LEU A 1138 9.81 43.80 5.36
N GLY A 1139 10.32 44.18 6.54
CA GLY A 1139 10.04 45.47 7.15
C GLY A 1139 9.62 45.39 8.62
N PRO A 1140 9.05 46.48 9.18
CA PRO A 1140 8.62 46.52 10.57
C PRO A 1140 7.29 45.78 10.76
N HIS A 1141 7.23 44.97 11.81
CA HIS A 1141 6.06 44.18 12.19
C HIS A 1141 5.75 44.33 13.68
N THR A 1142 4.51 44.04 14.05
CA THR A 1142 4.05 43.99 15.44
C THR A 1142 3.28 42.72 15.72
N VAL A 1143 3.52 42.14 16.89
CA VAL A 1143 2.79 40.99 17.40
C VAL A 1143 2.18 41.35 18.74
N LYS A 1144 0.88 41.14 18.85
CA LYS A 1144 0.12 41.29 20.09
C LYS A 1144 -0.38 39.92 20.53
N VAL A 1145 -0.09 39.55 21.78
CA VAL A 1145 -0.67 38.37 22.43
C VAL A 1145 -1.63 38.82 23.52
N LYS A 1146 -2.82 38.21 23.55
CA LYS A 1146 -3.80 38.39 24.63
C LYS A 1146 -4.14 37.04 25.23
N ALA A 1147 -4.10 36.92 26.55
CA ALA A 1147 -4.42 35.72 27.30
C ALA A 1147 -5.42 36.01 28.43
N TRP A 1148 -6.01 34.96 28.97
CA TRP A 1148 -7.01 35.03 30.04
C TRP A 1148 -6.61 34.08 31.17
N ASP A 1149 -6.91 34.45 32.41
CA ASP A 1149 -6.83 33.53 33.55
C ASP A 1149 -8.10 32.65 33.61
N VAL A 1150 -8.08 31.62 34.45
CA VAL A 1150 -9.22 30.70 34.63
C VAL A 1150 -10.48 31.34 35.24
N LEU A 1151 -10.39 32.59 35.70
CA LEU A 1151 -11.48 33.39 36.26
C LEU A 1151 -11.99 34.48 35.29
N ASN A 1152 -11.48 34.51 34.05
CA ASN A 1152 -11.81 35.44 32.97
C ASN A 1152 -11.29 36.88 33.14
N ASN A 1153 -10.18 37.07 33.85
CA ASN A 1153 -9.38 38.29 33.80
C ASN A 1153 -8.41 38.21 32.61
N SER A 1154 -8.27 39.29 31.82
CA SER A 1154 -7.41 39.30 30.62
C SER A 1154 -6.14 40.11 30.80
N GLY A 1155 -5.02 39.60 30.26
CA GLY A 1155 -3.77 40.31 30.07
C GLY A 1155 -3.40 40.42 28.58
N GLU A 1156 -2.64 41.44 28.20
CA GLU A 1156 -2.11 41.57 26.85
C GLU A 1156 -0.68 42.12 26.85
N ALA A 1157 0.14 41.66 25.91
CA ALA A 1157 1.48 42.16 25.64
C ALA A 1157 1.65 42.40 24.14
N VAL A 1158 2.49 43.38 23.80
CA VAL A 1158 2.83 43.73 22.41
C VAL A 1158 4.34 43.82 22.30
N THR A 1159 4.89 43.28 21.22
CA THR A 1159 6.29 43.45 20.84
C THR A 1159 6.39 43.84 19.36
N ASP A 1160 7.36 44.69 19.03
CA ASP A 1160 7.68 45.10 17.66
C ASP A 1160 9.02 44.50 17.22
N PHE A 1161 9.21 44.30 15.92
CA PHE A 1161 10.43 43.72 15.34
C PHE A 1161 10.59 44.09 13.86
N ILE A 1162 11.77 43.87 13.30
CA ILE A 1162 12.08 44.16 11.89
C ILE A 1162 12.50 42.88 11.18
N VAL A 1163 11.72 42.45 10.19
CA VAL A 1163 12.05 41.30 9.35
C VAL A 1163 13.05 41.73 8.27
N ALA A 1164 14.21 41.08 8.25
CA ALA A 1164 15.27 41.30 7.28
C ALA A 1164 15.49 40.07 6.41
N ASN A 1165 15.87 40.30 5.14
CA ASN A 1165 16.03 39.25 4.16
C ASN A 1165 17.16 38.28 4.56
N SER A 1166 16.86 37.00 4.76
CA SER A 1166 17.83 35.99 5.18
C SER A 1166 18.98 35.77 4.17
N ALA A 1167 18.83 36.15 2.89
CA ALA A 1167 19.89 36.07 1.88
C ALA A 1167 20.97 37.17 2.01
N GLU A 1168 20.72 38.23 2.79
CA GLU A 1168 21.68 39.30 3.05
C GLU A 1168 22.01 39.34 4.55
N LEU A 1169 23.29 39.52 4.91
CA LEU A 1169 23.66 39.74 6.32
C LEU A 1169 23.26 41.17 6.70
N VAL A 1170 22.49 41.32 7.78
CA VAL A 1170 22.12 42.61 8.38
C VAL A 1170 22.53 42.61 9.85
N ILE A 1171 23.06 43.72 10.34
CA ILE A 1171 23.32 43.95 11.77
C ILE A 1171 22.70 45.28 12.22
N ASP A 1172 22.17 45.33 13.45
CA ASP A 1172 21.58 46.53 14.06
C ASP A 1172 21.74 46.51 15.59
N HIS A 1173 21.27 47.54 16.30
CA HIS A 1173 21.38 47.70 17.75
C HIS A 1173 22.76 47.34 18.31
N ILE A 1174 23.79 47.97 17.75
CA ILE A 1174 25.17 47.75 18.18
C ILE A 1174 25.42 48.57 19.44
N PHE A 1175 25.78 47.91 20.53
CA PHE A 1175 26.13 48.60 21.76
C PHE A 1175 27.18 47.83 22.56
N ASN A 1176 27.63 48.46 23.63
CA ASN A 1176 28.45 47.82 24.62
C ASN A 1176 27.87 48.09 26.01
N TYR A 1177 27.90 47.11 26.91
CA TYR A 1177 27.39 47.25 28.28
C TYR A 1177 28.37 46.64 29.29
N PRO A 1178 28.64 47.31 30.43
CA PRO A 1178 28.25 48.69 30.75
C PRO A 1178 28.89 49.74 29.82
N ASN A 1179 28.16 50.82 29.53
CA ASN A 1179 28.70 52.01 28.86
C ASN A 1179 28.05 53.26 29.47
N PRO A 1180 28.80 54.10 30.21
CA PRO A 1180 30.25 54.10 30.34
C PRO A 1180 30.78 53.03 31.33
N PHE A 1181 32.00 52.52 31.16
CA PHE A 1181 32.58 51.47 32.03
C PHE A 1181 33.93 51.84 32.66
N SER A 1182 34.30 51.15 33.75
CA SER A 1182 35.57 51.32 34.49
C SER A 1182 36.55 50.15 34.30
N THR A 1183 36.05 48.91 34.35
CA THR A 1183 36.90 47.71 34.31
C THR A 1183 36.82 46.92 33.01
N SER A 1184 35.62 46.71 32.48
CA SER A 1184 35.36 45.92 31.29
C SER A 1184 34.00 46.26 30.70
N THR A 1185 33.79 45.91 29.44
CA THR A 1185 32.50 45.98 28.76
C THR A 1185 32.37 44.79 27.84
N ASP A 1186 31.14 44.37 27.59
CA ASP A 1186 30.83 43.39 26.55
C ASP A 1186 30.17 44.12 25.37
N PHE A 1187 30.48 43.69 24.14
CA PHE A 1187 29.85 44.20 22.92
C PHE A 1187 28.72 43.26 22.48
N TYR A 1188 27.65 43.86 21.97
CA TYR A 1188 26.46 43.18 21.46
C TYR A 1188 26.02 43.82 20.15
N PHE A 1189 25.39 43.03 19.29
CA PHE A 1189 24.68 43.48 18.10
C PHE A 1189 23.55 42.50 17.79
N ASP A 1190 22.50 42.98 17.13
CA ASP A 1190 21.42 42.16 16.60
C ASP A 1190 21.75 41.77 15.14
N HIS A 1191 21.31 40.60 14.67
CA HIS A 1191 21.55 40.08 13.33
C HIS A 1191 20.45 39.13 12.86
N ASN A 1192 20.29 38.96 11.54
CA ASN A 1192 19.28 38.08 10.91
C ASN A 1192 19.78 36.68 10.52
N GLN A 1193 20.81 36.18 11.19
CA GLN A 1193 21.48 34.91 10.84
C GLN A 1193 21.59 33.97 12.06
N PRO A 1194 20.46 33.50 12.63
CA PRO A 1194 20.47 32.59 13.76
C PRO A 1194 21.05 31.23 13.34
N ASN A 1195 21.67 30.50 14.28
CA ASN A 1195 22.30 29.19 14.08
C ASN A 1195 23.40 29.15 13.00
N GLN A 1196 23.91 30.30 12.59
CA GLN A 1196 25.06 30.41 11.69
C GLN A 1196 26.30 30.94 12.41
N VAL A 1197 27.47 30.57 11.89
CA VAL A 1197 28.76 31.06 12.37
C VAL A 1197 29.05 32.44 11.78
N LEU A 1198 29.29 33.43 12.64
CA LEU A 1198 29.63 34.80 12.29
C LEU A 1198 31.04 35.14 12.76
N ASP A 1199 31.93 35.53 11.85
CA ASP A 1199 33.23 36.08 12.19
C ASP A 1199 33.08 37.56 12.54
N VAL A 1200 33.49 37.96 13.75
CA VAL A 1200 33.34 39.33 14.24
C VAL A 1200 34.71 39.95 14.53
N ILE A 1201 34.93 41.15 13.99
CA ILE A 1201 36.12 41.97 14.27
C ILE A 1201 35.67 43.31 14.84
N ILE A 1202 36.06 43.62 16.08
CA ILE A 1202 35.83 44.90 16.73
C ILE A 1202 37.15 45.66 16.82
N GLN A 1203 37.19 46.88 16.27
CA GLN A 1203 38.37 47.74 16.31
C GLN A 1203 38.06 49.03 17.07
N VAL A 1204 38.72 49.26 18.19
CA VAL A 1204 38.55 50.46 19.02
C VAL A 1204 39.58 51.52 18.67
N PHE A 1205 39.15 52.77 18.55
CA PHE A 1205 39.95 53.94 18.20
C PHE A 1205 39.68 55.11 19.16
N THR A 1206 40.69 55.96 19.37
CA THR A 1206 40.47 57.28 19.97
C THR A 1206 39.64 58.17 19.03
N VAL A 1207 39.02 59.25 19.54
CA VAL A 1207 38.35 60.27 18.71
C VAL A 1207 39.24 60.92 17.64
N SER A 1208 40.56 60.80 17.77
CA SER A 1208 41.54 61.28 16.77
C SER A 1208 41.87 60.26 15.67
N GLY A 1209 41.24 59.07 15.69
CA GLY A 1209 41.46 57.98 14.74
C GLY A 1209 42.66 57.08 15.06
N LYS A 1210 43.36 57.29 16.19
CA LYS A 1210 44.43 56.38 16.63
C LYS A 1210 43.82 55.05 17.09
N HIS A 1211 44.28 53.93 16.51
CA HIS A 1211 43.93 52.56 16.91
C HIS A 1211 44.37 52.26 18.35
N VAL A 1212 43.51 51.54 19.07
CA VAL A 1212 43.66 51.19 20.48
C VAL A 1212 43.69 49.68 20.66
N LYS A 1213 42.70 48.97 20.11
CA LYS A 1213 42.53 47.53 20.28
C LYS A 1213 41.82 46.91 19.08
N THR A 1214 42.22 45.71 18.69
CA THR A 1214 41.43 44.81 17.84
C THR A 1214 41.02 43.57 18.64
N ILE A 1215 39.76 43.20 18.52
CA ILE A 1215 39.15 42.01 19.10
C ILE A 1215 38.64 41.21 17.91
N GLU A 1216 39.05 39.95 17.82
CA GLU A 1216 38.56 38.99 16.83
C GLU A 1216 37.84 37.89 17.60
N ASP A 1217 36.60 37.62 17.23
CA ASP A 1217 35.77 36.61 17.87
C ASP A 1217 34.93 35.87 16.83
N VAL A 1218 34.43 34.70 17.19
CA VAL A 1218 33.51 33.89 16.37
C VAL A 1218 32.25 33.66 17.19
N VAL A 1219 31.14 34.22 16.70
CA VAL A 1219 29.84 34.14 17.38
C VAL A 1219 28.94 33.19 16.62
N MET A 1220 28.30 32.28 17.35
CA MET A 1220 27.16 31.50 16.88
C MET A 1220 26.05 31.72 17.90
N SER A 1221 24.96 32.31 17.45
CA SER A 1221 23.80 32.60 18.31
C SER A 1221 22.64 31.71 17.91
N ASP A 1222 21.94 31.17 18.90
CA ASP A 1222 20.67 30.44 18.76
C ASP A 1222 19.45 31.37 18.59
N GLY A 1223 19.68 32.69 18.54
CA GLY A 1223 18.69 33.72 18.26
C GLY A 1223 19.29 34.90 17.50
N PHE A 1224 18.55 36.01 17.44
CA PHE A 1224 18.90 37.18 16.61
C PHE A 1224 19.80 38.21 17.31
N ARG A 1225 20.31 37.91 18.50
CA ARG A 1225 21.27 38.75 19.22
C ARG A 1225 22.59 38.00 19.39
N SER A 1226 23.70 38.70 19.19
CA SER A 1226 25.03 38.15 19.40
C SER A 1226 25.27 37.78 20.86
N GLN A 1227 25.95 36.67 21.11
CA GLN A 1227 26.57 36.40 22.41
C GLN A 1227 27.57 37.52 22.80
N PRO A 1228 27.80 37.77 24.10
CA PRO A 1228 28.66 38.87 24.55
C PRO A 1228 30.12 38.72 24.10
N ILE A 1229 30.64 39.73 23.40
CA ILE A 1229 32.07 39.80 23.02
C ILE A 1229 32.82 40.64 24.06
N HIS A 1230 33.63 39.99 24.89
CA HIS A 1230 34.23 40.63 26.05
C HIS A 1230 35.44 41.51 25.73
N TRP A 1231 35.52 42.67 26.40
CA TRP A 1231 36.72 43.50 26.44
C TRP A 1231 37.06 43.99 27.84
N ASP A 1232 38.32 43.79 28.24
CA ASP A 1232 38.86 44.18 29.54
C ASP A 1232 39.32 45.65 29.63
N GLY A 1233 38.99 46.47 28.63
CA GLY A 1233 39.32 47.89 28.58
C GLY A 1233 40.82 48.20 28.41
N LYS A 1234 41.64 47.23 27.99
CA LYS A 1234 43.08 47.44 27.73
C LYS A 1234 43.39 47.59 26.25
N ASP A 1235 44.50 48.24 25.92
CA ASP A 1235 44.99 48.35 24.54
C ASP A 1235 45.60 47.03 24.03
N GLU A 1236 46.07 47.03 22.78
CA GLU A 1236 46.70 45.86 22.15
C GLU A 1236 47.91 45.30 22.90
N TYR A 1237 48.56 46.10 23.75
CA TYR A 1237 49.74 45.71 24.52
C TYR A 1237 49.41 45.35 25.97
N GLY A 1238 48.13 45.39 26.36
CA GLY A 1238 47.66 45.08 27.70
C GLY A 1238 47.82 46.25 28.68
N ASP A 1239 48.01 47.48 28.20
CA ASP A 1239 48.07 48.68 29.04
C ASP A 1239 46.66 49.27 29.26
N LYS A 1240 46.45 49.89 30.42
CA LYS A 1240 45.21 50.62 30.71
C LYS A 1240 45.15 51.89 29.86
N ILE A 1241 44.02 52.08 29.18
CA ILE A 1241 43.75 53.27 28.37
C ILE A 1241 43.13 54.40 29.21
N GLY A 1242 43.30 55.64 28.77
CA GLY A 1242 42.84 56.80 29.52
C GLY A 1242 41.33 56.99 29.46
N LYS A 1243 40.71 57.48 30.54
CA LYS A 1243 39.30 57.91 30.55
C LYS A 1243 38.97 58.83 29.37
N GLY A 1244 37.81 58.63 28.75
CA GLY A 1244 37.40 59.42 27.59
C GLY A 1244 36.41 58.68 26.69
N VAL A 1245 36.03 59.37 25.61
CA VAL A 1245 35.20 58.81 24.53
C VAL A 1245 36.12 58.13 23.51
N TYR A 1246 35.74 56.94 23.10
CA TYR A 1246 36.35 56.17 22.02
C TYR A 1246 35.29 55.83 20.98
N VAL A 1247 35.74 55.50 19.78
CA VAL A 1247 34.90 55.05 18.67
C VAL A 1247 35.32 53.64 18.35
N TYR A 1248 34.40 52.70 18.25
CA TYR A 1248 34.70 51.35 17.79
C TYR A 1248 33.99 51.05 16.48
N LYS A 1249 34.64 50.25 15.65
CA LYS A 1249 34.08 49.73 14.41
C LYS A 1249 33.88 48.24 14.57
N ILE A 1250 32.66 47.75 14.36
CA ILE A 1250 32.36 46.33 14.28
C ILE A 1250 32.30 45.92 12.81
N LYS A 1251 32.85 44.74 12.50
CA LYS A 1251 32.78 44.12 11.19
C LYS A 1251 32.36 42.67 11.38
N VAL A 1252 31.25 42.29 10.77
CA VAL A 1252 30.67 40.95 10.88
C VAL A 1252 30.70 40.29 9.50
N ARG A 1253 31.07 39.01 9.44
CA ARG A 1253 31.08 38.22 8.21
C ARG A 1253 30.34 36.90 8.42
N SER A 1254 29.38 36.58 7.54
CA SER A 1254 28.67 35.30 7.55
C SER A 1254 29.49 34.17 6.91
N ALA A 1255 29.07 32.92 7.12
CA ALA A 1255 29.68 31.73 6.51
C ALA A 1255 29.70 31.79 4.96
N GLU A 1256 28.73 32.48 4.37
CA GLU A 1256 28.59 32.68 2.91
C GLU A 1256 29.48 33.82 2.36
N GLY A 1257 30.17 34.54 3.25
CA GLY A 1257 31.13 35.59 2.89
C GLY A 1257 30.53 37.00 2.78
N ASN A 1258 29.26 37.19 3.12
CA ASN A 1258 28.64 38.52 3.23
C ASN A 1258 29.24 39.29 4.41
N VAL A 1259 29.47 40.60 4.26
CA VAL A 1259 30.18 41.42 5.23
C VAL A 1259 29.42 42.71 5.50
N VAL A 1260 29.19 43.02 6.78
CA VAL A 1260 28.63 44.30 7.24
C VAL A 1260 29.59 44.99 8.20
N GLU A 1261 29.64 46.32 8.14
CA GLU A 1261 30.51 47.15 8.97
C GLU A 1261 29.74 48.33 9.55
N GLU A 1262 29.86 48.56 10.86
CA GLU A 1262 29.18 49.65 11.55
C GLU A 1262 30.08 50.31 12.60
N ILE A 1263 29.76 51.54 12.99
CA ILE A 1263 30.61 52.37 13.87
C ILE A 1263 29.81 52.94 15.03
N GLU A 1264 30.28 52.71 16.25
CA GLU A 1264 29.65 53.19 17.47
C GLU A 1264 30.61 53.84 18.47
N LYS A 1265 30.06 54.44 19.53
CA LYS A 1265 30.83 55.15 20.57
C LYS A 1265 30.77 54.45 21.91
N LEU A 1266 31.92 54.41 22.58
CA LEU A 1266 32.02 53.93 23.96
C LEU A 1266 32.73 54.96 24.84
N VAL A 1267 32.45 54.91 26.14
CA VAL A 1267 32.99 55.86 27.12
C VAL A 1267 33.61 55.10 28.30
N ILE A 1268 34.82 55.48 28.66
CA ILE A 1268 35.59 54.86 29.74
C ILE A 1268 35.74 55.84 30.90
N LEU A 1269 35.36 55.41 32.11
CA LEU A 1269 35.39 56.21 33.35
C LEU A 1269 36.62 55.99 34.23
N ASN A 1270 37.37 54.90 33.98
CA ASN A 1270 38.42 54.28 34.81
C ASN A 1270 37.95 53.45 36.00
#